data_AF-A0A9E0HFG8-F1
#
_entry.id   AF-A0A9E0HFG8-F1
#
_cell.length_a   1.000
_cell.length_b   1.000
_cell.length_c   1.000
_cell.angle_alpha   90.00
_cell.angle_beta   90.00
_cell.angle_gamma   90.00
#
_symmetry.space_group_name_H-M   'P 1'
#
loop_
_entity.id
_entity.type
_entity.pdbx_description
1 polymer ?
#
loop_
_entity_poly.entity_id
_entity_poly.type
_entity_poly.pdbx_seq_one_letter_code
_entity_poly.pdbx_strand_id
1 'polypeptide(L)'
;MTTVIALTTPLEAALLAAQAELVAAPPGADHEWVLPASAPGAPHVIASALTLGAAGKRLHLRGHDAVELAFTTGGLAVIGSEVVVSELRLLTPAVGDAAVAIAAASVIVRDLELPDVAGSGATTGLAIDAGATGAIDLDDVEVGAVHGATTIGVDLVGQLVRAARVRIAEVTGTAVTGLKVRATGAADLSGLAVGRAHGTAAATGADLAALGALSIAGLDVDDVAGPDATGAVVACGGDELRVVDLDVIGVAAAGGVGRGAVVTSGGDVVVRGFVVKQVSGRDALGLLALGGRGAGPEDAPTVEVAFGQVVGVSSPTTPAAGLRVLAARSPRPVTVRDVSVRGVYGGPEPAGPEPAPAPTAPDPAWLTWIDSAVTTLATAVAPDVVLPPAPTAVETLGLHVSAVFEQVVQFFDSFAAAPLAVADATVGAVHGAAVAISGGLRTTSVRRLAVDHAMRGGYLQGDRLVIANTTWHQLRGRILAGPGEVHAYDSIFSQIAGGVADPLVLEPDADWLAAQVLHADLESLRFAALGATPFRDPGGPVPDPWLAVSAIAPVDLHLVDGSPLHRLAVAPPPDALDPLDRAPFDGAFPPEAGARCDLYDPLRPGGATAEVASPPGPVVDYRARDAAGFSALMFGRARTTMSAWTDRGAADFTTMVIELLAERLDHLAYQQERAVSEGFLEDARLRRSVEDHVRPLDYEVDPGLSATALVRFDVDLAKLVALAAGDPARTAVFQELANDGALEIPAGTMVAAALTDGLVFTTEAPLTYASVLHDLLLDEPVARGATGARLRRNPLGPSTSIDLALAEVIAGAWLVLRRPDGTGHVVRVTSARGTDLVEIGWDPRRPAPFDLDPATTEVIGNLVPAHHGLRVAAVDEDQVSTDRRDSVLQIKAALALTLDGTREVEVVLPFHPISQHAPGYPFPGEVRRGTPQLAVTVEGEAWTRVDDLSIETANREVYALRSSADGRSAIRFATTLRQGVLRGLALPQRTTALVHDPLIGLGAVGNVGAEVLTRLLFIPFDTSRTRFYADLFQEQPELLRGVITVTNPLPAVGGRDPEALPRIKYRAPLLLLRPLSAIAPEDYVRVATALPEVAAAHATVVPGVVRPIVRVTVLLRDEDTLDDAERLRRWALVRKALEDARLIGYDVETVPPRWVGLDLDVVVDAEPTAEAGAVRDAVLAAVAGQGGLFDPDVSGLGGDVHLAELYRAVAGARGVASAHVRRFRRLALHAPERVTQGVIAIAADEVAIVRGPGRPTADGVLSVTVCGGLT
;
A
#
# COMPACT_ATOMS: atom_id res chain seq x y z
N MET A 1 -47.91 -26.66 36.44
CA MET A 1 -48.93 -25.63 36.17
C MET A 1 -48.51 -24.42 36.96
N THR A 2 -48.29 -23.31 36.27
CA THR A 2 -47.88 -22.04 36.88
C THR A 2 -49.11 -21.37 37.49
N THR A 3 -49.02 -20.95 38.75
CA THR A 3 -50.07 -20.24 39.46
C THR A 3 -49.90 -18.74 39.23
N VAL A 4 -50.74 -18.15 38.38
CA VAL A 4 -50.69 -16.71 38.10
C VAL A 4 -51.48 -15.95 39.17
N ILE A 5 -50.82 -15.01 39.84
CA ILE A 5 -51.37 -14.15 40.90
C ILE A 5 -51.23 -12.69 40.45
N ALA A 6 -52.35 -12.05 40.15
CA ALA A 6 -52.38 -10.60 39.91
C ALA A 6 -52.43 -9.86 41.25
N LEU A 7 -51.42 -9.04 41.54
CA LEU A 7 -51.29 -8.32 42.80
C LEU A 7 -52.06 -6.99 42.77
N THR A 8 -52.59 -6.59 43.93
CA THR A 8 -53.43 -5.38 44.08
C THR A 8 -52.80 -4.39 45.06
N THR A 9 -53.07 -3.09 44.88
CA THR A 9 -52.67 -2.06 45.85
C THR A 9 -53.43 -2.20 47.19
N PRO A 10 -52.79 -1.96 48.36
CA PRO A 10 -51.39 -1.57 48.56
C PRO A 10 -50.41 -2.72 48.34
N LEU A 11 -49.39 -2.48 47.51
CA LEU A 11 -48.57 -3.53 46.92
C LEU A 11 -47.73 -4.32 47.95
N GLU A 12 -47.13 -3.64 48.94
CA GLU A 12 -46.33 -4.28 49.99
C GLU A 12 -47.11 -5.37 50.75
N ALA A 13 -48.38 -5.10 51.09
CA ALA A 13 -49.23 -6.08 51.76
C ALA A 13 -49.62 -7.27 50.85
N ALA A 14 -49.83 -7.02 49.56
CA ALA A 14 -50.12 -8.08 48.58
C ALA A 14 -48.90 -8.98 48.33
N LEU A 15 -47.70 -8.39 48.23
CA LEU A 15 -46.43 -9.13 48.11
C LEU A 15 -46.17 -10.02 49.33
N LEU A 16 -46.36 -9.49 50.55
CA LEU A 16 -46.20 -10.28 51.79
C LEU A 16 -47.22 -11.43 51.88
N ALA A 17 -48.45 -11.25 51.41
CA ALA A 17 -49.45 -12.31 51.36
C ALA A 17 -49.11 -13.40 50.33
N ALA A 18 -48.74 -13.02 49.10
CA ALA A 18 -48.32 -13.96 48.06
C ALA A 18 -47.03 -14.72 48.43
N GLN A 19 -46.10 -14.04 49.13
CA GLN A 19 -44.90 -14.66 49.69
C GLN A 19 -45.23 -15.73 50.75
N ALA A 20 -46.16 -15.46 51.65
CA ALA A 20 -46.62 -16.45 52.63
C ALA A 20 -47.27 -17.68 51.97
N GLU A 21 -48.03 -17.47 50.89
CA GLU A 21 -48.62 -18.55 50.09
C GLU A 21 -47.55 -19.40 49.38
N LEU A 22 -46.57 -18.77 48.72
CA LEU A 22 -45.48 -19.44 48.03
C LEU A 22 -44.58 -20.24 48.99
N VAL A 23 -44.34 -19.74 50.20
CA VAL A 23 -43.63 -20.47 51.26
C VAL A 23 -44.44 -21.69 51.73
N ALA A 24 -45.76 -21.58 51.87
CA ALA A 24 -46.64 -22.67 52.30
C ALA A 24 -46.91 -23.74 51.22
N ALA A 25 -46.71 -23.42 49.93
CA ALA A 25 -46.87 -24.35 48.81
C ALA A 25 -45.91 -25.56 48.88
N PRO A 26 -46.15 -26.67 48.13
CA PRO A 26 -45.19 -27.77 48.04
C PRO A 26 -43.88 -27.38 47.31
N PRO A 27 -42.79 -28.16 47.46
CA PRO A 27 -41.57 -28.01 46.65
C PRO A 27 -41.87 -28.12 45.15
N GLY A 28 -41.16 -27.35 44.32
CA GLY A 28 -41.39 -27.27 42.87
C GLY A 28 -42.64 -26.47 42.46
N ALA A 29 -43.35 -25.85 43.41
CA ALA A 29 -44.40 -24.87 43.10
C ALA A 29 -43.84 -23.71 42.28
N ASP A 30 -44.69 -23.19 41.40
CA ASP A 30 -44.34 -22.32 40.29
C ASP A 30 -45.37 -21.20 40.22
N HIS A 31 -44.97 -19.98 40.58
CA HIS A 31 -45.88 -18.84 40.70
C HIS A 31 -45.41 -17.69 39.81
N GLU A 32 -46.35 -17.10 39.07
CA GLU A 32 -46.15 -15.86 38.31
C GLU A 32 -46.91 -14.75 39.03
N TRP A 33 -46.20 -13.70 39.43
CA TRP A 33 -46.76 -12.54 40.12
C TRP A 33 -46.75 -11.35 39.17
N VAL A 34 -47.95 -10.88 38.82
CA VAL A 34 -48.13 -9.71 37.95
C VAL A 34 -48.32 -8.49 38.83
N LEU A 35 -47.38 -7.55 38.76
CA LEU A 35 -47.37 -6.30 39.53
C LEU A 35 -48.36 -5.29 38.90
N PRO A 36 -49.15 -4.55 39.70
CA PRO A 36 -50.01 -3.50 39.18
C PRO A 36 -49.20 -2.27 38.77
N ALA A 37 -49.50 -1.68 37.62
CA ALA A 37 -48.88 -0.44 37.15
C ALA A 37 -48.95 0.68 38.22
N SER A 38 -47.88 1.46 38.33
CA SER A 38 -47.85 2.70 39.11
C SER A 38 -48.65 3.79 38.37
N ALA A 39 -49.22 4.73 39.12
CA ALA A 39 -49.77 5.93 38.50
C ALA A 39 -48.62 6.87 38.10
N PRO A 40 -48.73 7.64 37.00
CA PRO A 40 -47.63 8.50 36.54
C PRO A 40 -47.11 9.45 37.63
N GLY A 41 -45.84 9.31 38.00
CA GLY A 41 -45.21 10.10 39.07
C GLY A 41 -45.59 9.69 40.51
N ALA A 42 -46.19 8.52 40.70
CA ALA A 42 -46.60 7.98 42.00
C ALA A 42 -46.22 6.50 42.13
N PRO A 43 -44.95 6.20 42.47
CA PRO A 43 -44.44 4.83 42.62
C PRO A 43 -45.05 4.10 43.83
N HIS A 44 -44.99 2.77 43.80
CA HIS A 44 -45.36 1.94 44.95
C HIS A 44 -44.26 2.03 46.02
N VAL A 45 -44.57 2.69 47.14
CA VAL A 45 -43.64 2.82 48.26
C VAL A 45 -43.65 1.55 49.12
N ILE A 46 -42.46 1.03 49.42
CA ILE A 46 -42.21 -0.15 50.26
C ILE A 46 -41.34 0.27 51.46
N ALA A 47 -41.77 -0.05 52.68
CA ALA A 47 -41.18 0.50 53.90
C ALA A 47 -39.77 -0.02 54.22
N SER A 48 -39.48 -1.28 53.90
CA SER A 48 -38.24 -1.97 54.26
C SER A 48 -37.78 -2.97 53.21
N ALA A 49 -36.54 -3.47 53.36
CA ALA A 49 -36.00 -4.56 52.55
C ALA A 49 -36.99 -5.71 52.39
N LEU A 50 -37.11 -6.23 51.18
CA LEU A 50 -38.09 -7.27 50.84
C LEU A 50 -37.37 -8.52 50.34
N THR A 51 -37.72 -9.69 50.88
CA THR A 51 -37.23 -10.99 50.39
C THR A 51 -38.39 -11.80 49.84
N LEU A 52 -38.34 -12.07 48.54
CA LEU A 52 -39.36 -12.78 47.77
C LEU A 52 -38.86 -14.15 47.30
N GLY A 53 -39.78 -15.09 47.16
CA GLY A 53 -39.46 -16.47 46.77
C GLY A 53 -39.00 -17.34 47.94
N ALA A 54 -38.68 -18.60 47.63
CA ALA A 54 -38.17 -19.57 48.59
C ALA A 54 -37.36 -20.67 47.87
N ALA A 55 -36.37 -21.24 48.57
CA ALA A 55 -35.53 -22.30 48.03
C ALA A 55 -36.37 -23.49 47.51
N GLY A 56 -36.04 -23.96 46.29
CA GLY A 56 -36.76 -25.06 45.63
C GLY A 56 -38.13 -24.68 45.05
N LYS A 57 -38.46 -23.39 44.96
CA LYS A 57 -39.66 -22.85 44.29
C LYS A 57 -39.29 -22.03 43.05
N ARG A 58 -40.23 -21.88 42.13
CA ARG A 58 -40.08 -21.07 40.92
C ARG A 58 -40.94 -19.82 41.03
N LEU A 59 -40.35 -18.66 40.75
CA LEU A 59 -40.98 -17.35 40.91
C LEU A 59 -40.72 -16.47 39.69
N HIS A 60 -41.78 -16.09 39.01
CA HIS A 60 -41.74 -15.15 37.88
C HIS A 60 -42.33 -13.83 38.37
N LEU A 61 -41.49 -12.80 38.53
CA LEU A 61 -41.88 -11.43 38.82
C LEU A 61 -42.05 -10.69 37.49
N ARG A 62 -43.29 -10.37 37.14
CA ARG A 62 -43.61 -9.63 35.92
C ARG A 62 -44.22 -8.28 36.26
N GLY A 63 -43.54 -7.21 35.87
CA GLY A 63 -44.09 -5.87 35.90
C GLY A 63 -44.84 -5.52 34.61
N HIS A 64 -44.77 -4.24 34.29
CA HIS A 64 -45.24 -3.63 33.05
C HIS A 64 -44.51 -2.29 32.91
N ASP A 65 -44.46 -1.68 31.73
CA ASP A 65 -43.67 -0.46 31.42
C ASP A 65 -43.87 0.73 32.40
N ALA A 66 -44.95 0.72 33.19
CA ALA A 66 -45.29 1.73 34.19
C ALA A 66 -45.15 1.24 35.66
N VAL A 67 -44.47 0.12 35.94
CA VAL A 67 -44.27 -0.39 37.31
C VAL A 67 -43.01 0.21 37.93
N GLU A 68 -43.22 1.23 38.76
CA GLU A 68 -42.17 1.93 39.50
C GLU A 68 -42.23 1.59 41.00
N LEU A 69 -41.15 1.00 41.54
CA LEU A 69 -41.00 0.66 42.96
C LEU A 69 -40.06 1.64 43.69
N ALA A 70 -40.46 2.06 44.90
CA ALA A 70 -39.67 2.96 45.74
C ALA A 70 -39.48 2.37 47.15
N PHE A 71 -38.26 1.95 47.49
CA PHE A 71 -37.89 1.48 48.82
C PHE A 71 -37.46 2.65 49.71
N THR A 72 -37.95 2.71 50.96
CA THR A 72 -37.47 3.71 51.94
C THR A 72 -36.25 3.25 52.74
N THR A 73 -36.03 1.94 52.89
CA THR A 73 -34.80 1.35 53.43
C THR A 73 -34.57 -0.04 52.82
N GLY A 74 -33.31 -0.44 52.61
CA GLY A 74 -32.97 -1.73 52.01
C GLY A 74 -33.24 -1.82 50.50
N GLY A 75 -33.21 -3.05 49.98
CA GLY A 75 -33.43 -3.38 48.56
C GLY A 75 -34.30 -4.63 48.37
N LEU A 76 -34.30 -5.18 47.16
CA LEU A 76 -35.07 -6.35 46.76
C LEU A 76 -34.21 -7.60 46.66
N ALA A 77 -34.49 -8.61 47.49
CA ALA A 77 -33.89 -9.94 47.39
C ALA A 77 -34.89 -10.96 46.81
N VAL A 78 -34.47 -11.79 45.87
CA VAL A 78 -35.30 -12.83 45.24
C VAL A 78 -34.59 -14.18 45.26
N ILE A 79 -35.22 -15.20 45.84
CA ILE A 79 -34.63 -16.54 46.07
C ILE A 79 -35.50 -17.66 45.50
N GLY A 80 -34.89 -18.62 44.80
CA GLY A 80 -35.63 -19.70 44.14
C GLY A 80 -34.79 -20.86 43.64
N SER A 81 -35.42 -21.76 42.89
CA SER A 81 -34.75 -22.69 41.95
C SER A 81 -34.77 -22.15 40.52
N GLU A 82 -35.78 -21.35 40.17
CA GLU A 82 -35.89 -20.60 38.91
C GLU A 82 -36.49 -19.23 39.27
N VAL A 83 -35.84 -18.15 38.83
CA VAL A 83 -36.31 -16.77 39.02
C VAL A 83 -36.34 -16.08 37.66
N VAL A 84 -37.49 -15.51 37.33
CA VAL A 84 -37.66 -14.64 36.15
C VAL A 84 -38.04 -13.25 36.65
N VAL A 85 -37.35 -12.22 36.19
CA VAL A 85 -37.70 -10.81 36.42
C VAL A 85 -37.87 -10.13 35.06
N SER A 86 -38.97 -9.42 34.86
CA SER A 86 -39.30 -8.77 33.58
C SER A 86 -40.09 -7.48 33.77
N GLU A 87 -39.83 -6.48 32.93
CA GLU A 87 -40.58 -5.20 32.87
C GLU A 87 -40.59 -4.44 34.22
N LEU A 88 -39.42 -4.16 34.83
CA LEU A 88 -39.32 -3.64 36.21
C LEU A 88 -38.41 -2.41 36.37
N ARG A 89 -38.95 -1.36 37.02
CA ARG A 89 -38.22 -0.12 37.35
C ARG A 89 -38.18 0.17 38.85
N LEU A 90 -37.00 0.54 39.35
CA LEU A 90 -36.76 0.97 40.73
C LEU A 90 -36.33 2.45 40.76
N LEU A 91 -36.88 3.25 41.69
CA LEU A 91 -36.71 4.72 41.67
C LEU A 91 -35.93 5.34 42.84
N THR A 92 -35.80 4.68 43.99
CA THR A 92 -35.17 5.27 45.17
C THR A 92 -33.93 4.49 45.60
N PRO A 93 -32.91 5.17 46.14
CA PRO A 93 -31.65 4.53 46.50
C PRO A 93 -31.85 3.48 47.58
N ALA A 94 -31.49 2.24 47.24
CA ALA A 94 -31.47 1.14 48.19
C ALA A 94 -30.31 1.34 49.18
N VAL A 95 -30.64 1.53 50.46
CA VAL A 95 -29.66 1.62 51.55
C VAL A 95 -29.43 0.21 52.10
N GLY A 96 -28.41 -0.48 51.59
CA GLY A 96 -28.06 -1.85 51.97
C GLY A 96 -26.87 -2.43 51.19
N ASP A 97 -26.61 -3.73 51.36
CA ASP A 97 -25.47 -4.42 50.73
C ASP A 97 -25.65 -4.63 49.20
N ALA A 98 -26.90 -4.71 48.73
CA ALA A 98 -27.26 -4.73 47.32
C ALA A 98 -28.62 -4.06 47.05
N ALA A 99 -28.81 -3.43 45.88
CA ALA A 99 -30.12 -2.89 45.49
C ALA A 99 -31.07 -3.97 44.99
N VAL A 100 -30.57 -4.87 44.13
CA VAL A 100 -31.25 -6.12 43.77
C VAL A 100 -30.28 -7.29 43.96
N ALA A 101 -30.72 -8.32 44.68
CA ALA A 101 -29.98 -9.57 44.90
C ALA A 101 -30.82 -10.78 44.48
N ILE A 102 -30.39 -11.53 43.49
CA ILE A 102 -31.09 -12.74 43.02
C ILE A 102 -30.23 -13.98 43.29
N ALA A 103 -30.79 -14.99 43.95
CA ALA A 103 -30.12 -16.26 44.18
C ALA A 103 -31.02 -17.45 43.81
N ALA A 104 -30.77 -18.02 42.63
CA ALA A 104 -31.49 -19.19 42.10
C ALA A 104 -30.69 -19.93 41.02
N ALA A 105 -30.85 -21.25 40.91
CA ALA A 105 -30.10 -22.06 39.95
C ALA A 105 -30.39 -21.73 38.46
N SER A 106 -31.48 -21.03 38.17
CA SER A 106 -31.75 -20.44 36.86
C SER A 106 -32.29 -19.03 37.07
N VAL A 107 -31.67 -18.03 36.45
CA VAL A 107 -32.05 -16.62 36.55
C VAL A 107 -32.20 -16.03 35.15
N ILE A 108 -33.37 -15.46 34.87
CA ILE A 108 -33.66 -14.71 33.66
C ILE A 108 -34.07 -13.29 34.06
N VAL A 109 -33.42 -12.27 33.50
CA VAL A 109 -33.74 -10.86 33.74
C VAL A 109 -33.89 -10.15 32.39
N ARG A 110 -35.03 -9.47 32.20
CA ARG A 110 -35.35 -8.67 31.01
C ARG A 110 -35.84 -7.29 31.45
N ASP A 111 -35.39 -6.24 30.78
CA ASP A 111 -35.93 -4.88 30.93
C ASP A 111 -35.95 -4.40 32.41
N LEU A 112 -34.76 -4.30 33.01
CA LEU A 112 -34.55 -3.94 34.42
C LEU A 112 -33.79 -2.61 34.57
N GLU A 113 -34.45 -1.59 35.11
CA GLU A 113 -33.84 -0.29 35.48
C GLU A 113 -33.61 -0.20 36.99
N LEU A 114 -32.36 -0.02 37.42
CA LEU A 114 -31.95 0.22 38.80
C LEU A 114 -31.53 1.69 39.03
N PRO A 115 -31.94 2.32 40.14
CA PRO A 115 -31.59 3.70 40.47
C PRO A 115 -30.17 3.80 41.01
N ASP A 116 -29.72 5.02 41.29
CA ASP A 116 -28.50 5.26 42.07
C ASP A 116 -28.56 4.52 43.42
N VAL A 117 -27.46 3.90 43.84
CA VAL A 117 -27.36 3.07 45.04
C VAL A 117 -26.27 3.63 45.94
N ALA A 118 -26.56 3.88 47.21
CA ALA A 118 -25.59 4.46 48.14
C ALA A 118 -25.55 3.70 49.48
N GLY A 119 -24.39 3.14 49.81
CA GLY A 119 -24.14 2.45 51.07
C GLY A 119 -22.88 2.97 51.78
N SER A 120 -22.78 2.66 53.08
CA SER A 120 -21.59 2.98 53.90
C SER A 120 -20.64 1.79 54.08
N GLY A 121 -20.83 0.71 53.31
CA GLY A 121 -20.17 -0.59 53.49
C GLY A 121 -19.82 -1.24 52.15
N ALA A 122 -19.89 -2.57 52.07
CA ALA A 122 -19.89 -3.23 50.78
C ALA A 122 -21.22 -2.94 50.07
N THR A 123 -21.22 -2.62 48.78
CA THR A 123 -22.43 -2.17 48.09
C THR A 123 -22.43 -2.62 46.64
N THR A 124 -23.47 -3.33 46.23
CA THR A 124 -23.65 -3.84 44.86
C THR A 124 -24.90 -3.24 44.22
N GLY A 125 -24.85 -2.87 42.94
CA GLY A 125 -26.07 -2.50 42.20
C GLY A 125 -26.96 -3.73 42.00
N LEU A 126 -26.52 -4.63 41.12
CA LEU A 126 -27.16 -5.92 40.84
C LEU A 126 -26.24 -7.09 41.23
N ALA A 127 -26.66 -7.93 42.17
CA ALA A 127 -25.96 -9.16 42.52
C ALA A 127 -26.78 -10.39 42.08
N ILE A 128 -26.19 -11.28 41.28
CA ILE A 128 -26.85 -12.52 40.84
C ILE A 128 -25.93 -13.71 41.10
N ASP A 129 -26.35 -14.61 42.00
CA ASP A 129 -25.66 -15.85 42.32
C ASP A 129 -26.53 -17.06 41.94
N ALA A 130 -26.21 -17.68 40.81
CA ALA A 130 -26.81 -18.93 40.36
C ALA A 130 -26.05 -20.18 40.86
N GLY A 131 -24.94 -20.00 41.57
CA GLY A 131 -24.07 -21.07 42.04
C GLY A 131 -23.30 -21.77 40.92
N ALA A 132 -22.40 -22.68 41.31
CA ALA A 132 -21.43 -23.31 40.41
C ALA A 132 -22.01 -24.21 39.29
N THR A 133 -23.33 -24.45 39.27
CA THR A 133 -24.04 -25.24 38.24
C THR A 133 -25.25 -24.52 37.65
N GLY A 134 -25.42 -23.22 37.92
CA GLY A 134 -26.62 -22.48 37.51
C GLY A 134 -26.45 -21.69 36.20
N ALA A 135 -27.57 -21.23 35.64
CA ALA A 135 -27.60 -20.43 34.43
C ALA A 135 -28.15 -19.02 34.70
N ILE A 136 -27.54 -18.03 34.04
CA ILE A 136 -27.87 -16.61 34.11
C ILE A 136 -28.10 -16.11 32.68
N ASP A 137 -29.19 -15.37 32.47
CA ASP A 137 -29.59 -14.80 31.17
C ASP A 137 -30.14 -13.38 31.36
N LEU A 138 -29.29 -12.36 31.15
CA LEU A 138 -29.61 -10.93 31.26
C LEU A 138 -29.75 -10.31 29.88
N ASP A 139 -30.73 -9.41 29.73
CA ASP A 139 -30.90 -8.60 28.53
C ASP A 139 -31.63 -7.29 28.87
N ASP A 140 -31.11 -6.16 28.40
CA ASP A 140 -31.63 -4.81 28.73
C ASP A 140 -31.64 -4.53 30.25
N VAL A 141 -30.45 -4.27 30.80
CA VAL A 141 -30.27 -3.96 32.22
C VAL A 141 -29.49 -2.66 32.38
N GLU A 142 -30.09 -1.65 32.98
CA GLU A 142 -29.44 -0.37 33.27
C GLU A 142 -29.29 -0.17 34.78
N VAL A 143 -28.09 0.21 35.21
CA VAL A 143 -27.74 0.47 36.61
C VAL A 143 -27.22 1.90 36.73
N GLY A 144 -27.86 2.68 37.60
CA GLY A 144 -27.45 4.03 37.98
C GLY A 144 -26.11 4.09 38.74
N ALA A 145 -25.85 5.23 39.39
CA ALA A 145 -24.59 5.45 40.10
C ALA A 145 -24.52 4.62 41.40
N VAL A 146 -23.52 3.74 41.54
CA VAL A 146 -23.31 2.91 42.74
C VAL A 146 -22.17 3.50 43.59
N HIS A 147 -22.43 3.78 44.86
CA HIS A 147 -21.47 4.37 45.81
C HIS A 147 -21.34 3.51 47.08
N GLY A 148 -20.11 3.24 47.50
CA GLY A 148 -19.82 2.40 48.68
C GLY A 148 -18.35 2.41 49.10
N ALA A 149 -17.99 1.53 50.03
CA ALA A 149 -16.60 1.30 50.42
C ALA A 149 -15.94 0.27 49.49
N THR A 150 -16.50 -0.93 49.39
CA THR A 150 -16.17 -1.92 48.36
C THR A 150 -17.37 -2.00 47.43
N THR A 151 -17.24 -1.48 46.22
CA THR A 151 -18.40 -1.18 45.36
C THR A 151 -18.36 -2.02 44.08
N ILE A 152 -19.46 -2.68 43.75
CA ILE A 152 -19.60 -3.41 42.49
C ILE A 152 -20.85 -2.90 41.76
N GLY A 153 -20.75 -2.55 40.48
CA GLY A 153 -21.94 -2.16 39.70
C GLY A 153 -22.87 -3.36 39.49
N VAL A 154 -22.33 -4.41 38.85
CA VAL A 154 -23.02 -5.69 38.61
C VAL A 154 -22.07 -6.85 38.95
N ASP A 155 -22.49 -7.82 39.77
CA ASP A 155 -21.75 -9.07 40.07
C ASP A 155 -22.58 -10.29 39.62
N LEU A 156 -22.07 -11.06 38.66
CA LEU A 156 -22.72 -12.25 38.09
C LEU A 156 -21.89 -13.51 38.37
N VAL A 157 -22.45 -14.49 39.10
CA VAL A 157 -21.80 -15.76 39.44
C VAL A 157 -22.67 -16.93 38.99
N GLY A 158 -22.17 -17.76 38.06
CA GLY A 158 -22.92 -18.91 37.54
C GLY A 158 -22.06 -19.92 36.77
N GLN A 159 -22.66 -20.97 36.21
CA GLN A 159 -22.00 -21.88 35.27
C GLN A 159 -22.10 -21.41 33.82
N LEU A 160 -23.27 -20.92 33.42
CA LEU A 160 -23.53 -20.35 32.10
C LEU A 160 -24.02 -18.93 32.29
N VAL A 161 -23.26 -17.95 31.81
CA VAL A 161 -23.64 -16.53 31.91
C VAL A 161 -23.87 -15.96 30.52
N ARG A 162 -25.10 -15.52 30.25
CA ARG A 162 -25.45 -14.70 29.10
C ARG A 162 -25.83 -13.31 29.59
N ALA A 163 -25.23 -12.29 28.99
CA ALA A 163 -25.58 -10.90 29.29
C ALA A 163 -25.52 -10.06 28.03
N ALA A 164 -26.61 -9.40 27.70
CA ALA A 164 -26.74 -8.51 26.57
C ALA A 164 -27.27 -7.14 26.99
N ARG A 165 -26.76 -6.06 26.38
CA ARG A 165 -27.21 -4.67 26.64
C ARG A 165 -27.25 -4.32 28.14
N VAL A 166 -26.11 -4.50 28.82
CA VAL A 166 -25.95 -4.15 30.23
C VAL A 166 -25.18 -2.83 30.32
N ARG A 167 -25.77 -1.81 30.96
CA ARG A 167 -25.16 -0.49 31.17
C ARG A 167 -25.00 -0.17 32.64
N ILE A 168 -23.84 0.34 33.03
CA ILE A 168 -23.54 0.86 34.37
C ILE A 168 -23.08 2.31 34.23
N ALA A 169 -23.80 3.25 34.85
CA ALA A 169 -23.54 4.68 34.66
C ALA A 169 -22.26 5.16 35.38
N GLU A 170 -22.12 4.84 36.67
CA GLU A 170 -21.00 5.28 37.51
C GLU A 170 -20.82 4.34 38.71
N VAL A 171 -19.57 4.02 39.07
CA VAL A 171 -19.23 3.24 40.28
C VAL A 171 -18.11 3.94 41.04
N THR A 172 -18.36 4.26 42.31
CA THR A 172 -17.44 5.04 43.14
C THR A 172 -17.21 4.40 44.52
N GLY A 173 -15.98 4.53 45.06
CA GLY A 173 -15.68 3.99 46.39
C GLY A 173 -14.21 3.89 46.76
N THR A 174 -13.86 2.90 47.59
CA THR A 174 -12.47 2.60 47.98
C THR A 174 -11.85 1.59 47.02
N ALA A 175 -12.46 0.42 46.89
CA ALA A 175 -12.14 -0.54 45.84
C ALA A 175 -13.39 -0.70 44.97
N VAL A 176 -13.29 -0.45 43.66
CA VAL A 176 -14.43 -0.48 42.73
C VAL A 176 -14.23 -1.48 41.60
N THR A 177 -15.32 -2.17 41.24
CA THR A 177 -15.44 -2.97 40.01
C THR A 177 -16.73 -2.57 39.30
N GLY A 178 -16.66 -2.08 38.06
CA GLY A 178 -17.86 -1.69 37.31
C GLY A 178 -18.76 -2.90 37.01
N LEU A 179 -18.27 -3.78 36.14
CA LEU A 179 -18.91 -5.06 35.81
C LEU A 179 -18.02 -6.22 36.24
N LYS A 180 -18.57 -7.18 36.99
CA LYS A 180 -17.88 -8.39 37.40
C LYS A 180 -18.66 -9.63 36.95
N VAL A 181 -17.97 -10.53 36.24
CA VAL A 181 -18.54 -11.81 35.77
C VAL A 181 -17.64 -12.96 36.14
N ARG A 182 -18.24 -14.03 36.69
CA ARG A 182 -17.58 -15.25 37.17
C ARG A 182 -18.34 -16.49 36.69
N ALA A 183 -17.93 -17.01 35.55
CA ALA A 183 -18.48 -18.24 34.98
C ALA A 183 -17.63 -19.49 35.35
N THR A 184 -18.22 -20.48 36.04
CA THR A 184 -17.59 -21.79 36.25
C THR A 184 -17.66 -22.69 35.02
N GLY A 185 -18.43 -22.30 34.01
CA GLY A 185 -18.46 -22.87 32.66
C GLY A 185 -18.21 -21.77 31.64
N ALA A 186 -19.14 -21.56 30.71
CA ALA A 186 -18.98 -20.62 29.60
C ALA A 186 -19.72 -19.29 29.83
N ALA A 187 -19.26 -18.22 29.18
CA ALA A 187 -19.94 -16.93 29.15
C ALA A 187 -20.00 -16.33 27.74
N ASP A 188 -21.13 -15.71 27.43
CA ASP A 188 -21.41 -15.07 26.14
C ASP A 188 -22.03 -13.69 26.40
N LEU A 189 -21.28 -12.64 26.07
CA LEU A 189 -21.48 -11.27 26.54
C LEU A 189 -21.57 -10.33 25.33
N SER A 190 -22.53 -9.40 25.32
CA SER A 190 -22.67 -8.46 24.20
C SER A 190 -23.23 -7.08 24.58
N GLY A 191 -22.74 -6.03 23.94
CA GLY A 191 -23.19 -4.66 24.19
C GLY A 191 -23.11 -4.26 25.66
N LEU A 192 -21.97 -4.53 26.30
CA LEU A 192 -21.71 -4.15 27.69
C LEU A 192 -21.12 -2.74 27.73
N ALA A 193 -21.61 -1.88 28.60
CA ALA A 193 -21.05 -0.54 28.80
C ALA A 193 -20.84 -0.23 30.29
N VAL A 194 -19.62 0.18 30.63
CA VAL A 194 -19.25 0.72 31.94
C VAL A 194 -18.83 2.17 31.72
N GLY A 195 -19.60 3.11 32.26
CA GLY A 195 -19.19 4.50 32.41
C GLY A 195 -18.13 4.64 33.50
N ARG A 196 -18.19 5.73 34.27
CA ARG A 196 -17.11 6.08 35.21
C ARG A 196 -16.87 5.01 36.28
N ALA A 197 -15.62 4.60 36.50
CA ALA A 197 -15.24 3.73 37.62
C ALA A 197 -14.09 4.35 38.44
N HIS A 198 -14.41 5.01 39.56
CA HIS A 198 -13.45 5.78 40.36
C HIS A 198 -13.25 5.19 41.77
N GLY A 199 -12.04 4.72 42.05
CA GLY A 199 -11.66 4.08 43.33
C GLY A 199 -10.52 4.80 44.05
N THR A 200 -10.69 5.07 45.34
CA THR A 200 -9.65 5.76 46.16
C THR A 200 -8.49 4.85 46.59
N ALA A 201 -8.58 3.54 46.38
CA ALA A 201 -7.49 2.57 46.55
C ALA A 201 -7.22 1.76 45.26
N ALA A 202 -8.26 1.27 44.59
CA ALA A 202 -8.14 0.57 43.29
C ALA A 202 -9.43 0.68 42.47
N ALA A 203 -9.30 0.73 41.14
CA ALA A 203 -10.44 0.75 40.21
C ALA A 203 -10.26 -0.23 39.06
N THR A 204 -11.30 -1.04 38.82
CA THR A 204 -11.42 -1.91 37.64
C THR A 204 -12.73 -1.60 36.92
N GLY A 205 -12.68 -1.29 35.62
CA GLY A 205 -13.91 -1.05 34.84
C GLY A 205 -14.70 -2.35 34.63
N ALA A 206 -14.10 -3.31 33.92
CA ALA A 206 -14.67 -4.64 33.71
C ALA A 206 -13.70 -5.75 34.19
N ASP A 207 -14.23 -6.74 34.91
CA ASP A 207 -13.52 -7.91 35.41
C ASP A 207 -14.32 -9.18 35.03
N LEU A 208 -13.99 -9.76 33.89
CA LEU A 208 -14.76 -10.80 33.21
C LEU A 208 -13.95 -12.09 33.18
N ALA A 209 -14.43 -13.15 33.85
CA ALA A 209 -13.72 -14.42 33.89
C ALA A 209 -14.61 -15.65 33.70
N ALA A 210 -14.09 -16.63 32.95
CA ALA A 210 -14.73 -17.92 32.71
C ALA A 210 -13.73 -19.08 32.80
N LEU A 211 -14.18 -20.27 33.25
CA LEU A 211 -13.36 -21.51 33.21
C LEU A 211 -13.51 -22.30 31.90
N GLY A 212 -14.61 -22.12 31.18
CA GLY A 212 -14.84 -22.62 29.83
C GLY A 212 -14.66 -21.51 28.79
N ALA A 213 -15.34 -21.61 27.65
CA ALA A 213 -15.25 -20.60 26.59
C ALA A 213 -15.83 -19.25 27.00
N LEU A 214 -15.20 -18.15 26.55
CA LEU A 214 -15.62 -16.77 26.80
C LEU A 214 -15.72 -16.00 25.48
N SER A 215 -16.92 -15.50 25.19
CA SER A 215 -17.28 -14.71 24.01
C SER A 215 -17.72 -13.31 24.45
N ILE A 216 -17.15 -12.27 23.83
CA ILE A 216 -17.50 -10.86 24.04
C ILE A 216 -17.70 -10.20 22.67
N ALA A 217 -18.82 -9.49 22.49
CA ALA A 217 -19.15 -8.72 21.30
C ALA A 217 -19.71 -7.33 21.69
N GLY A 218 -18.83 -6.32 21.77
CA GLY A 218 -19.14 -5.00 22.31
C GLY A 218 -18.90 -4.93 23.82
N LEU A 219 -17.78 -4.34 24.22
CA LEU A 219 -17.46 -3.94 25.59
C LEU A 219 -16.85 -2.54 25.59
N ASP A 220 -17.61 -1.57 26.10
CA ASP A 220 -17.22 -0.17 26.24
C ASP A 220 -16.87 0.12 27.72
N VAL A 221 -15.70 0.71 27.97
CA VAL A 221 -15.26 1.14 29.31
C VAL A 221 -14.64 2.54 29.22
N ASP A 222 -15.16 3.50 29.99
CA ASP A 222 -14.70 4.89 29.99
C ASP A 222 -14.36 5.40 31.42
N ASP A 223 -13.52 6.42 31.52
CA ASP A 223 -13.19 7.18 32.75
C ASP A 223 -12.92 6.28 34.01
N VAL A 224 -11.86 5.46 33.94
CA VAL A 224 -11.43 4.59 35.05
C VAL A 224 -10.24 5.20 35.79
N ALA A 225 -10.43 5.58 37.05
CA ALA A 225 -9.40 6.29 37.83
C ALA A 225 -9.23 5.76 39.26
N GLY A 226 -7.98 5.75 39.73
CA GLY A 226 -7.64 5.37 41.10
C GLY A 226 -6.12 5.26 41.30
N PRO A 227 -5.59 4.92 42.48
CA PRO A 227 -4.15 4.69 42.65
C PRO A 227 -3.63 3.59 41.71
N ASP A 228 -4.25 2.42 41.73
CA ASP A 228 -4.15 1.39 40.69
C ASP A 228 -5.43 1.43 39.84
N ALA A 229 -5.30 1.45 38.50
CA ALA A 229 -6.44 1.56 37.58
C ALA A 229 -6.31 0.57 36.41
N THR A 230 -7.35 -0.24 36.19
CA THR A 230 -7.43 -1.19 35.07
C THR A 230 -8.75 -1.04 34.33
N GLY A 231 -8.73 -0.78 33.02
CA GLY A 231 -9.94 -0.66 32.21
C GLY A 231 -10.71 -1.98 32.12
N ALA A 232 -10.14 -2.98 31.45
CA ALA A 232 -10.74 -4.30 31.30
C ALA A 232 -9.75 -5.43 31.62
N VAL A 233 -10.20 -6.40 32.42
CA VAL A 233 -9.57 -7.71 32.62
C VAL A 233 -10.52 -8.77 32.06
N VAL A 234 -10.03 -9.58 31.14
CA VAL A 234 -10.77 -10.65 30.48
C VAL A 234 -9.93 -11.93 30.58
N ALA A 235 -10.36 -12.88 31.40
CA ALA A 235 -9.62 -14.10 31.72
C ALA A 235 -10.40 -15.37 31.37
N CYS A 236 -9.78 -16.28 30.62
CA CYS A 236 -10.35 -17.56 30.23
C CYS A 236 -9.44 -18.70 30.71
N GLY A 237 -9.95 -19.58 31.57
CA GLY A 237 -9.26 -20.82 31.94
C GLY A 237 -9.37 -21.90 30.85
N GLY A 238 -10.35 -21.78 29.96
CA GLY A 238 -10.76 -22.80 29.00
C GLY A 238 -10.14 -22.67 27.61
N ASP A 239 -10.85 -23.28 26.66
CA ASP A 239 -10.34 -23.63 25.32
C ASP A 239 -10.28 -22.45 24.34
N GLU A 240 -11.24 -21.53 24.37
CA GLU A 240 -11.35 -20.40 23.42
C GLU A 240 -11.79 -19.12 24.13
N LEU A 241 -11.08 -18.02 23.85
CA LEU A 241 -11.44 -16.67 24.25
C LEU A 241 -11.57 -15.80 22.99
N ARG A 242 -12.74 -15.22 22.78
CA ARG A 242 -13.02 -14.33 21.66
C ARG A 242 -13.56 -12.99 22.15
N VAL A 243 -12.90 -11.91 21.74
CA VAL A 243 -13.29 -10.53 22.00
C VAL A 243 -13.44 -9.81 20.66
N VAL A 244 -14.63 -9.27 20.42
CA VAL A 244 -14.95 -8.44 19.27
C VAL A 244 -15.48 -7.09 19.76
N ASP A 245 -14.98 -5.99 19.20
CA ASP A 245 -15.35 -4.61 19.53
C ASP A 245 -15.14 -4.28 21.03
N LEU A 246 -13.89 -3.98 21.39
CA LEU A 246 -13.43 -3.63 22.74
C LEU A 246 -12.90 -2.19 22.79
N ASP A 247 -13.65 -1.29 23.41
CA ASP A 247 -13.27 0.11 23.56
C ASP A 247 -12.98 0.43 25.05
N VAL A 248 -11.76 0.88 25.32
CA VAL A 248 -11.28 1.26 26.66
C VAL A 248 -10.62 2.63 26.59
N ILE A 249 -11.26 3.63 27.19
CA ILE A 249 -10.85 5.04 27.09
C ILE A 249 -10.63 5.60 28.50
N GLY A 250 -9.58 6.42 28.66
CA GLY A 250 -9.37 7.21 29.87
C GLY A 250 -9.05 6.39 31.12
N VAL A 251 -7.94 5.64 31.11
CA VAL A 251 -7.47 4.92 32.32
C VAL A 251 -6.37 5.72 33.01
N ALA A 252 -6.63 6.18 34.23
CA ALA A 252 -5.76 7.09 34.98
C ALA A 252 -5.34 6.53 36.36
N ALA A 253 -4.15 5.91 36.41
CA ALA A 253 -3.56 5.42 37.65
C ALA A 253 -2.71 6.49 38.37
N ALA A 254 -3.15 6.93 39.55
CA ALA A 254 -2.55 7.96 40.38
C ALA A 254 -1.35 7.42 41.20
N GLY A 255 -0.29 7.01 40.49
CA GLY A 255 1.00 6.59 41.07
C GLY A 255 1.18 5.08 41.27
N GLY A 256 0.11 4.29 41.16
CA GLY A 256 0.13 2.85 40.99
C GLY A 256 0.07 2.44 39.51
N VAL A 257 -0.31 1.19 39.24
CA VAL A 257 -0.24 0.55 37.93
C VAL A 257 -1.42 0.93 37.04
N GLY A 258 -1.14 1.36 35.80
CA GLY A 258 -2.16 1.69 34.80
C GLY A 258 -2.26 0.64 33.68
N ARG A 259 -3.44 0.08 33.44
CA ARG A 259 -3.67 -0.95 32.40
C ARG A 259 -4.95 -0.65 31.61
N GLY A 260 -4.85 -0.55 30.29
CA GLY A 260 -6.02 -0.46 29.42
C GLY A 260 -6.80 -1.77 29.41
N ALA A 261 -6.34 -2.73 28.61
CA ALA A 261 -6.97 -4.04 28.46
C ALA A 261 -5.99 -5.20 28.70
N VAL A 262 -6.44 -6.21 29.44
CA VAL A 262 -5.71 -7.47 29.68
C VAL A 262 -6.63 -8.63 29.28
N VAL A 263 -6.33 -9.26 28.14
CA VAL A 263 -7.12 -10.34 27.53
C VAL A 263 -6.28 -11.61 27.51
N THR A 264 -6.61 -12.60 28.34
CA THR A 264 -5.74 -13.77 28.56
C THR A 264 -6.52 -15.09 28.60
N SER A 265 -6.02 -16.12 27.92
CA SER A 265 -6.62 -17.46 27.89
C SER A 265 -5.57 -18.56 28.15
N GLY A 266 -6.01 -19.67 28.74
CA GLY A 266 -5.26 -20.91 28.72
C GLY A 266 -5.17 -21.53 27.32
N GLY A 267 -6.23 -21.37 26.51
CA GLY A 267 -6.39 -21.92 25.16
C GLY A 267 -6.04 -20.95 24.04
N ASP A 268 -6.93 -20.88 23.05
CA ASP A 268 -6.85 -19.98 21.88
C ASP A 268 -7.42 -18.57 22.22
N VAL A 269 -6.87 -17.51 21.61
CA VAL A 269 -7.28 -16.10 21.80
C VAL A 269 -7.50 -15.39 20.48
N VAL A 270 -8.67 -14.76 20.32
CA VAL A 270 -9.01 -13.91 19.17
C VAL A 270 -9.48 -12.55 19.67
N VAL A 271 -8.77 -11.48 19.30
CA VAL A 271 -9.16 -10.08 19.58
C VAL A 271 -9.29 -9.35 18.24
N ARG A 272 -10.49 -8.83 17.93
CA ARG A 272 -10.77 -8.12 16.67
C ARG A 272 -11.61 -6.88 16.91
N GLY A 273 -11.25 -5.71 16.38
CA GLY A 273 -11.98 -4.48 16.68
C GLY A 273 -11.67 -4.03 18.10
N PHE A 274 -10.70 -3.14 18.28
CA PHE A 274 -10.41 -2.58 19.60
C PHE A 274 -9.86 -1.16 19.56
N VAL A 275 -10.20 -0.37 20.56
CA VAL A 275 -9.71 1.01 20.75
C VAL A 275 -9.28 1.18 22.19
N VAL A 276 -7.97 1.22 22.45
CA VAL A 276 -7.42 1.57 23.78
C VAL A 276 -6.80 2.95 23.74
N LYS A 277 -7.33 3.90 24.51
CA LYS A 277 -6.92 5.31 24.48
C LYS A 277 -6.65 5.88 25.86
N GLN A 278 -5.64 6.76 25.94
CA GLN A 278 -5.34 7.56 27.13
C GLN A 278 -5.11 6.71 28.39
N VAL A 279 -4.12 5.80 28.34
CA VAL A 279 -3.71 5.00 29.51
C VAL A 279 -2.53 5.69 30.19
N SER A 280 -2.66 5.99 31.47
CA SER A 280 -1.61 6.61 32.27
C SER A 280 -1.41 5.89 33.61
N GLY A 281 -0.15 5.79 34.05
CA GLY A 281 0.19 5.13 35.30
C GLY A 281 1.65 4.74 35.39
N ARG A 282 2.03 4.12 36.49
CA ARG A 282 3.26 3.34 36.58
C ARG A 282 3.11 2.08 35.72
N ASP A 283 4.19 1.67 35.07
CA ASP A 283 4.30 0.43 34.28
C ASP A 283 3.16 0.31 33.24
N ALA A 284 2.81 1.47 32.65
CA ALA A 284 1.59 1.67 31.86
C ALA A 284 1.52 0.74 30.65
N LEU A 285 0.39 0.05 30.50
CA LEU A 285 0.16 -0.97 29.47
C LEU A 285 -1.14 -0.65 28.71
N GLY A 286 -1.05 -0.49 27.39
CA GLY A 286 -2.23 -0.33 26.53
C GLY A 286 -3.06 -1.62 26.46
N LEU A 287 -2.65 -2.57 25.64
CA LEU A 287 -3.31 -3.87 25.52
C LEU A 287 -2.32 -5.04 25.65
N LEU A 288 -2.72 -6.07 26.41
CA LEU A 288 -2.04 -7.37 26.49
C LEU A 288 -3.00 -8.47 26.02
N ALA A 289 -2.62 -9.20 24.97
CA ALA A 289 -3.22 -10.46 24.56
C ALA A 289 -2.28 -11.62 24.92
N LEU A 290 -2.77 -12.65 25.62
CA LEU A 290 -2.00 -13.84 26.01
C LEU A 290 -2.80 -15.13 25.76
N GLY A 291 -2.32 -16.01 24.89
CA GLY A 291 -2.89 -17.36 24.67
C GLY A 291 -1.81 -18.44 24.58
N GLY A 292 -2.15 -19.71 24.32
CA GLY A 292 -1.06 -20.66 24.05
C GLY A 292 -1.29 -22.17 23.92
N ARG A 293 -2.30 -22.80 24.53
CA ARG A 293 -2.32 -24.29 24.56
C ARG A 293 -3.06 -24.95 23.39
N GLY A 294 -3.99 -24.24 22.77
CA GLY A 294 -4.66 -24.61 21.53
C GLY A 294 -5.57 -25.84 21.60
N ALA A 295 -6.87 -25.59 21.73
CA ALA A 295 -7.91 -26.63 21.73
C ALA A 295 -8.75 -26.65 20.43
N GLY A 296 -8.74 -25.56 19.64
CA GLY A 296 -9.37 -25.50 18.32
C GLY A 296 -8.71 -26.36 17.22
N PRO A 297 -9.03 -26.15 15.93
CA PRO A 297 -8.40 -26.86 14.80
C PRO A 297 -6.89 -26.60 14.71
N GLU A 298 -6.12 -27.56 14.19
CA GLU A 298 -4.67 -27.42 13.99
C GLU A 298 -4.30 -26.26 13.05
N ASP A 299 -5.15 -25.97 12.06
CA ASP A 299 -4.99 -24.89 11.08
C ASP A 299 -5.35 -23.49 11.63
N ALA A 300 -5.96 -23.40 12.82
CA ALA A 300 -6.42 -22.13 13.40
C ALA A 300 -5.32 -21.43 14.22
N PRO A 301 -5.25 -20.08 14.21
CA PRO A 301 -4.25 -19.35 14.99
C PRO A 301 -4.55 -19.45 16.50
N THR A 302 -3.52 -19.74 17.29
CA THR A 302 -3.65 -19.75 18.76
C THR A 302 -3.76 -18.35 19.35
N VAL A 303 -3.21 -17.35 18.65
CA VAL A 303 -3.43 -15.93 18.97
C VAL A 303 -3.64 -15.16 17.66
N GLU A 304 -4.82 -14.55 17.51
CA GLU A 304 -5.10 -13.54 16.47
C GLU A 304 -5.44 -12.20 17.13
N VAL A 305 -4.74 -11.14 16.74
CA VAL A 305 -5.05 -9.75 17.12
C VAL A 305 -5.19 -8.93 15.84
N ALA A 306 -6.37 -8.36 15.58
CA ALA A 306 -6.62 -7.64 14.34
C ALA A 306 -7.52 -6.39 14.48
N PHE A 307 -7.41 -5.48 13.51
CA PHE A 307 -8.31 -4.32 13.34
C PHE A 307 -8.44 -3.47 14.62
N GLY A 308 -7.38 -2.82 15.08
CA GLY A 308 -7.46 -2.05 16.32
C GLY A 308 -6.35 -1.02 16.54
N GLN A 309 -6.56 -0.15 17.52
CA GLN A 309 -5.69 0.98 17.81
C GLN A 309 -5.37 1.10 19.31
N VAL A 310 -4.12 1.43 19.63
CA VAL A 310 -3.65 1.82 20.95
C VAL A 310 -3.03 3.22 20.85
N VAL A 311 -3.59 4.22 21.54
CA VAL A 311 -3.14 5.61 21.41
C VAL A 311 -2.97 6.30 22.76
N GLY A 312 -1.79 6.86 23.01
CA GLY A 312 -1.51 7.64 24.23
C GLY A 312 -1.37 6.77 25.47
N VAL A 313 -0.30 5.97 25.52
CA VAL A 313 0.11 5.22 26.72
C VAL A 313 1.28 5.96 27.36
N SER A 314 1.14 6.38 28.61
CA SER A 314 2.13 7.24 29.28
C SER A 314 2.49 6.77 30.69
N SER A 315 3.79 6.65 30.97
CA SER A 315 4.33 6.39 32.32
C SER A 315 5.44 7.39 32.67
N PRO A 316 5.28 8.23 33.71
CA PRO A 316 6.19 9.34 33.98
C PRO A 316 7.54 8.91 34.59
N THR A 317 7.62 7.71 35.20
CA THR A 317 8.78 7.29 36.00
C THR A 317 9.28 5.89 35.69
N THR A 318 8.50 5.06 35.00
CA THR A 318 8.88 3.69 34.61
C THR A 318 8.56 3.43 33.14
N PRO A 319 9.05 2.33 32.53
CA PRO A 319 8.74 2.03 31.14
C PRO A 319 7.25 1.80 30.85
N ALA A 320 6.85 2.05 29.61
CA ALA A 320 5.47 1.85 29.13
C ALA A 320 5.41 0.89 27.94
N ALA A 321 4.28 0.22 27.74
CA ALA A 321 4.06 -0.70 26.64
C ALA A 321 2.75 -0.40 25.90
N GLY A 322 2.82 -0.26 24.57
CA GLY A 322 1.65 -0.06 23.71
C GLY A 322 0.81 -1.33 23.60
N LEU A 323 1.21 -2.22 22.70
CA LEU A 323 0.53 -3.49 22.43
C LEU A 323 1.48 -4.67 22.70
N ARG A 324 1.05 -5.63 23.52
CA ARG A 324 1.75 -6.91 23.78
C ARG A 324 0.89 -8.08 23.31
N VAL A 325 1.41 -8.88 22.38
CA VAL A 325 0.78 -10.12 21.88
C VAL A 325 1.71 -11.27 22.21
N LEU A 326 1.33 -12.10 23.17
CA LEU A 326 2.17 -13.15 23.74
C LEU A 326 1.49 -14.51 23.53
N ALA A 327 2.24 -15.48 23.01
CA ALA A 327 1.78 -16.84 22.81
C ALA A 327 2.73 -17.83 23.51
N ALA A 328 2.18 -18.83 24.20
CA ALA A 328 2.99 -19.94 24.71
C ALA A 328 3.55 -20.81 23.56
N ARG A 329 4.39 -21.78 23.94
CA ARG A 329 5.10 -22.71 23.05
C ARG A 329 4.17 -23.69 22.29
N SER A 330 3.38 -23.16 21.37
CA SER A 330 2.47 -23.88 20.45
C SER A 330 3.12 -24.07 19.07
N PRO A 331 2.79 -25.12 18.30
CA PRO A 331 3.17 -25.22 16.89
C PRO A 331 2.22 -24.45 15.94
N ARG A 332 1.04 -24.03 16.41
CA ARG A 332 -0.03 -23.35 15.62
C ARG A 332 0.29 -21.89 15.28
N PRO A 333 -0.32 -21.28 14.25
CA PRO A 333 0.05 -19.94 13.80
C PRO A 333 -0.29 -18.83 14.79
N VAL A 334 0.37 -17.69 14.67
CA VAL A 334 0.11 -16.46 15.44
C VAL A 334 0.05 -15.28 14.46
N THR A 335 -1.00 -14.47 14.54
CA THR A 335 -1.28 -13.40 13.56
C THR A 335 -1.59 -12.07 14.24
N VAL A 336 -0.90 -11.02 13.81
CA VAL A 336 -1.19 -9.63 14.15
C VAL A 336 -1.38 -8.85 12.85
N ARG A 337 -2.53 -8.19 12.65
CA ARG A 337 -2.80 -7.44 11.40
C ARG A 337 -3.66 -6.21 11.57
N ASP A 338 -3.52 -5.21 10.71
CA ASP A 338 -4.41 -4.04 10.68
C ASP A 338 -4.44 -3.31 12.05
N VAL A 339 -3.26 -3.16 12.70
CA VAL A 339 -3.12 -2.56 14.03
C VAL A 339 -2.34 -1.23 14.03
N SER A 340 -2.75 -0.27 14.86
CA SER A 340 -2.04 1.00 15.06
C SER A 340 -1.62 1.20 16.52
N VAL A 341 -0.37 1.60 16.75
CA VAL A 341 0.15 1.94 18.08
C VAL A 341 0.83 3.29 18.02
N ARG A 342 0.29 4.31 18.72
CA ARG A 342 0.82 5.68 18.67
C ARG A 342 0.95 6.34 20.03
N GLY A 343 2.02 7.11 20.23
CA GLY A 343 2.22 7.91 21.44
C GLY A 343 2.46 7.03 22.67
N VAL A 344 3.59 6.32 22.70
CA VAL A 344 4.00 5.47 23.82
C VAL A 344 5.20 6.10 24.52
N TYR A 345 4.94 6.62 25.72
CA TYR A 345 5.84 7.45 26.51
C TYR A 345 6.14 6.73 27.84
N GLY A 346 7.41 6.48 28.16
CA GLY A 346 7.75 5.76 29.38
C GLY A 346 9.17 6.03 29.85
N GLY A 347 9.31 6.41 31.13
CA GLY A 347 10.58 6.67 31.79
C GLY A 347 11.20 8.03 31.44
N PRO A 348 12.31 8.41 32.12
CA PRO A 348 13.06 9.62 31.79
C PRO A 348 13.73 9.51 30.42
N GLU A 349 13.72 10.60 29.66
CA GLU A 349 14.40 10.68 28.36
C GLU A 349 15.91 10.38 28.52
N PRO A 350 16.52 9.50 27.70
CA PRO A 350 17.95 9.25 27.76
C PRO A 350 18.72 10.50 27.30
N ALA A 351 19.32 11.19 28.27
CA ALA A 351 20.01 12.45 28.06
C ALA A 351 21.36 12.26 27.33
N GLY A 352 21.33 12.23 25.99
CA GLY A 352 22.54 12.30 25.17
C GLY A 352 22.31 12.10 23.67
N PRO A 353 23.20 12.65 22.80
CA PRO A 353 23.19 12.39 21.36
C PRO A 353 23.88 11.08 20.96
N GLU A 354 24.28 10.24 21.93
CA GLU A 354 24.97 8.98 21.68
C GLU A 354 23.97 7.89 21.29
N PRO A 355 24.19 7.13 20.20
CA PRO A 355 23.27 6.07 19.79
C PRO A 355 23.25 4.97 20.85
N ALA A 356 22.11 4.82 21.52
CA ALA A 356 21.91 3.76 22.50
C ALA A 356 22.15 2.38 21.87
N PRO A 357 22.76 1.43 22.60
CA PRO A 357 23.03 0.09 22.08
C PRO A 357 21.74 -0.58 21.61
N ALA A 358 21.86 -1.42 20.58
CA ALA A 358 20.74 -2.20 20.07
C ALA A 358 20.15 -3.08 21.20
N PRO A 359 18.81 -3.24 21.26
CA PRO A 359 18.19 -4.10 22.25
C PRO A 359 18.68 -5.54 22.06
N THR A 360 18.96 -6.21 23.17
CA THR A 360 19.25 -7.65 23.19
C THR A 360 17.98 -8.45 22.88
N ALA A 361 18.15 -9.71 22.47
CA ALA A 361 17.10 -10.72 22.34
C ALA A 361 16.08 -10.70 23.51
N PRO A 362 14.81 -11.12 23.29
CA PRO A 362 13.73 -11.03 24.27
C PRO A 362 14.14 -11.61 25.63
N ASP A 363 13.87 -10.84 26.68
CA ASP A 363 14.25 -11.19 28.04
C ASP A 363 13.66 -12.56 28.45
N PRO A 364 14.49 -13.55 28.83
CA PRO A 364 14.03 -14.90 29.19
C PRO A 364 13.08 -14.92 30.39
N ALA A 365 13.03 -13.85 31.21
CA ALA A 365 12.01 -13.70 32.23
C ALA A 365 10.58 -13.65 31.65
N TRP A 366 10.39 -13.04 30.47
CA TRP A 366 9.08 -12.99 29.82
C TRP A 366 8.66 -14.36 29.27
N LEU A 367 9.57 -15.14 28.68
CA LEU A 367 9.25 -16.50 28.23
C LEU A 367 8.86 -17.40 29.41
N THR A 368 9.62 -17.35 30.49
CA THR A 368 9.33 -18.07 31.74
C THR A 368 7.97 -17.66 32.33
N TRP A 369 7.64 -16.36 32.28
CA TRP A 369 6.37 -15.84 32.75
C TRP A 369 5.19 -16.27 31.85
N ILE A 370 5.34 -16.28 30.52
CA ILE A 370 4.30 -16.73 29.57
C ILE A 370 3.92 -18.18 29.87
N ASP A 371 4.90 -19.08 29.97
CA ASP A 371 4.65 -20.51 30.24
C ASP A 371 4.00 -20.71 31.62
N SER A 372 4.41 -19.93 32.63
CA SER A 372 3.78 -19.92 33.95
C SER A 372 2.34 -19.39 33.92
N ALA A 373 2.08 -18.26 33.26
CA ALA A 373 0.79 -17.59 33.23
C ALA A 373 -0.27 -18.42 32.48
N VAL A 374 0.08 -18.94 31.30
CA VAL A 374 -0.79 -19.85 30.52
C VAL A 374 -1.02 -21.17 31.26
N THR A 375 -0.03 -21.66 32.02
CA THR A 375 -0.23 -22.84 32.89
C THR A 375 -1.15 -22.54 34.08
N THR A 376 -1.07 -21.35 34.67
CA THR A 376 -1.97 -20.91 35.75
C THR A 376 -3.42 -20.78 35.25
N LEU A 377 -3.63 -20.17 34.08
CA LEU A 377 -4.95 -20.08 33.44
C LEU A 377 -5.54 -21.47 33.16
N ALA A 378 -4.79 -22.33 32.47
CA ALA A 378 -5.25 -23.67 32.09
C ALA A 378 -5.35 -24.68 33.25
N THR A 379 -4.89 -24.35 34.46
CA THR A 379 -5.09 -25.18 35.67
C THR A 379 -6.04 -24.53 36.68
N ALA A 380 -6.72 -23.45 36.30
CA ALA A 380 -7.71 -22.79 37.13
C ALA A 380 -8.90 -23.70 37.48
N VAL A 381 -9.25 -23.74 38.77
CA VAL A 381 -10.41 -24.46 39.31
C VAL A 381 -11.52 -23.51 39.79
N ALA A 382 -11.28 -22.20 39.70
CA ALA A 382 -12.21 -21.12 40.00
C ALA A 382 -11.95 -19.95 39.03
N PRO A 383 -12.98 -19.19 38.61
CA PRO A 383 -12.83 -18.10 37.64
C PRO A 383 -12.00 -16.91 38.16
N ASP A 384 -11.82 -16.74 39.47
CA ASP A 384 -10.89 -15.75 40.04
C ASP A 384 -9.42 -16.16 39.86
N VAL A 385 -8.91 -16.08 38.62
CA VAL A 385 -7.53 -16.44 38.28
C VAL A 385 -6.60 -15.25 38.46
N VAL A 386 -5.72 -15.33 39.46
CA VAL A 386 -4.64 -14.35 39.63
C VAL A 386 -3.42 -14.78 38.81
N LEU A 387 -3.10 -14.00 37.77
CA LEU A 387 -1.88 -14.20 36.98
C LEU A 387 -0.62 -14.00 37.85
N PRO A 388 0.48 -14.73 37.57
CA PRO A 388 1.77 -14.45 38.19
C PRO A 388 2.19 -12.98 37.93
N PRO A 389 2.93 -12.34 38.85
CA PRO A 389 3.37 -10.96 38.66
C PRO A 389 4.20 -10.84 37.38
N ALA A 390 3.80 -9.95 36.47
CA ALA A 390 4.51 -9.70 35.23
C ALA A 390 5.95 -9.24 35.51
N PRO A 391 6.94 -9.64 34.69
CA PRO A 391 8.28 -9.08 34.78
C PRO A 391 8.23 -7.57 34.63
N THR A 392 9.06 -6.87 35.40
CA THR A 392 9.23 -5.42 35.24
C THR A 392 9.71 -5.13 33.83
N ALA A 393 9.02 -4.24 33.12
CA ALA A 393 9.44 -3.85 31.78
C ALA A 393 10.84 -3.20 31.84
N VAL A 394 11.78 -3.70 31.04
CA VAL A 394 13.16 -3.20 31.00
C VAL A 394 13.26 -1.91 30.19
N GLU A 395 12.45 -1.76 29.14
CA GLU A 395 12.37 -0.57 28.31
C GLU A 395 10.96 -0.30 27.77
N THR A 396 10.76 0.93 27.29
CA THR A 396 9.51 1.40 26.69
C THR A 396 9.38 0.84 25.27
N LEU A 397 8.22 0.27 24.93
CA LEU A 397 8.05 -0.54 23.73
C LEU A 397 6.70 -0.30 23.05
N GLY A 398 6.71 -0.03 21.75
CA GLY A 398 5.51 0.14 20.94
C GLY A 398 4.73 -1.17 20.77
N LEU A 399 5.23 -2.07 19.92
CA LEU A 399 4.62 -3.35 19.60
C LEU A 399 5.53 -4.53 20.03
N HIS A 400 5.04 -5.39 20.91
CA HIS A 400 5.70 -6.63 21.31
C HIS A 400 4.91 -7.83 20.78
N VAL A 401 5.55 -8.71 20.03
CA VAL A 401 4.95 -9.97 19.56
C VAL A 401 5.91 -11.13 19.86
N SER A 402 5.54 -12.02 20.78
CA SER A 402 6.38 -13.16 21.17
C SER A 402 5.60 -14.47 21.03
N ALA A 403 6.13 -15.39 20.22
CA ALA A 403 5.55 -16.70 19.93
C ALA A 403 6.65 -17.76 19.78
N VAL A 404 7.67 -17.71 20.64
CA VAL A 404 8.89 -18.52 20.56
C VAL A 404 8.58 -20.02 20.62
N PHE A 405 9.03 -20.75 19.60
CA PHE A 405 8.98 -22.20 19.52
C PHE A 405 10.40 -22.79 19.48
N GLU A 406 10.71 -23.75 20.35
CA GLU A 406 12.08 -24.29 20.52
C GLU A 406 12.21 -25.80 20.23
N GLN A 407 11.09 -26.52 20.01
CA GLN A 407 11.13 -27.97 19.85
C GLN A 407 11.24 -28.42 18.39
N VAL A 408 12.36 -29.06 18.05
CA VAL A 408 12.40 -30.05 16.97
C VAL A 408 12.50 -31.43 17.62
N VAL A 409 11.38 -32.13 17.74
CA VAL A 409 11.40 -33.55 18.12
C VAL A 409 11.87 -34.35 16.91
N GLN A 410 13.18 -34.56 16.80
CA GLN A 410 13.73 -35.48 15.81
C GLN A 410 13.34 -36.92 16.14
N PHE A 411 12.45 -37.50 15.33
CA PHE A 411 12.69 -38.73 14.53
C PHE A 411 11.37 -39.11 13.82
N PHE A 412 11.30 -38.84 12.52
CA PHE A 412 10.16 -39.17 11.64
C PHE A 412 8.79 -38.60 12.05
N ASP A 413 8.56 -37.31 11.79
CA ASP A 413 7.39 -36.79 11.05
C ASP A 413 7.47 -35.26 10.91
N SER A 414 6.90 -34.72 9.83
CA SER A 414 7.09 -33.33 9.40
C SER A 414 6.16 -32.35 10.10
N PHE A 415 6.56 -31.84 11.27
CA PHE A 415 5.98 -30.64 11.88
C PHE A 415 6.94 -29.45 11.80
N ALA A 416 6.81 -28.67 10.73
CA ALA A 416 7.30 -27.29 10.73
C ALA A 416 6.33 -26.43 11.57
N ALA A 417 6.85 -25.60 12.48
CA ALA A 417 6.00 -24.70 13.24
C ALA A 417 5.35 -23.67 12.31
N ALA A 418 4.03 -23.51 12.43
CA ALA A 418 3.25 -22.60 11.60
C ALA A 418 3.74 -21.15 11.75
N PRO A 419 3.51 -20.27 10.76
CA PRO A 419 4.16 -18.96 10.73
C PRO A 419 3.68 -18.02 11.83
N LEU A 420 4.60 -17.12 12.22
CA LEU A 420 4.28 -15.87 12.90
C LEU A 420 4.12 -14.78 11.84
N ALA A 421 2.99 -14.06 11.83
CA ALA A 421 2.70 -13.02 10.85
C ALA A 421 2.35 -11.69 11.52
N VAL A 422 3.06 -10.63 11.14
CA VAL A 422 2.75 -9.23 11.46
C VAL A 422 2.56 -8.48 10.15
N ALA A 423 1.34 -7.99 9.89
CA ALA A 423 0.95 -7.35 8.65
C ALA A 423 0.23 -6.00 8.89
N ASP A 424 0.31 -5.06 7.93
CA ASP A 424 -0.55 -3.86 7.90
C ASP A 424 -0.57 -3.06 9.22
N ALA A 425 0.59 -2.96 9.86
CA ALA A 425 0.74 -2.38 11.18
C ALA A 425 1.39 -0.99 11.12
N THR A 426 0.99 -0.09 12.00
CA THR A 426 1.58 1.26 12.10
C THR A 426 2.06 1.55 13.54
N VAL A 427 3.28 2.04 13.69
CA VAL A 427 3.87 2.39 15.00
C VAL A 427 4.46 3.80 14.94
N GLY A 428 4.17 4.68 15.90
CA GLY A 428 4.69 6.05 15.88
C GLY A 428 4.73 6.76 17.22
N ALA A 429 5.59 7.78 17.33
CA ALA A 429 5.83 8.54 18.55
C ALA A 429 6.13 7.65 19.78
N VAL A 430 7.19 6.84 19.70
CA VAL A 430 7.61 5.92 20.77
C VAL A 430 8.93 6.35 21.43
N HIS A 431 8.92 6.58 22.74
CA HIS A 431 10.10 7.00 23.53
C HIS A 431 11.16 5.90 23.74
N GLY A 432 10.91 4.67 23.26
CA GLY A 432 11.86 3.56 23.33
C GLY A 432 11.94 2.80 22.00
N ALA A 433 11.85 1.48 22.06
CA ALA A 433 11.88 0.62 20.87
C ALA A 433 10.50 0.60 20.16
N ALA A 434 10.50 0.70 18.82
CA ALA A 434 9.27 0.60 18.04
C ALA A 434 8.67 -0.82 18.12
N VAL A 435 9.48 -1.85 17.85
CA VAL A 435 9.03 -3.25 17.81
C VAL A 435 9.96 -4.24 18.52
N ALA A 436 9.40 -5.32 19.04
CA ALA A 436 10.12 -6.53 19.42
C ALA A 436 9.32 -7.74 18.95
N ILE A 437 9.84 -8.50 17.99
CA ILE A 437 9.16 -9.63 17.35
C ILE A 437 10.04 -10.87 17.46
N SER A 438 9.50 -11.98 17.99
CA SER A 438 10.28 -13.21 18.24
C SER A 438 9.46 -14.48 18.00
N GLY A 439 9.81 -15.23 16.96
CA GLY A 439 9.15 -16.47 16.57
C GLY A 439 9.87 -17.77 16.99
N GLY A 440 11.09 -17.71 17.52
CA GLY A 440 11.92 -18.91 17.73
C GLY A 440 12.18 -19.63 16.41
N LEU A 441 11.94 -20.95 16.36
CA LEU A 441 12.09 -21.81 15.19
C LEU A 441 10.96 -21.69 14.15
N ARG A 442 10.18 -20.59 14.17
CA ARG A 442 9.12 -20.32 13.20
C ARG A 442 9.62 -19.50 12.02
N THR A 443 9.00 -19.70 10.86
CA THR A 443 8.99 -18.65 9.82
C THR A 443 8.26 -17.43 10.36
N THR A 444 8.93 -16.29 10.40
CA THR A 444 8.41 -15.01 10.90
C THR A 444 8.31 -14.03 9.75
N SER A 445 7.13 -13.44 9.52
CA SER A 445 6.90 -12.48 8.45
C SER A 445 6.44 -11.14 9.00
N VAL A 446 7.10 -10.07 8.55
CA VAL A 446 6.80 -8.67 8.87
C VAL A 446 6.56 -7.95 7.55
N ARG A 447 5.30 -7.62 7.25
CA ARG A 447 4.88 -7.05 5.97
C ARG A 447 4.10 -5.76 6.15
N ARG A 448 4.36 -4.74 5.33
CA ARG A 448 3.59 -3.47 5.35
C ARG A 448 3.53 -2.83 6.75
N LEU A 449 4.60 -2.99 7.52
CA LEU A 449 4.82 -2.29 8.79
C LEU A 449 5.37 -0.89 8.48
N ALA A 450 4.72 0.16 8.98
CA ALA A 450 5.21 1.53 8.92
C ALA A 450 5.53 2.07 10.31
N VAL A 451 6.79 2.44 10.52
CA VAL A 451 7.28 3.10 11.73
C VAL A 451 7.62 4.55 11.38
N ASP A 452 6.99 5.50 12.07
CA ASP A 452 7.05 6.93 11.73
C ASP A 452 8.07 7.71 12.59
N HIS A 453 8.12 7.41 13.90
CA HIS A 453 9.04 8.06 14.83
C HIS A 453 9.28 7.16 16.06
N ALA A 454 10.54 6.80 16.33
CA ALA A 454 10.90 6.06 17.54
C ALA A 454 12.37 6.27 17.96
N MET A 455 12.63 6.19 19.26
CA MET A 455 14.01 6.30 19.77
C MET A 455 14.90 5.13 19.33
N ARG A 456 14.33 3.93 19.07
CA ARG A 456 15.06 2.77 18.50
C ARG A 456 14.15 1.96 17.56
N GLY A 457 14.74 1.35 16.53
CA GLY A 457 14.03 0.46 15.60
C GLY A 457 13.49 -0.81 16.26
N GLY A 458 14.35 -1.56 16.98
CA GLY A 458 13.93 -2.73 17.76
C GLY A 458 14.59 -4.05 17.36
N TYR A 459 13.91 -5.17 17.64
CA TYR A 459 14.42 -6.54 17.43
C TYR A 459 13.44 -7.40 16.61
N LEU A 460 13.95 -8.17 15.65
CA LEU A 460 13.19 -9.05 14.76
C LEU A 460 13.83 -10.44 14.67
N GLN A 461 13.12 -11.51 15.03
CA GLN A 461 13.69 -12.87 15.07
C GLN A 461 12.71 -13.95 14.57
N GLY A 462 13.25 -14.89 13.79
CA GLY A 462 12.63 -16.14 13.39
C GLY A 462 13.62 -16.99 12.58
N ASP A 463 13.46 -18.31 12.58
CA ASP A 463 14.25 -19.27 11.78
C ASP A 463 14.36 -18.84 10.31
N ARG A 464 13.25 -18.34 9.77
CA ARG A 464 13.18 -17.67 8.48
C ARG A 464 12.42 -16.36 8.63
N LEU A 465 13.15 -15.27 8.73
CA LEU A 465 12.64 -13.91 8.87
C LEU A 465 12.42 -13.26 7.49
N VAL A 466 11.20 -12.81 7.22
CA VAL A 466 10.81 -12.12 5.97
C VAL A 466 10.35 -10.71 6.30
N ILE A 467 11.11 -9.70 5.88
CA ILE A 467 10.79 -8.27 5.99
C ILE A 467 10.38 -7.79 4.58
N ALA A 468 9.16 -7.27 4.39
CA ALA A 468 8.73 -6.81 3.06
C ALA A 468 7.82 -5.57 3.11
N ASN A 469 8.03 -4.63 2.18
CA ASN A 469 7.18 -3.44 2.01
C ASN A 469 7.11 -2.60 3.31
N THR A 470 8.18 -2.55 4.09
CA THR A 470 8.21 -1.86 5.39
C THR A 470 8.78 -0.44 5.26
N THR A 471 8.28 0.50 6.07
CA THR A 471 8.80 1.87 6.14
C THR A 471 9.30 2.13 7.55
N TRP A 472 10.50 2.70 7.66
CA TRP A 472 11.14 3.06 8.91
C TRP A 472 11.63 4.51 8.78
N HIS A 473 10.93 5.42 9.43
CA HIS A 473 11.17 6.85 9.43
C HIS A 473 11.61 7.33 10.84
N GLN A 474 12.40 8.40 10.89
CA GLN A 474 12.89 9.08 12.10
C GLN A 474 13.28 8.14 13.27
N LEU A 475 14.12 7.14 13.00
CA LEU A 475 14.68 6.28 14.05
C LEU A 475 15.98 6.86 14.62
N ARG A 476 16.07 6.99 15.96
CA ARG A 476 17.36 7.34 16.62
C ARG A 476 18.27 6.13 16.92
N GLY A 477 17.83 4.90 16.62
CA GLY A 477 18.57 3.68 16.90
C GLY A 477 18.25 2.54 15.92
N ARG A 478 19.17 1.59 15.80
CA ARG A 478 19.15 0.53 14.78
C ARG A 478 18.03 -0.50 14.98
N ILE A 479 17.75 -1.28 13.93
CA ILE A 479 17.01 -2.55 14.01
C ILE A 479 18.04 -3.68 14.07
N LEU A 480 17.80 -4.67 14.93
CA LEU A 480 18.56 -5.92 15.00
C LEU A 480 17.70 -7.07 14.46
N ALA A 481 18.27 -7.91 13.61
CA ALA A 481 17.60 -9.04 12.97
C ALA A 481 18.37 -10.36 13.13
N GLY A 482 17.64 -11.43 13.46
CA GLY A 482 18.18 -12.78 13.65
C GLY A 482 18.24 -13.21 15.12
N PRO A 483 18.79 -14.41 15.42
CA PRO A 483 19.41 -15.37 14.49
C PRO A 483 18.39 -16.03 13.55
N GLY A 484 18.87 -16.60 12.44
CA GLY A 484 18.07 -17.26 11.38
C GLY A 484 18.33 -16.72 9.96
N GLU A 485 17.64 -17.28 8.95
CA GLU A 485 17.66 -16.78 7.58
C GLU A 485 16.95 -15.42 7.48
N VAL A 486 17.61 -14.39 6.94
CA VAL A 486 17.00 -13.07 6.73
C VAL A 486 16.77 -12.78 5.25
N HIS A 487 15.51 -12.49 4.92
CA HIS A 487 15.04 -12.07 3.61
C HIS A 487 14.39 -10.68 3.72
N ALA A 488 14.90 -9.68 3.00
CA ALA A 488 14.38 -8.32 3.03
C ALA A 488 14.07 -7.79 1.62
N TYR A 489 12.90 -7.18 1.47
CA TYR A 489 12.34 -6.72 0.19
C TYR A 489 11.68 -5.35 0.29
N ASP A 490 11.86 -4.50 -0.74
CA ASP A 490 11.10 -3.27 -1.00
C ASP A 490 10.84 -2.41 0.26
N SER A 491 11.87 -2.15 1.06
CA SER A 491 11.73 -1.53 2.38
C SER A 491 12.57 -0.25 2.51
N ILE A 492 11.95 0.78 3.10
CA ILE A 492 12.38 2.18 3.09
C ILE A 492 12.88 2.58 4.49
N PHE A 493 14.06 3.21 4.57
CA PHE A 493 14.73 3.64 5.79
C PHE A 493 15.16 5.11 5.69
N SER A 494 14.32 6.02 6.18
CA SER A 494 14.53 7.48 6.01
C SER A 494 14.70 8.19 7.35
N GLN A 495 15.48 9.27 7.37
CA GLN A 495 15.82 10.09 8.53
C GLN A 495 16.32 9.30 9.75
N ILE A 496 17.10 8.23 9.51
CA ILE A 496 17.78 7.48 10.57
C ILE A 496 18.93 8.34 11.13
N ALA A 497 19.02 8.50 12.45
CA ALA A 497 19.94 9.45 13.07
C ALA A 497 21.42 9.22 12.67
N GLY A 498 22.10 10.33 12.35
CA GLY A 498 23.43 10.33 11.72
C GLY A 498 24.52 9.66 12.55
N GLY A 499 25.23 8.70 11.93
CA GLY A 499 26.31 7.92 12.55
C GLY A 499 26.11 6.40 12.45
N VAL A 500 24.94 5.95 12.02
CA VAL A 500 24.61 4.54 11.78
C VAL A 500 24.92 4.16 10.33
N ALA A 501 25.96 3.36 10.09
CA ALA A 501 26.35 2.93 8.73
C ALA A 501 25.41 1.90 8.07
N ASP A 502 24.64 1.15 8.87
CA ASP A 502 23.62 0.21 8.40
C ASP A 502 22.42 0.30 9.38
N PRO A 503 21.22 0.73 8.94
CA PRO A 503 20.06 0.87 9.82
C PRO A 503 19.47 -0.48 10.25
N LEU A 504 19.72 -1.54 9.47
CA LEU A 504 19.37 -2.93 9.77
C LEU A 504 20.66 -3.75 9.99
N VAL A 505 20.87 -4.18 11.23
CA VAL A 505 22.03 -4.98 11.65
C VAL A 505 21.60 -6.43 11.83
N LEU A 506 22.47 -7.37 11.44
CA LEU A 506 22.27 -8.78 11.72
C LEU A 506 22.98 -9.20 13.01
N GLU A 507 22.40 -10.15 13.74
CA GLU A 507 23.12 -10.91 14.75
C GLU A 507 24.22 -11.81 14.12
N PRO A 508 25.25 -12.22 14.89
CA PRO A 508 26.36 -13.03 14.36
C PRO A 508 25.95 -14.35 13.71
N ASP A 509 24.86 -14.95 14.20
CA ASP A 509 24.32 -16.25 13.75
C ASP A 509 23.11 -16.06 12.80
N ALA A 510 23.09 -14.97 12.02
CA ALA A 510 22.02 -14.65 11.07
C ALA A 510 22.55 -14.56 9.63
N ASP A 511 21.92 -15.29 8.71
CA ASP A 511 22.37 -15.43 7.33
C ASP A 511 21.52 -14.58 6.37
N TRP A 512 22.17 -13.65 5.65
CA TRP A 512 21.55 -12.92 4.54
C TRP A 512 21.37 -13.83 3.32
N LEU A 513 20.11 -14.16 2.98
CA LEU A 513 19.79 -14.92 1.76
C LEU A 513 19.21 -14.07 0.63
N ALA A 514 18.51 -12.99 0.95
CA ALA A 514 18.01 -12.04 -0.05
C ALA A 514 17.89 -10.62 0.53
N ALA A 515 18.51 -9.64 -0.13
CA ALA A 515 18.27 -8.22 0.06
C ALA A 515 18.02 -7.61 -1.33
N GLN A 516 16.75 -7.58 -1.76
CA GLN A 516 16.36 -7.02 -3.05
C GLN A 516 15.57 -5.75 -2.85
N VAL A 517 16.11 -4.62 -3.32
CA VAL A 517 15.47 -3.30 -3.26
C VAL A 517 15.24 -2.86 -1.82
N LEU A 518 16.32 -2.66 -1.05
CA LEU A 518 16.24 -1.85 0.16
C LEU A 518 16.66 -0.43 -0.16
N HIS A 519 15.98 0.52 0.49
CA HIS A 519 16.09 1.94 0.22
C HIS A 519 16.44 2.67 1.50
N ALA A 520 17.44 3.55 1.48
CA ALA A 520 17.75 4.38 2.62
C ALA A 520 18.23 5.78 2.20
N ASP A 521 18.13 6.74 3.13
CA ASP A 521 18.74 8.07 2.98
C ASP A 521 20.28 8.01 3.10
N LEU A 522 20.83 6.85 3.51
CA LEU A 522 22.26 6.55 3.60
C LEU A 522 22.62 5.46 2.59
N GLU A 523 23.61 5.72 1.74
CA GLU A 523 24.10 4.75 0.77
C GLU A 523 25.00 3.69 1.46
N SER A 524 24.69 2.42 1.26
CA SER A 524 25.40 1.26 1.84
C SER A 524 25.38 0.11 0.83
N LEU A 525 26.25 -0.89 0.97
CA LEU A 525 26.25 -2.11 0.14
C LEU A 525 24.89 -2.83 0.09
N ARG A 526 23.99 -2.54 1.02
CA ARG A 526 22.65 -3.13 1.14
C ARG A 526 21.52 -2.20 0.70
N PHE A 527 21.77 -0.89 0.56
CA PHE A 527 20.73 0.13 0.40
C PHE A 527 21.02 1.06 -0.78
N ALA A 528 20.04 1.19 -1.68
CA ALA A 528 20.05 2.21 -2.72
C ALA A 528 19.57 3.55 -2.14
N ALA A 529 20.28 4.64 -2.49
CA ALA A 529 19.92 5.99 -2.06
C ALA A 529 18.49 6.35 -2.50
N LEU A 530 17.70 6.87 -1.55
CA LEU A 530 16.40 7.45 -1.85
C LEU A 530 16.58 8.81 -2.56
N GLY A 531 15.91 8.97 -3.70
CA GLY A 531 15.60 10.32 -4.20
C GLY A 531 14.65 11.03 -3.24
N ALA A 532 14.50 12.36 -3.38
CA ALA A 532 13.66 13.17 -2.49
C ALA A 532 12.29 12.53 -2.23
N THR A 533 12.10 12.05 -1.00
CA THR A 533 10.91 11.27 -0.63
C THR A 533 9.68 12.17 -0.54
N PRO A 534 8.48 11.65 -0.86
CA PRO A 534 7.24 12.44 -0.77
C PRO A 534 6.78 12.67 0.68
N PHE A 535 7.57 12.27 1.69
CA PHE A 535 7.22 12.40 3.09
C PHE A 535 7.54 13.81 3.59
N ARG A 536 6.49 14.57 3.92
CA ARG A 536 6.61 15.98 4.33
C ARG A 536 6.62 16.06 5.86
N ASP A 537 7.69 16.60 6.41
CA ASP A 537 7.99 16.65 7.85
C ASP A 537 6.93 17.41 8.68
N PRO A 538 6.36 16.82 9.76
CA PRO A 538 5.57 17.53 10.76
C PRO A 538 6.51 18.32 11.70
N GLY A 539 6.91 19.52 11.26
CA GLY A 539 8.22 20.07 11.63
C GLY A 539 8.40 20.80 12.98
N GLY A 540 9.67 20.77 13.43
CA GLY A 540 10.41 21.82 14.16
C GLY A 540 10.35 21.82 15.70
N PRO A 541 11.39 22.37 16.42
CA PRO A 541 12.53 23.16 15.92
C PRO A 541 13.97 22.87 16.50
N VAL A 542 15.02 23.02 15.66
CA VAL A 542 16.35 23.69 15.96
C VAL A 542 17.35 23.01 16.97
N PRO A 543 18.71 23.19 16.93
CA PRO A 543 19.65 23.81 15.96
C PRO A 543 20.83 22.91 15.45
N ASP A 544 21.51 23.38 14.39
CA ASP A 544 22.92 23.08 13.97
C ASP A 544 23.95 23.66 15.00
N PRO A 545 25.33 23.59 14.93
CA PRO A 545 26.20 23.54 13.73
C PRO A 545 27.62 22.86 13.82
N TRP A 546 28.39 22.92 12.70
CA TRP A 546 29.87 22.97 12.53
C TRP A 546 30.71 21.73 12.10
N LEU A 547 31.44 21.95 10.99
CA LEU A 547 32.77 21.41 10.59
C LEU A 547 32.89 20.08 9.82
N ALA A 548 32.82 20.15 8.49
CA ALA A 548 33.77 19.48 7.58
C ALA A 548 33.87 20.23 6.23
N VAL A 549 35.04 20.24 5.59
CA VAL A 549 35.30 20.88 4.29
C VAL A 549 36.04 19.90 3.36
N SER A 550 35.71 19.95 2.06
CA SER A 550 36.37 19.29 0.90
C SER A 550 36.10 17.77 0.71
N ALA A 551 35.80 17.25 -0.50
CA ALA A 551 35.70 17.90 -1.82
C ALA A 551 34.71 17.21 -2.80
N ILE A 552 33.80 18.02 -3.39
CA ILE A 552 33.29 18.04 -4.79
C ILE A 552 32.68 16.74 -5.40
N ALA A 553 31.53 16.71 -6.11
CA ALA A 553 30.20 17.35 -6.06
C ALA A 553 29.52 17.17 -7.46
N PRO A 554 28.21 16.84 -7.55
CA PRO A 554 27.42 17.07 -8.75
C PRO A 554 26.54 18.33 -8.62
N VAL A 555 26.84 19.28 -9.50
CA VAL A 555 26.02 20.42 -10.01
C VAL A 555 24.70 20.75 -9.30
N ASP A 556 24.72 21.94 -8.73
CA ASP A 556 23.62 22.78 -8.26
C ASP A 556 22.51 23.02 -9.33
N LEU A 557 21.23 22.91 -8.92
CA LEU A 557 20.04 23.30 -9.71
C LEU A 557 19.17 24.35 -8.99
N HIS A 558 19.74 25.11 -8.05
CA HIS A 558 19.10 26.28 -7.46
C HIS A 558 18.74 27.30 -8.54
N LEU A 559 17.45 27.47 -8.78
CA LEU A 559 16.94 28.73 -9.31
C LEU A 559 17.24 29.83 -8.29
N VAL A 560 18.06 30.78 -8.69
CA VAL A 560 18.54 31.89 -7.86
C VAL A 560 17.37 32.74 -7.33
N ASP A 561 17.45 33.13 -6.06
CA ASP A 561 16.52 34.11 -5.47
C ASP A 561 16.53 35.42 -6.26
N GLY A 562 15.35 35.86 -6.70
CA GLY A 562 15.16 36.99 -7.61
C GLY A 562 14.27 36.68 -8.83
N SER A 563 14.00 35.39 -9.10
CA SER A 563 13.01 34.98 -10.09
C SER A 563 11.61 35.57 -9.77
N PRO A 564 10.87 36.12 -10.76
CA PRO A 564 9.54 36.69 -10.53
C PRO A 564 8.48 35.66 -10.08
N LEU A 565 8.77 34.36 -10.13
CA LEU A 565 7.92 33.30 -9.57
C LEU A 565 7.92 33.27 -8.03
N HIS A 566 8.88 33.93 -7.35
CA HIS A 566 8.92 34.07 -5.89
C HIS A 566 7.77 34.96 -5.32
N ARG A 567 6.90 35.53 -6.16
CA ARG A 567 5.84 36.48 -5.74
C ARG A 567 4.40 35.96 -5.82
N LEU A 568 4.19 34.65 -5.99
CA LEU A 568 2.85 34.04 -6.08
C LEU A 568 2.60 32.94 -5.03
N ALA A 569 3.29 32.99 -3.88
CA ALA A 569 2.93 32.19 -2.71
C ALA A 569 1.62 32.71 -2.08
N VAL A 570 0.50 32.02 -2.33
CA VAL A 570 -0.77 32.26 -1.63
C VAL A 570 -0.73 31.53 -0.29
N ALA A 571 -1.08 32.23 0.80
CA ALA A 571 -1.13 31.64 2.13
C ALA A 571 -2.34 30.69 2.28
N PRO A 572 -2.19 29.51 2.89
CA PRO A 572 -3.33 28.69 3.28
C PRO A 572 -4.12 29.38 4.41
N PRO A 573 -5.46 29.42 4.36
CA PRO A 573 -6.28 29.85 5.49
C PRO A 573 -6.27 28.80 6.63
N PRO A 574 -6.58 29.18 7.88
CA PRO A 574 -6.40 28.33 9.05
C PRO A 574 -7.45 27.22 9.19
N ASP A 575 -7.06 26.15 9.89
CA ASP A 575 -7.91 25.01 10.23
C ASP A 575 -9.11 25.42 11.10
N ALA A 576 -10.32 25.14 10.60
CA ALA A 576 -11.50 24.84 11.40
C ALA A 576 -12.58 24.22 10.50
N LEU A 577 -12.93 22.95 10.74
CA LEU A 577 -14.29 22.37 10.74
C LEU A 577 -14.22 20.83 10.69
N ASP A 578 -14.59 20.22 11.81
CA ASP A 578 -14.92 18.80 11.93
C ASP A 578 -16.33 18.54 11.38
N PRO A 579 -16.58 17.47 10.60
CA PRO A 579 -17.94 17.01 10.36
C PRO A 579 -18.10 15.47 10.40
N LEU A 580 -17.94 14.84 11.56
CA LEU A 580 -18.74 13.65 11.91
C LEU A 580 -19.87 14.03 12.86
N ASP A 581 -20.84 14.80 12.36
CA ASP A 581 -22.03 15.18 13.14
C ASP A 581 -23.34 15.07 12.35
N ARG A 582 -23.99 13.91 12.51
CA ARG A 582 -25.38 13.57 12.13
C ARG A 582 -25.77 12.38 13.03
N ALA A 583 -26.77 12.43 13.91
CA ALA A 583 -27.75 13.43 14.35
C ALA A 583 -28.15 13.00 15.81
N PRO A 584 -29.31 13.34 16.44
CA PRO A 584 -30.43 14.25 16.11
C PRO A 584 -30.87 15.13 17.33
N PHE A 585 -32.09 15.68 17.28
CA PHE A 585 -32.85 16.31 18.40
C PHE A 585 -32.32 17.68 18.92
N ASP A 586 -33.15 18.61 19.42
CA ASP A 586 -34.62 18.78 19.34
C ASP A 586 -34.96 20.28 19.50
N GLY A 587 -36.22 20.65 19.30
CA GLY A 587 -36.80 21.79 20.02
C GLY A 587 -37.28 22.98 19.19
N ALA A 588 -38.46 22.86 18.58
CA ALA A 588 -39.45 23.95 18.57
C ALA A 588 -40.85 23.46 18.21
N PHE A 589 -41.78 23.45 19.18
CA PHE A 589 -43.23 23.54 18.92
C PHE A 589 -43.97 24.14 20.15
N PRO A 590 -45.14 24.79 19.98
CA PRO A 590 -45.20 26.27 19.94
C PRO A 590 -46.22 26.81 21.00
N PRO A 591 -46.70 28.07 20.97
CA PRO A 591 -47.63 28.64 19.95
C PRO A 591 -47.37 30.16 19.68
N GLU A 592 -47.82 30.90 18.65
CA GLU A 592 -48.91 30.90 17.64
C GLU A 592 -48.38 31.64 16.38
N ALA A 593 -49.00 31.68 15.19
CA ALA A 593 -50.04 30.87 14.54
C ALA A 593 -49.95 31.18 13.02
N GLY A 594 -49.93 30.20 12.12
CA GLY A 594 -51.11 29.84 11.32
C GLY A 594 -50.90 30.16 9.82
N ALA A 595 -51.21 29.28 8.86
CA ALA A 595 -51.78 27.94 8.97
C ALA A 595 -51.52 27.04 7.72
N ARG A 596 -51.17 25.76 8.00
CA ARG A 596 -51.61 24.49 7.35
C ARG A 596 -51.19 24.12 5.91
N CYS A 597 -50.40 23.04 5.81
CA CYS A 597 -50.74 21.71 5.20
C CYS A 597 -49.48 21.03 4.57
N ASP A 598 -49.24 19.71 4.63
CA ASP A 598 -49.62 18.60 5.53
C ASP A 598 -48.92 17.27 5.07
N LEU A 599 -48.86 16.25 5.95
CA LEU A 599 -48.81 14.78 5.69
C LEU A 599 -47.52 14.00 5.25
N TYR A 600 -46.98 13.23 6.23
CA TYR A 600 -46.85 11.74 6.30
C TYR A 600 -45.78 10.85 5.58
N ASP A 601 -45.28 9.89 6.36
CA ASP A 601 -44.58 8.59 6.13
C ASP A 601 -45.54 7.55 5.42
N PRO A 602 -45.21 6.28 4.96
CA PRO A 602 -44.10 5.40 5.39
C PRO A 602 -43.53 4.29 4.42
N LEU A 603 -42.69 3.41 5.00
CA LEU A 603 -42.49 1.94 4.76
C LEU A 603 -41.34 1.36 3.89
N ARG A 604 -40.78 0.26 4.44
CA ARG A 604 -39.88 -0.76 3.82
C ARG A 604 -40.67 -1.89 3.14
N PRO A 605 -40.01 -2.70 2.30
CA PRO A 605 -39.95 -4.16 2.44
C PRO A 605 -38.48 -4.64 2.52
N GLY A 606 -38.09 -5.85 2.93
CA GLY A 606 -38.80 -7.11 3.18
C GLY A 606 -37.93 -8.25 2.64
N GLY A 607 -37.36 -9.12 3.51
CA GLY A 607 -36.23 -10.00 3.15
C GLY A 607 -36.54 -11.49 2.95
N ALA A 608 -35.51 -12.26 2.58
CA ALA A 608 -35.38 -13.73 2.56
C ALA A 608 -33.96 -14.09 2.02
N THR A 609 -33.28 -15.21 2.27
CA THR A 609 -33.32 -16.29 3.28
C THR A 609 -31.95 -17.01 3.22
N ALA A 610 -31.53 -17.72 4.27
CA ALA A 610 -30.32 -18.56 4.24
C ALA A 610 -30.52 -19.86 3.44
N GLU A 611 -29.43 -20.45 2.93
CA GLU A 611 -29.41 -21.78 2.30
C GLU A 611 -28.32 -22.67 2.94
N VAL A 612 -28.56 -23.98 3.00
CA VAL A 612 -27.90 -24.94 3.91
C VAL A 612 -26.90 -25.84 3.17
N ALA A 613 -25.79 -26.17 3.83
CA ALA A 613 -24.74 -27.04 3.29
C ALA A 613 -25.18 -28.50 3.05
N SER A 614 -24.63 -29.12 2.00
CA SER A 614 -24.88 -30.54 1.65
C SER A 614 -23.91 -31.50 2.38
N PRO A 615 -24.31 -32.76 2.65
CA PRO A 615 -23.51 -33.73 3.38
C PRO A 615 -22.35 -34.34 2.54
N PRO A 616 -21.24 -34.77 3.18
CA PRO A 616 -20.05 -35.22 2.48
C PRO A 616 -20.13 -36.65 1.95
N GLY A 617 -19.39 -36.90 0.86
CA GLY A 617 -19.11 -38.23 0.32
C GLY A 617 -18.02 -38.97 1.12
N PRO A 618 -17.49 -40.11 0.60
CA PRO A 618 -16.48 -40.89 1.30
C PRO A 618 -15.22 -40.06 1.57
N VAL A 619 -14.71 -40.13 2.80
CA VAL A 619 -13.49 -39.45 3.24
C VAL A 619 -12.28 -40.11 2.60
N VAL A 620 -11.90 -39.62 1.42
CA VAL A 620 -10.53 -39.69 0.92
C VAL A 620 -9.76 -38.59 1.63
N ASP A 621 -8.61 -38.90 2.22
CA ASP A 621 -7.72 -37.85 2.69
C ASP A 621 -7.04 -37.19 1.48
N TYR A 622 -7.58 -36.04 1.06
CA TYR A 622 -7.05 -35.26 -0.05
C TYR A 622 -5.74 -34.53 0.29
N ARG A 623 -5.29 -34.56 1.56
CA ARG A 623 -4.01 -33.99 2.01
C ARG A 623 -2.83 -34.95 1.83
N ALA A 624 -3.07 -36.26 1.72
CA ALA A 624 -2.02 -37.24 1.44
C ALA A 624 -1.37 -37.00 0.07
N ARG A 625 -0.10 -36.62 0.07
CA ARG A 625 0.67 -36.26 -1.14
C ARG A 625 2.11 -36.80 -1.18
N ASP A 626 2.55 -37.42 -0.08
CA ASP A 626 3.83 -38.07 0.07
C ASP A 626 3.70 -39.59 -0.08
N ALA A 627 4.82 -40.29 -0.28
CA ALA A 627 4.82 -41.74 -0.43
C ALA A 627 4.27 -42.49 0.80
N ALA A 628 4.40 -41.94 2.02
CA ALA A 628 3.86 -42.57 3.22
C ALA A 628 2.33 -42.42 3.28
N GLY A 629 1.78 -41.22 3.05
CA GLY A 629 0.35 -40.98 2.96
C GLY A 629 -0.33 -41.76 1.83
N PHE A 630 0.26 -41.80 0.64
CA PHE A 630 -0.25 -42.62 -0.47
C PHE A 630 -0.21 -44.12 -0.15
N SER A 631 0.85 -44.61 0.49
CA SER A 631 0.92 -46.01 0.96
C SER A 631 -0.17 -46.29 1.99
N ALA A 632 -0.34 -45.43 3.00
CA ALA A 632 -1.35 -45.57 4.04
C ALA A 632 -2.78 -45.60 3.47
N LEU A 633 -3.10 -44.71 2.52
CA LEU A 633 -4.37 -44.72 1.80
C LEU A 633 -4.58 -46.00 0.97
N MET A 634 -3.56 -46.43 0.24
CA MET A 634 -3.65 -47.64 -0.59
C MET A 634 -3.76 -48.92 0.24
N PHE A 635 -3.02 -49.04 1.35
CA PHE A 635 -3.17 -50.15 2.30
C PHE A 635 -4.50 -50.10 3.04
N GLY A 636 -4.96 -48.92 3.47
CA GLY A 636 -6.28 -48.72 4.07
C GLY A 636 -7.41 -49.16 3.13
N ARG A 637 -7.34 -48.76 1.86
CA ARG A 637 -8.26 -49.21 0.82
C ARG A 637 -8.15 -50.71 0.57
N ALA A 638 -6.95 -51.25 0.37
CA ALA A 638 -6.71 -52.67 0.13
C ALA A 638 -7.29 -53.56 1.24
N ARG A 639 -7.16 -53.17 2.52
CA ARG A 639 -7.76 -53.88 3.66
C ARG A 639 -9.31 -53.96 3.57
N THR A 640 -9.96 -53.00 2.92
CA THR A 640 -11.43 -53.01 2.72
C THR A 640 -11.87 -53.68 1.41
N THR A 641 -11.12 -53.53 0.31
CA THR A 641 -11.50 -54.04 -1.02
C THR A 641 -10.91 -55.41 -1.35
N MET A 642 -9.86 -55.85 -0.65
CA MET A 642 -9.15 -57.11 -0.87
C MET A 642 -9.16 -57.94 0.42
N SER A 643 -10.36 -58.24 0.94
CA SER A 643 -10.56 -58.91 2.25
C SER A 643 -9.94 -60.29 2.43
N ALA A 644 -9.38 -60.88 1.37
CA ALA A 644 -8.63 -62.15 1.40
C ALA A 644 -7.09 -61.97 1.40
N TRP A 645 -6.60 -60.73 1.20
CA TRP A 645 -5.18 -60.41 1.31
C TRP A 645 -4.83 -60.13 2.77
N THR A 646 -3.75 -60.75 3.24
CA THR A 646 -3.19 -60.52 4.57
C THR A 646 -1.75 -60.07 4.41
N ASP A 647 -1.39 -59.01 5.15
CA ASP A 647 -0.05 -58.44 5.18
C ASP A 647 0.97 -59.47 5.67
N ARG A 648 2.10 -59.59 4.96
CA ARG A 648 3.20 -60.53 5.25
C ARG A 648 4.53 -59.80 5.49
N GLY A 649 4.50 -58.49 5.68
CA GLY A 649 5.65 -57.62 5.88
C GLY A 649 6.31 -57.18 4.56
N ALA A 650 7.42 -56.45 4.68
CA ALA A 650 8.11 -55.75 3.59
C ALA A 650 8.65 -56.64 2.43
N ALA A 651 8.60 -57.97 2.58
CA ALA A 651 8.96 -58.91 1.52
C ALA A 651 7.74 -59.40 0.70
N ASP A 652 6.51 -58.95 1.01
CA ASP A 652 5.33 -59.28 0.19
C ASP A 652 5.35 -58.50 -1.12
N PHE A 653 5.07 -59.20 -2.22
CA PHE A 653 5.03 -58.60 -3.56
C PHE A 653 3.96 -57.49 -3.68
N THR A 654 2.84 -57.62 -2.96
CA THR A 654 1.76 -56.62 -2.98
C THR A 654 2.21 -55.34 -2.26
N THR A 655 2.88 -55.49 -1.12
CA THR A 655 3.48 -54.40 -0.34
C THR A 655 4.51 -53.64 -1.18
N MET A 656 5.46 -54.36 -1.79
CA MET A 656 6.47 -53.77 -2.70
C MET A 656 5.85 -53.00 -3.87
N VAL A 657 4.79 -53.51 -4.50
CA VAL A 657 4.10 -52.83 -5.61
C VAL A 657 3.35 -51.59 -5.13
N ILE A 658 2.75 -51.62 -3.94
CA ILE A 658 2.08 -50.45 -3.34
C ILE A 658 3.09 -49.36 -2.99
N GLU A 659 4.22 -49.72 -2.38
CA GLU A 659 5.31 -48.79 -2.03
C GLU A 659 5.94 -48.15 -3.28
N LEU A 660 6.24 -48.93 -4.32
CA LEU A 660 6.77 -48.41 -5.58
C LEU A 660 5.76 -47.53 -6.33
N LEU A 661 4.46 -47.85 -6.26
CA LEU A 661 3.42 -46.98 -6.79
C LEU A 661 3.30 -45.68 -5.98
N ALA A 662 3.48 -45.74 -4.65
CA ALA A 662 3.41 -44.58 -3.77
C ALA A 662 4.59 -43.61 -4.00
N GLU A 663 5.82 -44.11 -4.15
CA GLU A 663 6.98 -43.30 -4.60
C GLU A 663 6.68 -42.59 -5.92
N ARG A 664 6.08 -43.32 -6.87
CA ARG A 664 5.80 -42.75 -8.18
C ARG A 664 4.67 -41.71 -8.13
N LEU A 665 3.72 -41.86 -7.20
CA LEU A 665 2.63 -40.92 -6.95
C LEU A 665 3.14 -39.67 -6.20
N ASP A 666 4.09 -39.80 -5.28
CA ASP A 666 4.79 -38.69 -4.61
C ASP A 666 5.52 -37.81 -5.65
N HIS A 667 6.37 -38.43 -6.48
CA HIS A 667 7.04 -37.71 -7.59
C HIS A 667 6.06 -37.03 -8.56
N LEU A 668 4.86 -37.58 -8.74
CA LEU A 668 3.80 -36.97 -9.54
C LEU A 668 3.08 -35.84 -8.78
N ALA A 669 2.84 -36.00 -7.47
CA ALA A 669 2.24 -34.98 -6.61
C ALA A 669 3.15 -33.75 -6.51
N TYR A 670 4.46 -33.92 -6.32
CA TYR A 670 5.43 -32.83 -6.39
C TYR A 670 5.37 -32.09 -7.76
N GLN A 671 5.25 -32.82 -8.87
CA GLN A 671 5.10 -32.21 -10.19
C GLN A 671 3.77 -31.46 -10.33
N GLN A 672 2.69 -31.97 -9.76
CA GLN A 672 1.39 -31.29 -9.70
C GLN A 672 1.45 -30.03 -8.84
N GLU A 673 2.08 -30.07 -7.67
CA GLU A 673 2.24 -28.92 -6.78
C GLU A 673 3.10 -27.81 -7.40
N ARG A 674 4.20 -28.19 -8.08
CA ARG A 674 4.97 -27.25 -8.88
C ARG A 674 4.12 -26.66 -10.01
N ALA A 675 3.34 -27.48 -10.73
CA ALA A 675 2.47 -26.99 -11.80
C ALA A 675 1.32 -26.09 -11.30
N VAL A 676 0.79 -26.34 -10.11
CA VAL A 676 -0.20 -25.51 -9.43
C VAL A 676 0.43 -24.19 -8.98
N SER A 677 1.60 -24.23 -8.34
CA SER A 677 2.33 -23.03 -7.91
C SER A 677 2.72 -22.14 -9.10
N GLU A 678 3.19 -22.73 -10.19
CA GLU A 678 3.47 -21.99 -11.43
C GLU A 678 2.19 -21.64 -12.22
N GLY A 679 1.04 -22.22 -11.87
CA GLY A 679 -0.25 -22.04 -12.52
C GLY A 679 -1.02 -20.79 -12.10
N PHE A 680 -0.60 -20.11 -11.02
CA PHE A 680 -1.18 -18.85 -10.56
C PHE A 680 -0.13 -17.74 -10.52
N LEU A 681 -0.49 -16.54 -11.00
CA LEU A 681 0.44 -15.40 -11.12
C LEU A 681 1.09 -15.01 -9.78
N GLU A 682 0.35 -15.04 -8.67
CA GLU A 682 0.86 -14.67 -7.35
C GLU A 682 1.90 -15.68 -6.83
N ASP A 683 1.70 -16.97 -7.08
CA ASP A 683 2.57 -18.05 -6.60
C ASP A 683 3.78 -18.34 -7.52
N ALA A 684 3.63 -18.11 -8.83
CA ALA A 684 4.59 -18.53 -9.85
C ALA A 684 6.02 -17.99 -9.61
N ARG A 685 7.00 -18.87 -9.52
CA ARG A 685 8.39 -18.50 -9.16
C ARG A 685 9.28 -18.33 -10.38
N LEU A 686 8.97 -18.99 -11.50
CA LEU A 686 9.75 -18.87 -12.72
C LEU A 686 9.38 -17.60 -13.49
N ARG A 687 10.38 -16.84 -13.96
CA ARG A 687 10.17 -15.64 -14.77
C ARG A 687 9.28 -15.91 -16.00
N ARG A 688 9.52 -17.06 -16.66
CA ARG A 688 8.71 -17.53 -17.78
C ARG A 688 7.23 -17.63 -17.44
N SER A 689 6.87 -18.28 -16.33
CA SER A 689 5.47 -18.46 -15.92
C SER A 689 4.80 -17.12 -15.66
N VAL A 690 5.51 -16.20 -14.98
CA VAL A 690 5.03 -14.83 -14.77
C VAL A 690 4.84 -14.09 -16.10
N GLU A 691 5.81 -14.12 -17.01
CA GLU A 691 5.71 -13.50 -18.35
C GLU A 691 4.60 -14.13 -19.21
N ASP A 692 4.37 -15.44 -19.11
CA ASP A 692 3.31 -16.15 -19.83
C ASP A 692 1.91 -15.88 -19.22
N HIS A 693 1.80 -15.64 -17.90
CA HIS A 693 0.55 -15.25 -17.21
C HIS A 693 0.13 -13.81 -17.49
N VAL A 694 1.09 -12.88 -17.61
CA VAL A 694 0.77 -11.45 -17.80
C VAL A 694 0.65 -11.05 -19.27
N ARG A 695 1.17 -11.85 -20.21
CA ARG A 695 1.02 -11.59 -21.66
C ARG A 695 -0.45 -11.54 -22.12
N PRO A 696 -1.37 -12.41 -21.66
CA PRO A 696 -2.82 -12.28 -21.96
C PRO A 696 -3.50 -11.06 -21.34
N LEU A 697 -2.83 -10.32 -20.45
CA LEU A 697 -3.32 -9.09 -19.82
C LEU A 697 -2.80 -7.83 -20.54
N ASP A 698 -2.17 -8.00 -21.70
CA ASP A 698 -1.41 -6.97 -22.45
C ASP A 698 -0.36 -6.23 -21.59
N TYR A 699 0.10 -6.86 -20.50
CA TYR A 699 1.17 -6.31 -19.66
C TYR A 699 2.54 -6.59 -20.30
N GLU A 700 3.06 -5.61 -21.04
CA GLU A 700 4.42 -5.68 -21.56
C GLU A 700 5.47 -5.40 -20.47
N VAL A 701 5.95 -6.47 -19.83
CA VAL A 701 7.11 -6.49 -18.93
C VAL A 701 8.30 -5.75 -19.53
N ASP A 702 8.89 -4.81 -18.78
CA ASP A 702 10.09 -4.08 -19.24
C ASP A 702 11.31 -5.03 -19.25
N PRO A 703 11.94 -5.28 -20.41
CA PRO A 703 13.12 -6.15 -20.50
C PRO A 703 14.41 -5.44 -20.07
N GLY A 704 14.32 -4.18 -19.62
CA GLY A 704 15.47 -3.33 -19.30
C GLY A 704 15.93 -2.50 -20.50
N LEU A 705 16.92 -1.63 -20.28
CA LEU A 705 17.56 -0.85 -21.33
C LEU A 705 19.07 -0.75 -21.07
N SER A 706 19.87 -0.83 -22.12
CA SER A 706 21.31 -0.53 -22.06
C SER A 706 21.52 0.98 -21.99
N ALA A 707 22.44 1.44 -21.13
CA ALA A 707 22.79 2.85 -21.06
C ALA A 707 23.31 3.37 -22.40
N THR A 708 23.02 4.64 -22.70
CA THR A 708 23.47 5.34 -23.90
C THR A 708 24.42 6.46 -23.53
N ALA A 709 25.64 6.41 -24.08
CA ALA A 709 26.63 7.47 -24.01
C ALA A 709 26.68 8.22 -25.35
N LEU A 710 27.10 9.49 -25.34
CA LEU A 710 27.73 10.08 -26.52
C LEU A 710 29.23 9.88 -26.39
N VAL A 711 29.83 9.34 -27.45
CA VAL A 711 31.26 9.08 -27.53
C VAL A 711 31.85 10.05 -28.54
N ARG A 712 32.83 10.84 -28.07
CA ARG A 712 33.68 11.71 -28.90
C ARG A 712 34.86 10.90 -29.38
N PHE A 713 35.15 10.99 -30.67
CA PHE A 713 36.40 10.51 -31.24
C PHE A 713 37.27 11.69 -31.65
N ASP A 714 38.56 11.59 -31.38
CA ASP A 714 39.54 12.58 -31.79
C ASP A 714 40.83 11.93 -32.30
N VAL A 715 41.58 12.67 -33.12
CA VAL A 715 42.72 12.13 -33.88
C VAL A 715 43.95 12.94 -33.53
N ASP A 716 44.94 12.31 -32.89
CA ASP A 716 46.23 12.92 -32.57
C ASP A 716 47.07 13.09 -33.85
N LEU A 717 46.82 14.18 -34.56
CA LEU A 717 47.52 14.53 -35.79
C LEU A 717 49.04 14.64 -35.59
N ALA A 718 49.52 15.02 -34.40
CA ALA A 718 50.95 15.13 -34.12
C ALA A 718 51.61 13.74 -34.04
N LYS A 719 50.98 12.77 -33.39
CA LYS A 719 51.42 11.36 -33.44
C LYS A 719 51.31 10.80 -34.84
N LEU A 720 50.23 11.08 -35.58
CA LEU A 720 50.04 10.63 -36.96
C LEU A 720 51.18 11.14 -37.88
N VAL A 721 51.55 12.41 -37.78
CA VAL A 721 52.72 13.00 -38.47
C VAL A 721 54.01 12.26 -38.11
N ALA A 722 54.26 12.07 -36.82
CA ALA A 722 55.47 11.40 -36.34
C ALA A 722 55.56 9.93 -36.80
N LEU A 723 54.42 9.27 -36.94
CA LEU A 723 54.29 7.89 -37.39
C LEU A 723 54.41 7.74 -38.91
N ALA A 724 54.09 8.79 -39.67
CA ALA A 724 54.25 8.86 -41.11
C ALA A 724 55.70 9.18 -41.55
N ALA A 725 56.48 9.83 -40.68
CA ALA A 725 57.85 10.24 -40.97
C ALA A 725 58.78 9.03 -41.22
N GLY A 726 59.23 8.87 -42.47
CA GLY A 726 60.24 7.88 -42.87
C GLY A 726 59.71 6.73 -43.74
N ASP A 727 58.40 6.61 -43.91
CA ASP A 727 57.75 5.61 -44.78
C ASP A 727 56.93 6.34 -45.87
N PRO A 728 57.23 6.16 -47.17
CA PRO A 728 56.49 6.79 -48.26
C PRO A 728 54.99 6.44 -48.30
N ALA A 729 54.61 5.22 -47.92
CA ALA A 729 53.21 4.80 -47.91
C ALA A 729 52.43 5.47 -46.77
N ARG A 730 53.04 5.53 -45.58
CA ARG A 730 52.46 6.26 -44.44
C ARG A 730 52.43 7.77 -44.67
N THR A 731 53.44 8.31 -45.37
CA THR A 731 53.47 9.72 -45.78
C THR A 731 52.33 10.04 -46.76
N ALA A 732 52.01 9.14 -47.70
CA ALA A 732 50.86 9.30 -48.58
C ALA A 732 49.53 9.23 -47.83
N VAL A 733 49.35 8.27 -46.92
CA VAL A 733 48.15 8.18 -46.06
C VAL A 733 48.00 9.39 -45.14
N PHE A 734 49.10 9.92 -44.60
CA PHE A 734 49.09 11.20 -43.87
C PHE A 734 48.70 12.37 -44.78
N GLN A 735 49.24 12.45 -46.00
CA GLN A 735 48.85 13.48 -46.96
C GLN A 735 47.38 13.34 -47.37
N GLU A 736 46.79 12.15 -47.41
CA GLU A 736 45.37 11.97 -47.68
C GLU A 736 44.51 12.41 -46.49
N LEU A 737 44.79 11.93 -45.26
CA LEU A 737 44.13 12.38 -44.03
C LEU A 737 44.28 13.91 -43.78
N ALA A 738 45.35 14.53 -44.26
CA ALA A 738 45.58 15.98 -44.18
C ALA A 738 44.99 16.78 -45.36
N ASN A 739 44.58 16.11 -46.45
CA ASN A 739 43.90 16.70 -47.62
C ASN A 739 42.49 16.11 -47.77
N ASP A 740 41.72 16.12 -46.68
CA ASP A 740 40.29 15.75 -46.59
C ASP A 740 39.93 14.27 -46.88
N GLY A 741 40.87 13.34 -46.70
CA GLY A 741 40.59 11.91 -46.61
C GLY A 741 39.69 11.59 -45.42
N ALA A 742 38.41 11.33 -45.69
CA ALA A 742 37.37 11.07 -44.69
C ALA A 742 37.65 9.79 -43.88
N LEU A 743 38.10 9.95 -42.63
CA LEU A 743 38.28 8.84 -41.70
C LEU A 743 36.91 8.39 -41.17
N GLU A 744 36.34 7.34 -41.76
CA GLU A 744 35.14 6.68 -41.26
C GLU A 744 35.49 5.75 -40.09
N ILE A 745 34.90 6.01 -38.93
CA ILE A 745 34.91 5.14 -37.75
C ILE A 745 33.65 4.27 -37.85
N PRO A 746 33.74 2.96 -38.11
CA PRO A 746 32.57 2.13 -38.38
C PRO A 746 31.65 1.93 -37.17
N ALA A 747 30.36 1.72 -37.43
CA ALA A 747 29.43 1.21 -36.42
C ALA A 747 29.94 -0.13 -35.86
N GLY A 748 29.64 -0.42 -34.58
CA GLY A 748 30.19 -1.61 -33.93
C GLY A 748 31.59 -1.41 -33.33
N THR A 749 32.19 -0.22 -33.46
CA THR A 749 33.40 0.17 -32.73
C THR A 749 33.14 0.07 -31.22
N MET A 750 34.02 -0.62 -30.49
CA MET A 750 33.89 -0.91 -29.06
C MET A 750 34.84 -0.06 -28.21
N VAL A 751 34.29 0.58 -27.19
CA VAL A 751 34.98 1.49 -26.27
C VAL A 751 34.71 1.10 -24.82
N ALA A 752 35.64 1.38 -23.90
CA ALA A 752 35.55 0.93 -22.51
C ALA A 752 36.16 1.92 -21.50
N ALA A 753 35.85 1.67 -20.23
CA ALA A 753 36.46 2.41 -19.12
C ALA A 753 37.95 2.04 -18.94
N ALA A 754 38.82 3.02 -18.68
CA ALA A 754 40.25 2.77 -18.51
C ALA A 754 40.59 1.92 -17.26
N LEU A 755 39.75 1.95 -16.23
CA LEU A 755 39.99 1.30 -14.93
C LEU A 755 39.17 0.00 -14.74
N THR A 756 38.39 -0.44 -15.74
CA THR A 756 37.45 -1.57 -15.56
C THR A 756 37.22 -2.31 -16.87
N ASP A 757 37.88 -3.48 -17.04
CA ASP A 757 37.80 -4.31 -18.26
C ASP A 757 36.38 -4.85 -18.57
N GLY A 758 35.42 -4.77 -17.62
CA GLY A 758 34.07 -5.32 -17.77
C GLY A 758 33.02 -4.39 -18.39
N LEU A 759 33.31 -3.10 -18.57
CA LEU A 759 32.31 -2.12 -19.02
C LEU A 759 32.57 -1.65 -20.45
N VAL A 760 31.89 -2.29 -21.41
CA VAL A 760 32.04 -2.02 -22.84
C VAL A 760 30.80 -1.33 -23.41
N PHE A 761 31.03 -0.39 -24.32
CA PHE A 761 30.03 0.31 -25.13
C PHE A 761 30.31 0.06 -26.61
N THR A 762 29.26 -0.13 -27.39
CA THR A 762 29.31 -0.35 -28.83
C THR A 762 28.62 0.82 -29.55
N THR A 763 29.31 1.44 -30.51
CA THR A 763 28.77 2.55 -31.33
C THR A 763 27.60 2.11 -32.21
N GLU A 764 26.55 2.93 -32.27
CA GLU A 764 25.30 2.66 -32.99
C GLU A 764 25.44 2.79 -34.52
N ALA A 765 26.18 3.80 -34.97
CA ALA A 765 26.27 4.23 -36.36
C ALA A 765 27.73 4.53 -36.76
N PRO A 766 28.08 4.54 -38.06
CA PRO A 766 29.38 5.02 -38.48
C PRO A 766 29.50 6.53 -38.26
N LEU A 767 30.69 6.98 -37.90
CA LEU A 767 31.05 8.39 -37.73
C LEU A 767 32.15 8.74 -38.73
N THR A 768 31.86 9.64 -39.67
CA THR A 768 32.90 10.30 -40.46
C THR A 768 33.55 11.39 -39.62
N TYR A 769 34.82 11.22 -39.25
CA TYR A 769 35.57 12.23 -38.51
C TYR A 769 35.84 13.44 -39.40
N ALA A 770 35.55 14.63 -38.90
CA ALA A 770 35.86 15.89 -39.55
C ALA A 770 36.58 16.84 -38.58
N SER A 771 37.82 17.21 -38.89
CA SER A 771 38.64 18.10 -38.07
C SER A 771 37.98 19.46 -37.80
N VAL A 772 37.23 19.98 -38.77
CA VAL A 772 36.48 21.25 -38.63
C VAL A 772 35.43 21.23 -37.50
N LEU A 773 34.93 20.04 -37.12
CA LEU A 773 33.98 19.88 -36.01
C LEU A 773 34.64 19.89 -34.62
N HIS A 774 35.98 19.90 -34.55
CA HIS A 774 36.73 20.09 -33.30
C HIS A 774 36.82 21.59 -32.93
N ASP A 775 36.88 22.47 -33.93
CA ASP A 775 37.17 23.91 -33.80
C ASP A 775 35.91 24.79 -33.98
N LEU A 776 34.78 24.38 -33.42
CA LEU A 776 33.53 25.15 -33.49
C LEU A 776 33.38 26.10 -32.31
N LEU A 777 32.88 27.30 -32.61
CA LEU A 777 32.50 28.31 -31.61
C LEU A 777 31.04 28.70 -31.83
N LEU A 778 30.32 28.92 -30.74
CA LEU A 778 29.03 29.59 -30.77
C LEU A 778 29.26 31.08 -31.11
N ASP A 779 28.45 31.63 -32.03
CA ASP A 779 28.61 33.02 -32.47
C ASP A 779 27.70 34.00 -31.71
N GLU A 780 26.45 33.60 -31.48
CA GLU A 780 25.43 34.41 -30.80
C GLU A 780 24.78 33.64 -29.65
N PRO A 781 24.26 34.32 -28.61
CA PRO A 781 23.66 33.64 -27.46
C PRO A 781 22.37 32.92 -27.82
N VAL A 782 22.26 31.67 -27.37
CA VAL A 782 21.09 30.82 -27.58
C VAL A 782 20.22 30.91 -26.32
N ALA A 783 19.03 31.47 -26.44
CA ALA A 783 18.10 31.57 -25.33
C ALA A 783 17.49 30.20 -24.97
N ARG A 784 17.15 30.01 -23.69
CA ARG A 784 16.32 28.89 -23.23
C ARG A 784 15.03 28.82 -24.05
N GLY A 785 14.70 27.64 -24.57
CA GLY A 785 13.57 27.42 -25.47
C GLY A 785 13.93 27.41 -26.96
N ALA A 786 15.12 27.89 -27.36
CA ALA A 786 15.52 27.93 -28.76
C ALA A 786 15.77 26.53 -29.37
N THR A 787 15.53 26.40 -30.68
CA THR A 787 15.65 25.14 -31.45
C THR A 787 16.71 25.24 -32.56
N GLY A 788 17.66 26.16 -32.40
CA GLY A 788 18.71 26.47 -33.35
C GLY A 788 19.76 27.43 -32.75
N ALA A 789 20.90 27.55 -33.43
CA ALA A 789 22.03 28.38 -33.03
C ALA A 789 22.85 28.82 -34.26
N ARG A 790 23.62 29.90 -34.14
CA ARG A 790 24.68 30.24 -35.11
C ARG A 790 26.04 29.75 -34.62
N LEU A 791 26.71 28.96 -35.44
CA LEU A 791 28.05 28.45 -35.21
C LEU A 791 29.02 29.02 -36.24
N ARG A 792 30.26 29.27 -35.83
CA ARG A 792 31.37 29.62 -36.73
C ARG A 792 32.61 28.81 -36.42
N ARG A 793 33.49 28.67 -37.41
CA ARG A 793 34.83 28.12 -37.21
C ARG A 793 35.67 29.04 -36.30
N ASN A 794 36.51 28.44 -35.47
CA ASN A 794 37.54 29.15 -34.72
C ASN A 794 38.57 29.76 -35.69
N PRO A 795 38.71 31.10 -35.79
CA PRO A 795 39.65 31.75 -36.71
C PRO A 795 41.12 31.58 -36.32
N LEU A 796 41.40 30.98 -35.16
CA LEU A 796 42.74 30.64 -34.68
C LEU A 796 43.07 29.14 -34.80
N GLY A 797 42.13 28.32 -35.29
CA GLY A 797 42.35 26.89 -35.52
C GLY A 797 43.23 26.61 -36.74
N PRO A 798 43.77 25.38 -36.89
CA PRO A 798 44.50 24.96 -38.09
C PRO A 798 43.66 25.19 -39.37
N SER A 799 44.21 25.96 -40.30
CA SER A 799 43.62 26.17 -41.62
C SER A 799 43.78 24.91 -42.47
N THR A 800 42.69 24.18 -42.69
CA THR A 800 42.61 23.15 -43.74
C THR A 800 42.68 23.83 -45.11
N SER A 801 43.22 23.12 -46.11
CA SER A 801 43.58 23.67 -47.43
C SER A 801 42.41 23.76 -48.43
N ILE A 802 41.20 23.37 -48.02
CA ILE A 802 39.99 23.32 -48.86
C ILE A 802 38.82 23.97 -48.12
N ASP A 803 38.13 24.89 -48.80
CA ASP A 803 36.88 25.52 -48.34
C ASP A 803 35.68 24.59 -48.55
N LEU A 804 35.60 23.50 -47.77
CA LEU A 804 34.35 22.75 -47.63
C LEU A 804 33.35 23.58 -46.83
N ALA A 805 32.12 23.76 -47.35
CA ALA A 805 31.10 24.54 -46.67
C ALA A 805 30.72 23.86 -45.35
N LEU A 806 30.90 24.58 -44.22
CA LEU A 806 30.66 24.01 -42.89
C LEU A 806 29.21 23.47 -42.73
N ALA A 807 28.25 24.06 -43.43
CA ALA A 807 26.87 23.59 -43.45
C ALA A 807 26.69 22.18 -44.04
N GLU A 808 27.54 21.75 -44.98
CA GLU A 808 27.47 20.41 -45.57
C GLU A 808 28.05 19.36 -44.61
N VAL A 809 29.13 19.69 -43.90
CA VAL A 809 29.81 18.80 -42.94
C VAL A 809 29.01 18.65 -41.64
N ILE A 810 28.37 19.72 -41.17
CA ILE A 810 27.66 19.73 -39.88
C ILE A 810 26.22 19.17 -39.97
N ALA A 811 25.67 19.02 -41.18
CA ALA A 811 24.32 18.50 -41.38
C ALA A 811 24.22 17.02 -40.93
N GLY A 812 23.23 16.72 -40.07
CA GLY A 812 23.02 15.37 -39.52
C GLY A 812 23.94 14.99 -38.36
N ALA A 813 24.98 15.77 -38.09
CA ALA A 813 25.96 15.53 -37.03
C ALA A 813 25.36 15.68 -35.63
N TRP A 814 25.94 14.97 -34.66
CA TRP A 814 25.69 15.18 -33.24
C TRP A 814 26.67 16.21 -32.69
N LEU A 815 26.13 17.17 -31.94
CA LEU A 815 26.90 18.18 -31.22
C LEU A 815 26.49 18.19 -29.75
N VAL A 816 27.41 18.57 -28.88
CA VAL A 816 27.12 18.93 -27.48
C VAL A 816 27.53 20.37 -27.26
N LEU A 817 26.58 21.19 -26.82
CA LEU A 817 26.81 22.57 -26.37
C LEU A 817 27.01 22.50 -24.85
N ARG A 818 28.27 22.44 -24.40
CA ARG A 818 28.67 22.23 -23.00
C ARG A 818 28.99 23.56 -22.31
N ARG A 819 28.43 23.76 -21.13
CA ARG A 819 28.76 24.88 -20.23
C ARG A 819 29.98 24.55 -19.36
N PRO A 820 30.64 25.54 -18.75
CA PRO A 820 31.79 25.32 -17.85
C PRO A 820 31.45 24.50 -16.59
N ASP A 821 30.18 24.41 -16.21
CA ASP A 821 29.67 23.60 -15.10
C ASP A 821 29.57 22.09 -15.44
N GLY A 822 29.88 21.69 -16.67
CA GLY A 822 29.79 20.32 -17.17
C GLY A 822 28.41 19.92 -17.67
N THR A 823 27.38 20.77 -17.53
CA THR A 823 26.07 20.54 -18.14
C THR A 823 26.15 20.72 -19.66
N GLY A 824 25.48 19.85 -20.43
CA GLY A 824 25.55 19.90 -21.89
C GLY A 824 24.21 19.67 -22.56
N HIS A 825 23.92 20.50 -23.56
CA HIS A 825 22.78 20.31 -24.44
C HIS A 825 23.20 19.45 -25.64
N VAL A 826 22.75 18.19 -25.65
CA VAL A 826 22.87 17.29 -26.80
C VAL A 826 21.94 17.76 -27.92
N VAL A 827 22.47 18.00 -29.11
CA VAL A 827 21.67 18.28 -30.31
C VAL A 827 22.10 17.39 -31.47
N ARG A 828 21.15 17.08 -32.36
CA ARG A 828 21.44 16.53 -33.68
C ARG A 828 20.98 17.56 -34.71
N VAL A 829 21.89 17.96 -35.58
CA VAL A 829 21.63 19.02 -36.57
C VAL A 829 20.68 18.48 -37.64
N THR A 830 19.47 19.03 -37.72
CA THR A 830 18.44 18.66 -38.70
C THR A 830 18.43 19.58 -39.92
N SER A 831 18.97 20.79 -39.78
CA SER A 831 19.19 21.73 -40.88
C SER A 831 20.42 22.60 -40.61
N ALA A 832 21.14 22.96 -41.65
CA ALA A 832 22.30 23.83 -41.60
C ALA A 832 22.31 24.76 -42.83
N ARG A 833 22.63 26.05 -42.65
CA ARG A 833 22.69 27.06 -43.73
C ARG A 833 23.82 28.05 -43.49
N GLY A 834 24.68 28.24 -44.48
CA GLY A 834 25.80 29.20 -44.44
C GLY A 834 27.12 28.59 -44.95
N THR A 835 28.18 29.38 -44.99
CA THR A 835 29.55 28.93 -45.35
C THR A 835 30.47 28.92 -44.14
N ASP A 836 30.81 30.11 -43.63
CA ASP A 836 31.76 30.30 -42.51
C ASP A 836 31.05 30.55 -41.17
N LEU A 837 29.88 31.18 -41.26
CA LEU A 837 28.88 31.33 -40.20
C LEU A 837 27.67 30.51 -40.63
N VAL A 838 27.31 29.51 -39.83
CA VAL A 838 26.26 28.54 -40.15
C VAL A 838 25.15 28.62 -39.11
N GLU A 839 23.94 28.92 -39.58
CA GLU A 839 22.70 28.71 -38.84
C GLU A 839 22.38 27.22 -38.83
N ILE A 840 22.40 26.61 -37.65
CA ILE A 840 21.93 25.24 -37.42
C ILE A 840 20.56 25.24 -36.75
N GLY A 841 19.72 24.28 -37.13
CA GLY A 841 18.47 23.94 -36.45
C GLY A 841 18.47 22.47 -36.04
N TRP A 842 17.79 22.14 -34.94
CA TRP A 842 17.64 20.76 -34.42
C TRP A 842 16.16 20.43 -34.13
N ASP A 843 15.91 19.22 -33.63
CA ASP A 843 14.55 18.74 -33.34
C ASP A 843 13.84 19.66 -32.30
N PRO A 844 12.70 20.28 -32.61
CA PRO A 844 12.03 21.22 -31.72
C PRO A 844 11.46 20.57 -30.45
N ARG A 845 11.39 19.23 -30.38
CA ARG A 845 11.08 18.48 -29.15
C ARG A 845 12.22 18.51 -28.13
N ARG A 846 13.40 19.01 -28.52
CA ARG A 846 14.56 19.20 -27.65
C ARG A 846 15.03 20.66 -27.68
N PRO A 847 14.22 21.62 -27.19
CA PRO A 847 14.64 23.01 -27.09
C PRO A 847 15.82 23.16 -26.11
N ALA A 848 16.59 24.23 -26.25
CA ALA A 848 17.67 24.57 -25.34
C ALA A 848 17.15 24.65 -23.89
N PRO A 849 17.60 23.78 -22.96
CA PRO A 849 17.06 23.71 -21.60
C PRO A 849 17.45 24.93 -20.74
N PHE A 850 18.51 25.63 -21.13
CA PHE A 850 19.13 26.78 -20.48
C PHE A 850 19.81 27.68 -21.52
N ASP A 851 20.13 28.92 -21.15
CA ASP A 851 20.80 29.87 -22.05
C ASP A 851 22.27 29.48 -22.29
N LEU A 852 22.77 29.72 -23.50
CA LEU A 852 24.16 29.44 -23.88
C LEU A 852 24.84 30.75 -24.30
N ASP A 853 25.93 31.11 -23.62
CA ASP A 853 26.74 32.29 -23.91
C ASP A 853 27.94 31.92 -24.82
N PRO A 854 28.15 32.59 -25.97
CA PRO A 854 29.30 32.41 -26.85
C PRO A 854 30.66 32.45 -26.17
N ALA A 855 30.80 33.23 -25.09
CA ALA A 855 32.06 33.41 -24.39
C ALA A 855 32.45 32.23 -23.48
N THR A 856 31.49 31.34 -23.16
CA THR A 856 31.69 30.26 -22.17
C THR A 856 31.23 28.87 -22.63
N THR A 857 30.45 28.80 -23.73
CA THR A 857 29.93 27.53 -24.25
C THR A 857 30.96 26.84 -25.15
N GLU A 858 31.38 25.63 -24.77
CA GLU A 858 32.18 24.73 -25.60
C GLU A 858 31.25 24.01 -26.60
N VAL A 859 31.60 24.02 -27.89
CA VAL A 859 30.86 23.30 -28.94
C VAL A 859 31.65 22.05 -29.33
N ILE A 860 31.14 20.88 -28.92
CA ILE A 860 31.82 19.60 -29.11
C ILE A 860 31.18 18.86 -30.29
N GLY A 861 31.95 18.61 -31.34
CA GLY A 861 31.57 17.74 -32.46
C GLY A 861 32.30 16.40 -32.47
N ASN A 862 32.24 15.69 -33.62
CA ASN A 862 32.74 14.31 -33.79
C ASN A 862 32.17 13.32 -32.75
N LEU A 863 30.86 13.40 -32.53
CA LEU A 863 30.11 12.59 -31.57
C LEU A 863 29.27 11.52 -32.25
N VAL A 864 29.18 10.35 -31.62
CA VAL A 864 28.26 9.28 -32.01
C VAL A 864 27.62 8.64 -30.77
N PRO A 865 26.32 8.28 -30.80
CA PRO A 865 25.73 7.46 -29.76
C PRO A 865 26.41 6.08 -29.69
N ALA A 866 26.69 5.64 -28.47
CA ALA A 866 27.12 4.28 -28.17
C ALA A 866 26.27 3.72 -27.04
N HIS A 867 25.97 2.44 -27.10
CA HIS A 867 25.12 1.75 -26.13
C HIS A 867 25.92 0.69 -25.38
N HIS A 868 25.62 0.50 -24.10
CA HIS A 868 26.27 -0.53 -23.30
C HIS A 868 26.01 -1.93 -23.87
N GLY A 869 27.09 -2.70 -24.03
CA GLY A 869 27.08 -4.06 -24.55
C GLY A 869 28.39 -4.43 -25.23
N LEU A 870 28.90 -5.63 -24.92
CA LEU A 870 30.03 -6.30 -25.56
C LEU A 870 29.54 -7.19 -26.70
N ARG A 871 30.12 -7.05 -27.90
CA ARG A 871 29.90 -8.00 -29.00
C ARG A 871 30.89 -9.15 -28.90
N VAL A 872 30.38 -10.36 -28.64
CA VAL A 872 31.23 -11.53 -28.42
C VAL A 872 31.97 -11.97 -29.68
N ALA A 873 31.31 -11.96 -30.83
CA ALA A 873 31.91 -12.37 -32.10
C ALA A 873 33.05 -11.44 -32.58
N ALA A 874 33.12 -10.21 -32.05
CA ALA A 874 34.09 -9.18 -32.45
C ALA A 874 35.46 -9.33 -31.77
N VAL A 875 35.64 -10.27 -30.84
CA VAL A 875 36.92 -10.49 -30.17
C VAL A 875 37.85 -11.32 -31.08
N ASP A 876 38.90 -10.67 -31.60
CA ASP A 876 39.96 -11.35 -32.33
C ASP A 876 40.83 -12.19 -31.39
N GLU A 877 41.07 -13.44 -31.75
CA GLU A 877 41.85 -14.41 -30.97
C GLU A 877 43.36 -14.28 -31.18
N ASP A 878 43.79 -13.65 -32.28
CA ASP A 878 45.20 -13.33 -32.55
C ASP A 878 45.66 -12.04 -31.85
N GLN A 879 44.72 -11.20 -31.37
CA GLN A 879 45.01 -9.97 -30.60
C GLN A 879 44.91 -10.14 -29.07
N VAL A 880 44.61 -11.35 -28.60
CA VAL A 880 44.47 -11.66 -27.17
C VAL A 880 45.71 -12.41 -26.67
N SER A 881 46.11 -12.17 -25.41
CA SER A 881 47.28 -12.84 -24.84
C SER A 881 47.15 -14.36 -24.90
N THR A 882 48.26 -15.07 -25.08
CA THR A 882 48.29 -16.54 -25.25
C THR A 882 47.49 -17.26 -24.17
N ASP A 883 47.61 -16.81 -22.91
CA ASP A 883 46.94 -17.36 -21.73
C ASP A 883 45.40 -17.17 -21.71
N ARG A 884 44.88 -16.27 -22.54
CA ARG A 884 43.44 -15.96 -22.69
C ARG A 884 42.85 -16.43 -24.01
N ARG A 885 43.69 -16.85 -24.97
CA ARG A 885 43.27 -17.29 -26.32
C ARG A 885 42.33 -18.51 -26.27
N ASP A 886 42.64 -19.50 -25.44
CA ASP A 886 41.81 -20.70 -25.26
C ASP A 886 40.41 -20.35 -24.75
N SER A 887 40.30 -19.38 -23.84
CA SER A 887 39.00 -18.88 -23.35
C SER A 887 38.20 -18.19 -24.45
N VAL A 888 38.84 -17.40 -25.32
CA VAL A 888 38.17 -16.77 -26.48
C VAL A 888 37.69 -17.81 -27.48
N LEU A 889 38.51 -18.84 -27.76
CA LEU A 889 38.13 -19.96 -28.63
C LEU A 889 36.93 -20.75 -28.05
N GLN A 890 36.93 -21.02 -26.74
CA GLN A 890 35.81 -21.68 -26.07
C GLN A 890 34.53 -20.84 -26.11
N ILE A 891 34.64 -19.52 -25.93
CA ILE A 891 33.53 -18.57 -26.05
C ILE A 891 32.99 -18.54 -27.48
N LYS A 892 33.85 -18.47 -28.51
CA LYS A 892 33.44 -18.54 -29.93
C LYS A 892 32.77 -19.87 -30.28
N ALA A 893 33.27 -20.99 -29.76
CA ALA A 893 32.64 -22.30 -29.96
C ALA A 893 31.22 -22.34 -29.38
N ALA A 894 30.95 -21.64 -28.27
CA ALA A 894 29.61 -21.53 -27.70
C ALA A 894 28.63 -20.68 -28.54
N LEU A 895 29.11 -19.84 -29.46
CA LEU A 895 28.25 -19.08 -30.40
C LEU A 895 27.66 -19.96 -31.52
N ALA A 896 28.23 -21.14 -31.77
CA ALA A 896 27.79 -22.09 -32.79
C ALA A 896 27.21 -23.36 -32.15
N LEU A 897 25.89 -23.50 -32.20
CA LEU A 897 25.14 -24.63 -31.64
C LEU A 897 24.78 -25.64 -32.73
N THR A 898 24.87 -26.93 -32.42
CA THR A 898 24.41 -28.02 -33.28
C THR A 898 23.12 -28.58 -32.68
N LEU A 899 22.01 -28.44 -33.42
CA LEU A 899 20.65 -28.67 -32.92
C LEU A 899 19.99 -29.86 -33.62
N ASP A 900 19.09 -30.56 -32.93
CA ASP A 900 18.19 -31.56 -33.52
C ASP A 900 16.80 -30.94 -33.75
N GLY A 901 16.58 -30.39 -34.95
CA GLY A 901 15.32 -29.73 -35.31
C GLY A 901 14.10 -30.67 -35.33
N THR A 902 14.25 -31.97 -35.14
CA THR A 902 13.12 -32.90 -34.91
C THR A 902 12.56 -32.83 -33.49
N ARG A 903 13.31 -32.27 -32.54
CA ARG A 903 12.98 -32.22 -31.09
C ARG A 903 13.06 -30.82 -30.50
N GLU A 904 13.99 -30.00 -30.98
CA GLU A 904 14.30 -28.71 -30.39
C GLU A 904 13.44 -27.61 -31.02
N VAL A 905 12.48 -27.11 -30.23
CA VAL A 905 11.62 -25.97 -30.56
C VAL A 905 12.07 -24.70 -29.84
N GLU A 906 12.88 -24.86 -28.79
CA GLU A 906 13.34 -23.80 -27.91
C GLU A 906 14.79 -24.06 -27.50
N VAL A 907 15.65 -23.06 -27.68
CA VAL A 907 17.10 -23.13 -27.53
C VAL A 907 17.53 -22.07 -26.52
N VAL A 908 17.98 -22.51 -25.34
CA VAL A 908 18.47 -21.59 -24.29
C VAL A 908 19.85 -21.09 -24.70
N LEU A 909 20.02 -19.76 -24.70
CA LEU A 909 21.30 -19.17 -25.08
C LEU A 909 22.35 -19.35 -23.96
N PRO A 910 23.61 -19.64 -24.31
CA PRO A 910 24.70 -19.72 -23.33
C PRO A 910 25.04 -18.36 -22.74
N PHE A 911 24.72 -17.27 -23.45
CA PHE A 911 25.07 -15.89 -23.11
C PHE A 911 23.83 -15.05 -22.73
N HIS A 912 23.92 -14.33 -21.61
CA HIS A 912 22.85 -13.52 -21.03
C HIS A 912 23.45 -12.50 -20.03
N PRO A 913 22.89 -11.28 -19.83
CA PRO A 913 21.72 -10.71 -20.49
C PRO A 913 22.02 -10.14 -21.88
N ILE A 914 21.04 -10.27 -22.78
CA ILE A 914 21.09 -9.63 -24.11
C ILE A 914 20.85 -8.13 -23.95
N SER A 915 21.71 -7.30 -24.55
CA SER A 915 21.56 -5.85 -24.55
C SER A 915 20.25 -5.40 -25.21
N GLN A 916 19.64 -4.35 -24.65
CA GLN A 916 18.40 -3.74 -25.15
C GLN A 916 18.72 -2.32 -25.60
N HIS A 917 18.73 -2.04 -26.90
CA HIS A 917 19.17 -0.75 -27.44
C HIS A 917 17.97 0.07 -27.96
N ALA A 918 17.94 1.36 -27.62
CA ALA A 918 17.01 2.32 -28.18
C ALA A 918 17.80 3.34 -29.02
N PRO A 919 17.46 3.55 -30.31
CA PRO A 919 18.31 4.27 -31.26
C PRO A 919 18.43 5.77 -30.96
N GLY A 920 19.64 6.29 -30.94
CA GLY A 920 19.98 7.68 -30.59
C GLY A 920 19.97 8.00 -29.09
N TYR A 921 20.23 9.26 -28.77
CA TYR A 921 20.30 9.78 -27.40
C TYR A 921 18.90 10.14 -26.82
N PRO A 922 18.58 9.81 -25.55
CA PRO A 922 17.23 9.98 -25.00
C PRO A 922 16.73 11.42 -25.00
N PHE A 923 15.42 11.63 -25.24
CA PHE A 923 14.78 12.94 -25.07
C PHE A 923 14.47 13.23 -23.59
N PRO A 924 14.43 14.51 -23.16
CA PRO A 924 14.08 14.86 -21.79
C PRO A 924 12.69 14.33 -21.41
N GLY A 925 12.59 13.58 -20.32
CA GLY A 925 11.33 13.03 -19.81
C GLY A 925 10.75 11.83 -20.59
N GLU A 926 11.41 11.34 -21.64
CA GLU A 926 10.89 10.24 -22.47
C GLU A 926 11.25 8.85 -21.90
N VAL A 927 10.25 8.01 -21.66
CA VAL A 927 10.45 6.59 -21.32
C VAL A 927 10.62 5.78 -22.60
N ARG A 928 11.86 5.34 -22.88
CA ARG A 928 12.22 4.62 -24.11
C ARG A 928 12.24 3.11 -23.90
N ARG A 929 11.63 2.33 -24.79
CA ARG A 929 11.78 0.86 -24.86
C ARG A 929 12.89 0.50 -25.86
N GLY A 930 13.64 -0.57 -25.55
CA GLY A 930 14.75 -1.03 -26.37
C GLY A 930 14.39 -2.21 -27.26
N THR A 931 15.26 -2.49 -28.22
CA THR A 931 15.22 -3.70 -29.06
C THR A 931 16.37 -4.64 -28.69
N PRO A 932 16.14 -5.97 -28.58
CA PRO A 932 17.17 -6.91 -28.17
C PRO A 932 18.21 -7.09 -29.27
N GLN A 933 19.48 -6.89 -28.92
CA GLN A 933 20.61 -6.99 -29.85
C GLN A 933 21.10 -8.43 -29.96
N LEU A 934 20.45 -9.18 -30.85
CA LEU A 934 20.79 -10.55 -31.17
C LEU A 934 20.61 -10.77 -32.67
N ALA A 935 21.67 -11.22 -33.35
CA ALA A 935 21.57 -11.80 -34.69
C ALA A 935 21.58 -13.33 -34.60
N VAL A 936 20.78 -14.00 -35.43
CA VAL A 936 20.69 -15.47 -35.52
C VAL A 936 20.75 -15.89 -36.98
N THR A 937 21.60 -16.86 -37.29
CA THR A 937 21.63 -17.55 -38.58
C THR A 937 21.44 -19.05 -38.40
N VAL A 938 20.76 -19.69 -39.35
CA VAL A 938 20.48 -21.14 -39.36
C VAL A 938 20.93 -21.69 -40.71
N GLU A 939 21.85 -22.66 -40.69
CA GLU A 939 22.57 -23.15 -41.89
C GLU A 939 23.25 -22.05 -42.75
N GLY A 940 23.47 -20.87 -42.18
CA GLY A 940 24.06 -19.69 -42.84
C GLY A 940 23.05 -18.61 -43.26
N GLU A 941 21.75 -18.92 -43.32
CA GLU A 941 20.69 -17.96 -43.66
C GLU A 941 20.24 -17.15 -42.44
N ALA A 942 19.91 -15.87 -42.64
CA ALA A 942 19.62 -14.93 -41.55
C ALA A 942 18.14 -14.90 -41.16
N TRP A 943 17.84 -15.22 -39.89
CA TRP A 943 16.46 -15.29 -39.40
C TRP A 943 16.03 -13.98 -38.73
N THR A 944 14.75 -13.60 -38.88
CA THR A 944 14.22 -12.33 -38.37
C THR A 944 13.58 -12.50 -36.99
N ARG A 945 13.91 -11.62 -36.03
CA ARG A 945 13.31 -11.59 -34.71
C ARG A 945 11.89 -11.02 -34.76
N VAL A 946 10.93 -11.70 -34.13
CA VAL A 946 9.54 -11.23 -33.90
C VAL A 946 9.18 -11.31 -32.40
N ASP A 947 8.20 -10.52 -31.97
CA ASP A 947 7.70 -10.56 -30.60
C ASP A 947 6.79 -11.77 -30.35
N ASP A 948 5.94 -12.13 -31.32
CA ASP A 948 5.12 -13.33 -31.29
C ASP A 948 5.08 -14.06 -32.65
N LEU A 949 5.16 -15.38 -32.60
CA LEU A 949 5.07 -16.28 -33.75
C LEU A 949 3.61 -16.54 -34.16
N SER A 950 2.64 -16.24 -33.28
CA SER A 950 1.23 -16.60 -33.51
C SER A 950 0.57 -15.88 -34.70
N ILE A 951 1.11 -14.74 -35.13
CA ILE A 951 0.59 -13.93 -36.24
C ILE A 951 1.35 -14.13 -37.56
N GLU A 952 2.44 -14.90 -37.56
CA GLU A 952 3.35 -15.01 -38.70
C GLU A 952 2.95 -16.12 -39.70
N THR A 953 3.36 -15.92 -40.96
CA THR A 953 3.05 -16.86 -42.05
C THR A 953 3.95 -18.10 -42.05
N ALA A 954 3.42 -19.23 -42.50
CA ALA A 954 4.05 -20.56 -42.52
C ALA A 954 5.48 -20.65 -43.08
N ASN A 955 5.84 -19.76 -44.02
CA ASN A 955 7.07 -19.87 -44.81
C ASN A 955 8.13 -18.83 -44.41
N ARG A 956 7.92 -18.10 -43.31
CA ARG A 956 8.81 -17.01 -42.90
C ARG A 956 9.87 -17.49 -41.92
N GLU A 957 11.13 -17.20 -42.21
CA GLU A 957 12.29 -17.48 -41.36
C GLU A 957 12.31 -16.51 -40.16
N VAL A 958 11.54 -16.85 -39.13
CA VAL A 958 11.36 -16.03 -37.91
C VAL A 958 11.61 -16.82 -36.63
N TYR A 959 12.11 -16.10 -35.63
CA TYR A 959 12.26 -16.59 -34.26
C TYR A 959 11.73 -15.56 -33.26
N ALA A 960 11.32 -16.03 -32.08
CA ALA A 960 10.95 -15.16 -30.97
C ALA A 960 11.88 -15.36 -29.78
N LEU A 961 12.09 -14.30 -28.99
CA LEU A 961 12.81 -14.39 -27.71
C LEU A 961 11.83 -14.63 -26.57
N ARG A 962 12.19 -15.52 -25.64
CA ARG A 962 11.43 -15.85 -24.42
C ARG A 962 12.38 -16.02 -23.24
N SER A 963 11.86 -15.87 -22.02
CA SER A 963 12.57 -16.31 -20.82
C SER A 963 12.51 -17.84 -20.69
N SER A 964 13.66 -18.46 -20.47
CA SER A 964 13.77 -19.86 -20.05
C SER A 964 13.22 -20.07 -18.63
N ALA A 965 13.03 -21.31 -18.21
CA ALA A 965 12.72 -21.64 -16.82
C ALA A 965 13.80 -21.08 -15.86
N ASP A 966 15.07 -21.09 -16.28
CA ASP A 966 16.20 -20.56 -15.50
C ASP A 966 16.33 -19.02 -15.54
N GLY A 967 15.37 -18.31 -16.15
CA GLY A 967 15.42 -16.86 -16.32
C GLY A 967 16.43 -16.34 -17.37
N ARG A 968 17.14 -17.22 -18.07
CA ARG A 968 18.01 -16.89 -19.21
C ARG A 968 17.20 -16.65 -20.49
N SER A 969 17.75 -15.90 -21.45
CA SER A 969 17.16 -15.76 -22.79
C SER A 969 17.15 -17.11 -23.54
N ALA A 970 16.03 -17.43 -24.17
CA ALA A 970 15.87 -18.56 -25.07
C ALA A 970 15.30 -18.10 -26.42
N ILE A 971 15.82 -18.66 -27.51
CA ILE A 971 15.26 -18.54 -28.85
C ILE A 971 14.17 -19.59 -29.00
N ARG A 972 12.98 -19.18 -29.44
CA ARG A 972 11.87 -20.07 -29.78
C ARG A 972 11.61 -20.02 -31.28
N PHE A 973 11.54 -21.20 -31.88
CA PHE A 973 11.19 -21.40 -33.29
C PHE A 973 9.73 -21.84 -33.44
N ALA A 974 9.20 -21.76 -34.67
CA ALA A 974 7.90 -22.33 -34.98
C ALA A 974 7.91 -23.86 -34.86
N THR A 975 6.74 -24.45 -34.61
CA THR A 975 6.58 -25.91 -34.46
C THR A 975 5.56 -26.46 -35.45
N THR A 976 5.84 -27.63 -36.00
CA THR A 976 4.97 -28.42 -36.89
C THR A 976 3.82 -29.04 -36.09
N LEU A 977 2.75 -28.28 -35.86
CA LEU A 977 1.51 -28.81 -35.28
C LEU A 977 0.89 -29.89 -36.19
N ARG A 978 0.42 -30.99 -35.59
CA ARG A 978 -0.23 -32.13 -36.30
C ARG A 978 -1.48 -31.78 -37.14
N GLN A 979 -1.95 -30.52 -37.10
CA GLN A 979 -3.15 -30.03 -37.76
C GLN A 979 -2.87 -29.04 -38.92
N GLY A 980 -1.62 -28.93 -39.38
CA GLY A 980 -1.31 -28.36 -40.71
C GLY A 980 -1.36 -26.83 -40.85
N VAL A 981 -1.59 -26.08 -39.77
CA VAL A 981 -1.42 -24.61 -39.76
C VAL A 981 -0.03 -24.28 -39.21
N LEU A 982 0.94 -24.17 -40.11
CA LEU A 982 2.26 -23.60 -39.81
C LEU A 982 2.14 -22.08 -39.59
N ARG A 983 2.81 -21.57 -38.55
CA ARG A 983 2.91 -20.12 -38.25
C ARG A 983 4.38 -19.81 -37.93
N GLY A 984 5.08 -19.17 -38.86
CA GLY A 984 6.54 -19.21 -38.97
C GLY A 984 7.08 -20.54 -39.52
N LEU A 985 8.29 -20.50 -40.08
CA LEU A 985 9.01 -21.68 -40.57
C LEU A 985 9.61 -22.45 -39.38
N ALA A 986 9.38 -23.77 -39.33
CA ALA A 986 9.99 -24.65 -38.33
C ALA A 986 11.44 -25.00 -38.70
N LEU A 987 12.25 -25.36 -37.70
CA LEU A 987 13.61 -25.84 -37.97
C LEU A 987 13.62 -27.08 -38.89
N PRO A 988 14.64 -27.24 -39.76
CA PRO A 988 14.82 -28.43 -40.57
C PRO A 988 14.77 -29.69 -39.70
N GLN A 989 14.06 -30.73 -40.16
CA GLN A 989 13.88 -31.99 -39.44
C GLN A 989 15.14 -32.89 -39.53
N ARG A 990 16.30 -32.32 -39.17
CA ARG A 990 17.64 -32.90 -39.20
C ARG A 990 18.56 -32.18 -38.22
N THR A 991 19.77 -32.71 -38.05
CA THR A 991 20.86 -31.96 -37.41
C THR A 991 21.12 -30.66 -38.17
N THR A 992 20.99 -29.53 -37.47
CA THR A 992 20.98 -28.17 -38.04
C THR A 992 21.98 -27.31 -37.28
N ALA A 993 22.81 -26.54 -38.00
CA ALA A 993 23.74 -25.59 -37.37
C ALA A 993 23.04 -24.25 -37.14
N LEU A 994 23.10 -23.74 -35.91
CA LEU A 994 22.65 -22.41 -35.52
C LEU A 994 23.85 -21.59 -35.05
N VAL A 995 24.03 -20.39 -35.58
CA VAL A 995 25.03 -19.43 -35.10
C VAL A 995 24.31 -18.19 -34.58
N HIS A 996 24.74 -17.69 -33.43
CA HIS A 996 24.19 -16.49 -32.83
C HIS A 996 25.29 -15.48 -32.50
N ASP A 997 25.02 -14.19 -32.73
CA ASP A 997 25.88 -13.08 -32.30
C ASP A 997 25.08 -12.19 -31.32
N PRO A 998 25.18 -12.45 -30.01
CA PRO A 998 24.54 -11.64 -28.98
C PRO A 998 25.44 -10.46 -28.60
N LEU A 999 24.82 -9.30 -28.42
CA LEU A 999 25.43 -8.25 -27.61
C LEU A 999 25.09 -8.52 -26.13
N ILE A 1000 26.11 -8.60 -25.28
CA ILE A 1000 25.95 -8.89 -23.85
C ILE A 1000 26.23 -7.63 -23.03
N GLY A 1001 25.29 -7.20 -22.22
CA GLY A 1001 25.45 -6.05 -21.33
C GLY A 1001 24.20 -5.20 -21.30
N LEU A 1002 23.63 -5.05 -20.11
CA LEU A 1002 22.32 -4.45 -19.87
C LEU A 1002 22.37 -3.78 -18.51
N GLY A 1003 21.47 -2.84 -18.25
CA GLY A 1003 21.16 -2.46 -16.88
C GLY A 1003 21.69 -1.10 -16.43
N ALA A 1004 21.45 -0.82 -15.15
CA ALA A 1004 21.86 0.42 -14.49
C ALA A 1004 23.40 0.56 -14.40
N VAL A 1005 24.14 -0.56 -14.45
CA VAL A 1005 25.61 -0.62 -14.45
C VAL A 1005 26.24 0.18 -15.59
N GLY A 1006 25.52 0.39 -16.70
CA GLY A 1006 25.98 1.22 -17.81
C GLY A 1006 25.97 2.73 -17.52
N ASN A 1007 25.33 3.22 -16.45
CA ASN A 1007 25.22 4.66 -16.19
C ASN A 1007 26.52 5.23 -15.57
N VAL A 1008 27.56 5.40 -16.40
CA VAL A 1008 28.86 5.95 -15.98
C VAL A 1008 28.96 7.46 -16.16
N GLY A 1009 29.81 8.09 -15.34
CA GLY A 1009 30.10 9.52 -15.40
C GLY A 1009 30.75 9.97 -16.72
N ALA A 1010 30.86 11.29 -16.90
CA ALA A 1010 31.60 11.88 -18.01
C ALA A 1010 33.09 11.53 -17.95
N GLU A 1011 33.75 11.48 -19.10
CA GLU A 1011 35.19 11.23 -19.30
C GLU A 1011 35.69 9.87 -18.73
N VAL A 1012 34.79 8.90 -18.51
CA VAL A 1012 35.12 7.54 -18.02
C VAL A 1012 35.51 6.61 -19.19
N LEU A 1013 34.80 6.68 -20.31
CA LEU A 1013 34.98 5.84 -21.51
C LEU A 1013 36.14 6.36 -22.36
N THR A 1014 37.36 6.00 -21.96
CA THR A 1014 38.60 6.56 -22.51
C THR A 1014 39.49 5.56 -23.26
N ARG A 1015 39.09 4.29 -23.32
CA ARG A 1015 39.87 3.21 -23.95
C ARG A 1015 39.17 2.65 -25.18
N LEU A 1016 39.87 2.66 -26.32
CA LEU A 1016 39.41 2.06 -27.57
C LEU A 1016 39.81 0.57 -27.62
N LEU A 1017 38.83 -0.34 -27.68
CA LEU A 1017 39.08 -1.78 -27.68
C LEU A 1017 39.17 -2.35 -29.10
N PHE A 1018 38.20 -2.04 -29.95
CA PHE A 1018 38.05 -2.67 -31.26
C PHE A 1018 37.36 -1.74 -32.27
N ILE A 1019 37.77 -1.81 -33.54
CA ILE A 1019 37.21 -1.05 -34.65
C ILE A 1019 36.97 -2.04 -35.82
N PRO A 1020 35.71 -2.28 -36.25
CA PRO A 1020 35.42 -3.23 -37.34
C PRO A 1020 35.62 -2.58 -38.72
N PHE A 1021 36.88 -2.43 -39.15
CA PHE A 1021 37.18 -1.92 -40.50
C PHE A 1021 36.73 -2.90 -41.59
N ASP A 1022 35.92 -2.40 -42.54
CA ASP A 1022 35.56 -3.13 -43.76
C ASP A 1022 36.65 -2.94 -44.83
N THR A 1023 37.38 -4.01 -45.12
CA THR A 1023 38.46 -4.03 -46.12
C THR A 1023 37.97 -3.82 -47.56
N SER A 1024 36.66 -3.99 -47.82
CA SER A 1024 36.05 -3.76 -49.13
C SER A 1024 35.67 -2.29 -49.39
N ARG A 1025 35.35 -1.53 -48.33
CA ARG A 1025 35.00 -0.10 -48.42
C ARG A 1025 36.20 0.83 -48.30
N THR A 1026 37.19 0.47 -47.48
CA THR A 1026 38.32 1.34 -47.10
C THR A 1026 39.65 0.85 -47.67
N ARG A 1027 39.65 0.48 -48.96
CA ARG A 1027 40.74 -0.26 -49.64
C ARG A 1027 42.12 0.42 -49.60
N PHE A 1028 42.18 1.75 -49.49
CA PHE A 1028 43.46 2.50 -49.39
C PHE A 1028 44.07 2.46 -47.98
N TYR A 1029 43.22 2.27 -46.96
CA TYR A 1029 43.60 2.23 -45.56
C TYR A 1029 43.80 0.79 -45.04
N ALA A 1030 43.08 -0.17 -45.62
CA ALA A 1030 43.07 -1.57 -45.23
C ALA A 1030 44.47 -2.22 -45.23
N ASP A 1031 45.29 -1.98 -46.27
CA ASP A 1031 46.62 -2.60 -46.39
C ASP A 1031 47.56 -2.13 -45.25
N LEU A 1032 47.48 -0.85 -44.86
CA LEU A 1032 48.32 -0.27 -43.80
C LEU A 1032 47.82 -0.69 -42.40
N PHE A 1033 46.52 -0.91 -42.25
CA PHE A 1033 45.89 -1.30 -40.98
C PHE A 1033 45.85 -2.82 -40.74
N GLN A 1034 45.99 -3.64 -41.79
CA GLN A 1034 46.22 -5.08 -41.65
C GLN A 1034 47.59 -5.40 -41.02
N GLU A 1035 48.64 -4.65 -41.35
CA GLU A 1035 49.98 -4.96 -40.87
C GLU A 1035 50.24 -4.51 -39.41
N GLN A 1036 49.66 -3.38 -38.96
CA GLN A 1036 49.99 -2.78 -37.65
C GLN A 1036 48.78 -2.10 -36.94
N PRO A 1037 47.75 -2.85 -36.50
CA PRO A 1037 46.51 -2.28 -35.91
C PRO A 1037 46.72 -1.48 -34.61
N GLU A 1038 47.75 -1.77 -33.81
CA GLU A 1038 48.05 -1.03 -32.57
C GLU A 1038 48.40 0.44 -32.80
N LEU A 1039 48.85 0.79 -34.01
CA LEU A 1039 49.22 2.16 -34.34
C LEU A 1039 48.02 3.10 -34.37
N LEU A 1040 46.86 2.61 -34.83
CA LEU A 1040 45.61 3.37 -34.80
C LEU A 1040 45.11 3.60 -33.38
N ARG A 1041 45.20 2.59 -32.50
CA ARG A 1041 44.82 2.71 -31.08
C ARG A 1041 45.66 3.77 -30.33
N GLY A 1042 46.87 4.06 -30.80
CA GLY A 1042 47.73 5.12 -30.24
C GLY A 1042 47.43 6.54 -30.76
N VAL A 1043 46.77 6.65 -31.91
CA VAL A 1043 46.45 7.92 -32.60
C VAL A 1043 45.00 8.37 -32.35
N ILE A 1044 44.04 7.45 -32.40
CA ILE A 1044 42.63 7.75 -32.13
C ILE A 1044 42.41 7.75 -30.61
N THR A 1045 42.08 8.90 -30.06
CA THR A 1045 41.60 9.03 -28.68
C THR A 1045 40.07 9.00 -28.65
N VAL A 1046 39.53 8.58 -27.52
CA VAL A 1046 38.09 8.45 -27.32
C VAL A 1046 37.74 8.99 -25.93
N THR A 1047 36.62 9.71 -25.82
CA THR A 1047 36.06 10.14 -24.54
C THR A 1047 34.53 10.15 -24.58
N ASN A 1048 33.87 10.28 -23.41
CA ASN A 1048 32.44 10.60 -23.36
C ASN A 1048 32.23 11.96 -22.66
N PRO A 1049 31.95 13.06 -23.39
CA PRO A 1049 31.92 14.41 -22.82
C PRO A 1049 30.75 14.66 -21.86
N LEU A 1050 29.80 13.73 -21.78
CA LEU A 1050 28.66 13.71 -20.87
C LEU A 1050 28.50 12.30 -20.27
N PRO A 1051 27.82 12.16 -19.11
CA PRO A 1051 27.50 10.87 -18.53
C PRO A 1051 26.68 9.97 -19.48
N ALA A 1052 26.89 8.66 -19.37
CA ALA A 1052 26.03 7.67 -19.97
C ALA A 1052 24.71 7.57 -19.18
N VAL A 1053 23.58 7.52 -19.88
CA VAL A 1053 22.24 7.66 -19.29
C VAL A 1053 21.24 6.66 -19.83
N GLY A 1054 20.17 6.42 -19.07
CA GLY A 1054 19.02 5.60 -19.48
C GLY A 1054 19.20 4.10 -19.30
N GLY A 1055 20.33 3.64 -18.75
CA GLY A 1055 20.51 2.24 -18.39
C GLY A 1055 19.58 1.84 -17.25
N ARG A 1056 18.86 0.72 -17.39
CA ARG A 1056 17.96 0.19 -16.35
C ARG A 1056 17.81 -1.32 -16.48
N ASP A 1057 17.63 -1.98 -15.35
CA ASP A 1057 17.54 -3.44 -15.26
C ASP A 1057 16.15 -3.95 -15.71
N PRO A 1058 16.00 -5.24 -16.08
CA PRO A 1058 14.70 -5.85 -16.35
C PRO A 1058 13.74 -5.75 -15.16
N GLU A 1059 12.44 -5.60 -15.40
CA GLU A 1059 11.48 -5.45 -14.31
C GLU A 1059 11.46 -6.70 -13.42
N ALA A 1060 11.53 -6.50 -12.10
CA ALA A 1060 11.60 -7.57 -11.10
C ALA A 1060 10.27 -8.34 -10.99
N LEU A 1061 10.32 -9.65 -10.71
CA LEU A 1061 9.12 -10.51 -10.63
C LEU A 1061 8.05 -10.00 -9.65
N PRO A 1062 8.39 -9.56 -8.41
CA PRO A 1062 7.38 -9.04 -7.48
C PRO A 1062 6.65 -7.81 -8.03
N ARG A 1063 7.37 -6.95 -8.75
CA ARG A 1063 6.82 -5.74 -9.37
C ARG A 1063 5.89 -6.06 -10.54
N ILE A 1064 6.23 -7.05 -11.37
CA ILE A 1064 5.34 -7.55 -12.43
C ILE A 1064 4.06 -8.13 -11.82
N LYS A 1065 4.19 -9.00 -10.80
CA LYS A 1065 3.06 -9.61 -10.09
C LYS A 1065 2.12 -8.58 -9.46
N TYR A 1066 2.66 -7.48 -8.94
CA TYR A 1066 1.88 -6.39 -8.37
C TYR A 1066 1.19 -5.52 -9.45
N ARG A 1067 1.91 -5.15 -10.52
CA ARG A 1067 1.40 -4.19 -11.52
C ARG A 1067 0.48 -4.81 -12.57
N ALA A 1068 0.69 -6.06 -12.97
CA ALA A 1068 -0.11 -6.68 -14.02
C ALA A 1068 -1.59 -6.84 -13.67
N PRO A 1069 -2.00 -7.26 -12.46
CA PRO A 1069 -3.41 -7.29 -12.06
C PRO A 1069 -4.08 -5.90 -12.08
N LEU A 1070 -3.33 -4.83 -11.84
CA LEU A 1070 -3.87 -3.46 -11.85
C LEU A 1070 -4.27 -2.99 -13.26
N LEU A 1071 -3.73 -3.57 -14.34
CA LEU A 1071 -4.20 -3.28 -15.70
C LEU A 1071 -5.62 -3.79 -15.97
N LEU A 1072 -6.08 -4.85 -15.28
CA LEU A 1072 -7.47 -5.30 -15.39
C LEU A 1072 -8.47 -4.26 -14.85
N LEU A 1073 -8.03 -3.40 -13.93
CA LEU A 1073 -8.82 -2.28 -13.41
C LEU A 1073 -8.76 -1.03 -14.30
N ARG A 1074 -7.81 -0.97 -15.24
CA ARG A 1074 -7.56 0.17 -16.16
C ARG A 1074 -7.07 -0.35 -17.52
N PRO A 1075 -7.94 -0.93 -18.36
CA PRO A 1075 -7.54 -1.48 -19.65
C PRO A 1075 -6.96 -0.39 -20.57
N LEU A 1076 -5.94 -0.78 -21.34
CA LEU A 1076 -5.22 0.08 -22.28
C LEU A 1076 -6.05 0.40 -23.54
N SER A 1077 -6.95 -0.50 -23.95
CA SER A 1077 -7.93 -0.27 -25.02
C SER A 1077 -9.22 0.31 -24.45
N ALA A 1078 -9.88 1.19 -25.20
CA ALA A 1078 -11.17 1.74 -24.83
C ALA A 1078 -12.33 0.94 -25.45
N ILE A 1079 -13.16 0.31 -24.61
CA ILE A 1079 -14.26 -0.58 -25.03
C ILE A 1079 -15.61 0.09 -24.74
N ALA A 1080 -15.83 0.51 -23.50
CA ALA A 1080 -17.03 1.21 -23.06
C ALA A 1080 -16.87 2.73 -23.26
N PRO A 1081 -17.95 3.52 -23.41
CA PRO A 1081 -17.86 4.98 -23.51
C PRO A 1081 -17.06 5.63 -22.38
N GLU A 1082 -17.17 5.10 -21.17
CA GLU A 1082 -16.46 5.53 -19.97
C GLU A 1082 -14.94 5.35 -20.10
N ASP A 1083 -14.47 4.38 -20.91
CA ASP A 1083 -13.05 4.23 -21.22
C ASP A 1083 -12.55 5.36 -22.13
N TYR A 1084 -13.34 5.79 -23.12
CA TYR A 1084 -12.98 6.91 -24.00
C TYR A 1084 -12.95 8.24 -23.22
N VAL A 1085 -13.87 8.41 -22.26
CA VAL A 1085 -13.82 9.53 -21.30
C VAL A 1085 -12.53 9.45 -20.49
N ARG A 1086 -12.20 8.30 -19.88
CA ARG A 1086 -10.96 8.09 -19.12
C ARG A 1086 -9.72 8.46 -19.94
N VAL A 1087 -9.60 7.96 -21.17
CA VAL A 1087 -8.46 8.23 -22.07
C VAL A 1087 -8.36 9.72 -22.40
N ALA A 1088 -9.48 10.40 -22.68
CA ALA A 1088 -9.47 11.85 -22.91
C ALA A 1088 -9.06 12.64 -21.65
N THR A 1089 -9.66 12.35 -20.48
CA THR A 1089 -9.37 13.06 -19.22
C THR A 1089 -7.98 12.77 -18.62
N ALA A 1090 -7.27 11.75 -19.13
CA ALA A 1090 -5.88 11.47 -18.74
C ALA A 1090 -4.88 12.46 -19.38
N LEU A 1091 -5.30 13.22 -20.39
CA LEU A 1091 -4.50 14.26 -21.03
C LEU A 1091 -4.63 15.58 -20.24
N PRO A 1092 -3.52 16.23 -19.83
CA PRO A 1092 -3.58 17.49 -19.06
C PRO A 1092 -4.23 18.65 -19.82
N GLU A 1093 -4.29 18.58 -21.15
CA GLU A 1093 -4.93 19.54 -22.04
C GLU A 1093 -6.47 19.51 -21.98
N VAL A 1094 -7.07 18.46 -21.41
CA VAL A 1094 -8.52 18.27 -21.32
C VAL A 1094 -9.03 18.69 -19.93
N ALA A 1095 -10.11 19.47 -19.90
CA ALA A 1095 -10.82 19.81 -18.67
C ALA A 1095 -11.91 18.78 -18.36
N ALA A 1096 -12.73 18.43 -19.36
CA ALA A 1096 -13.77 17.41 -19.25
C ALA A 1096 -13.99 16.69 -20.59
N ALA A 1097 -14.50 15.46 -20.53
CA ALA A 1097 -14.94 14.72 -21.72
C ALA A 1097 -16.20 13.91 -21.44
N HIS A 1098 -17.00 13.69 -22.49
CA HIS A 1098 -18.16 12.81 -22.48
C HIS A 1098 -18.18 11.98 -23.77
N ALA A 1099 -18.58 10.71 -23.70
CA ALA A 1099 -18.60 9.82 -24.87
C ALA A 1099 -19.97 9.15 -25.05
N THR A 1100 -20.41 9.04 -26.30
CA THR A 1100 -21.65 8.34 -26.70
C THR A 1100 -21.40 7.50 -27.95
N VAL A 1101 -22.18 6.43 -28.13
CA VAL A 1101 -22.16 5.65 -29.37
C VAL A 1101 -23.31 6.12 -30.26
N VAL A 1102 -22.98 6.61 -31.46
CA VAL A 1102 -23.95 7.04 -32.47
C VAL A 1102 -23.89 6.12 -33.70
N PRO A 1103 -25.04 5.85 -34.37
CA PRO A 1103 -25.04 5.03 -35.58
C PRO A 1103 -24.37 5.78 -36.74
N GLY A 1104 -23.26 5.24 -37.25
CA GLY A 1104 -22.63 5.71 -38.48
C GLY A 1104 -23.04 4.89 -39.71
N VAL A 1105 -22.68 5.40 -40.90
CA VAL A 1105 -23.14 4.85 -42.20
C VAL A 1105 -22.51 3.50 -42.55
N VAL A 1106 -21.26 3.28 -42.13
CA VAL A 1106 -20.49 2.05 -42.43
C VAL A 1106 -20.15 1.29 -41.14
N ARG A 1107 -19.88 2.02 -40.06
CA ARG A 1107 -19.52 1.51 -38.73
C ARG A 1107 -20.21 2.39 -37.67
N PRO A 1108 -20.48 1.88 -36.45
CA PRO A 1108 -20.88 2.74 -35.34
C PRO A 1108 -19.74 3.71 -35.01
N ILE A 1109 -20.08 4.92 -34.57
CA ILE A 1109 -19.12 5.97 -34.24
C ILE A 1109 -19.18 6.19 -32.74
N VAL A 1110 -18.05 6.13 -32.04
CA VAL A 1110 -17.90 6.65 -30.68
C VAL A 1110 -17.65 8.15 -30.80
N ARG A 1111 -18.67 8.95 -30.50
CA ARG A 1111 -18.57 10.41 -30.47
C ARG A 1111 -18.12 10.85 -29.08
N VAL A 1112 -16.94 11.43 -29.00
CA VAL A 1112 -16.35 12.00 -27.78
C VAL A 1112 -16.46 13.52 -27.87
N THR A 1113 -17.32 14.09 -27.03
CA THR A 1113 -17.36 15.53 -26.75
C THR A 1113 -16.24 15.86 -25.78
N VAL A 1114 -15.37 16.81 -26.13
CA VAL A 1114 -14.20 17.18 -25.32
C VAL A 1114 -14.21 18.68 -25.10
N LEU A 1115 -14.14 19.09 -23.83
CA LEU A 1115 -13.86 20.46 -23.42
C LEU A 1115 -12.35 20.56 -23.13
N LEU A 1116 -11.64 21.37 -23.90
CA LEU A 1116 -10.23 21.67 -23.62
C LEU A 1116 -10.12 22.62 -22.42
N ARG A 1117 -9.02 22.50 -21.67
CA ARG A 1117 -8.68 23.46 -20.62
C ARG A 1117 -8.42 24.84 -21.23
N ASP A 1118 -8.98 25.87 -20.60
CA ASP A 1118 -8.95 27.27 -21.05
C ASP A 1118 -9.58 27.51 -22.46
N GLU A 1119 -10.43 26.62 -23.00
CA GLU A 1119 -10.81 26.61 -24.43
C GLU A 1119 -11.39 27.94 -24.96
N ASP A 1120 -12.09 28.68 -24.12
CA ASP A 1120 -12.72 29.97 -24.45
C ASP A 1120 -11.72 31.15 -24.50
N THR A 1121 -10.47 30.95 -24.07
CA THR A 1121 -9.38 31.94 -24.14
C THR A 1121 -8.22 31.54 -25.07
N LEU A 1122 -8.14 30.27 -25.49
CA LEU A 1122 -7.09 29.78 -26.39
C LEU A 1122 -7.12 30.47 -27.77
N ASP A 1123 -5.93 30.70 -28.36
CA ASP A 1123 -5.82 31.03 -29.79
C ASP A 1123 -6.10 29.81 -30.69
N ASP A 1124 -6.45 30.06 -31.96
CA ASP A 1124 -6.85 29.00 -32.89
C ASP A 1124 -5.73 27.99 -33.21
N ALA A 1125 -4.45 28.37 -33.11
CA ALA A 1125 -3.32 27.52 -33.44
C ALA A 1125 -3.01 26.52 -32.31
N GLU A 1126 -2.97 26.99 -31.07
CA GLU A 1126 -2.82 26.14 -29.89
C GLU A 1126 -4.06 25.27 -29.67
N ARG A 1127 -5.28 25.79 -29.92
CA ARG A 1127 -6.52 24.99 -29.87
C ARG A 1127 -6.45 23.82 -30.87
N LEU A 1128 -6.07 24.08 -32.13
CA LEU A 1128 -5.87 23.04 -33.15
C LEU A 1128 -4.81 21.99 -32.76
N ARG A 1129 -3.71 22.42 -32.13
CA ARG A 1129 -2.65 21.53 -31.65
C ARG A 1129 -3.15 20.58 -30.55
N ARG A 1130 -3.87 21.10 -29.55
CA ARG A 1130 -4.45 20.30 -28.46
C ARG A 1130 -5.49 19.30 -29.00
N TRP A 1131 -6.40 19.74 -29.89
CA TRP A 1131 -7.35 18.85 -30.56
C TRP A 1131 -6.68 17.71 -31.35
N ALA A 1132 -5.52 17.95 -31.97
CA ALA A 1132 -4.77 16.91 -32.67
C ALA A 1132 -4.16 15.86 -31.72
N LEU A 1133 -3.68 16.27 -30.54
CA LEU A 1133 -3.18 15.34 -29.51
C LEU A 1133 -4.30 14.45 -28.97
N VAL A 1134 -5.44 15.04 -28.59
CA VAL A 1134 -6.61 14.32 -28.09
C VAL A 1134 -7.12 13.31 -29.12
N ARG A 1135 -7.26 13.73 -30.39
CA ARG A 1135 -7.69 12.84 -31.47
C ARG A 1135 -6.74 11.66 -31.66
N LYS A 1136 -5.42 11.88 -31.60
CA LYS A 1136 -4.43 10.81 -31.71
C LYS A 1136 -4.58 9.79 -30.57
N ALA A 1137 -4.65 10.26 -29.32
CA ALA A 1137 -4.77 9.37 -28.17
C ALA A 1137 -6.04 8.49 -28.19
N LEU A 1138 -7.17 9.04 -28.62
CA LEU A 1138 -8.42 8.29 -28.76
C LEU A 1138 -8.42 7.33 -29.97
N GLU A 1139 -7.70 7.67 -31.04
CA GLU A 1139 -7.53 6.81 -32.21
C GLU A 1139 -6.57 5.64 -31.92
N ASP A 1140 -5.50 5.87 -31.15
CA ASP A 1140 -4.56 4.84 -30.69
C ASP A 1140 -5.24 3.84 -29.72
N ALA A 1141 -6.29 4.26 -28.98
CA ALA A 1141 -7.07 3.44 -28.05
C ALA A 1141 -8.35 2.80 -28.65
N ARG A 1142 -8.61 3.01 -29.95
CA ARG A 1142 -9.89 2.71 -30.63
C ARG A 1142 -10.19 1.20 -30.76
N LEU A 1143 -11.43 0.82 -30.47
CA LEU A 1143 -11.94 -0.53 -30.70
C LEU A 1143 -12.10 -0.83 -32.20
N ILE A 1144 -11.53 -1.94 -32.67
CA ILE A 1144 -11.64 -2.41 -34.06
C ILE A 1144 -13.11 -2.59 -34.44
N GLY A 1145 -13.52 -1.95 -35.53
CA GLY A 1145 -14.89 -2.01 -36.06
C GLY A 1145 -15.77 -0.82 -35.69
N TYR A 1146 -15.32 0.04 -34.77
CA TYR A 1146 -15.91 1.36 -34.47
C TYR A 1146 -15.03 2.45 -35.07
N ASP A 1147 -15.62 3.57 -35.47
CA ASP A 1147 -14.88 4.81 -35.77
C ASP A 1147 -14.97 5.77 -34.57
N VAL A 1148 -13.99 6.67 -34.37
CA VAL A 1148 -14.01 7.66 -33.28
C VAL A 1148 -14.15 9.06 -33.88
N GLU A 1149 -15.10 9.84 -33.36
CA GLU A 1149 -15.33 11.23 -33.74
C GLU A 1149 -15.11 12.14 -32.53
N THR A 1150 -14.29 13.18 -32.70
CA THR A 1150 -14.00 14.19 -31.67
C THR A 1150 -14.79 15.46 -31.99
N VAL A 1151 -15.64 15.92 -31.06
CA VAL A 1151 -16.51 17.10 -31.25
C VAL A 1151 -16.37 18.13 -30.11
N PRO A 1152 -16.43 19.44 -30.41
CA PRO A 1152 -16.44 20.48 -29.37
C PRO A 1152 -17.79 20.50 -28.63
N PRO A 1153 -17.84 21.09 -27.42
CA PRO A 1153 -19.05 21.13 -26.61
C PRO A 1153 -20.03 22.21 -27.06
N ARG A 1154 -21.29 22.08 -26.61
CA ARG A 1154 -22.36 23.03 -26.89
C ARG A 1154 -22.51 24.04 -25.75
N TRP A 1155 -22.15 25.28 -26.01
CA TRP A 1155 -22.30 26.38 -25.05
C TRP A 1155 -23.77 26.74 -24.81
N VAL A 1156 -24.19 26.78 -23.54
CA VAL A 1156 -25.55 27.13 -23.10
C VAL A 1156 -25.49 28.32 -22.14
N GLY A 1157 -25.78 29.51 -22.65
CA GLY A 1157 -25.97 30.69 -21.81
C GLY A 1157 -27.12 30.53 -20.82
N LEU A 1158 -26.97 31.01 -19.58
CA LEU A 1158 -28.06 31.11 -18.60
C LEU A 1158 -28.59 32.55 -18.46
N ASP A 1159 -29.81 32.73 -17.97
CA ASP A 1159 -30.41 34.02 -17.60
C ASP A 1159 -30.67 34.04 -16.09
N LEU A 1160 -29.79 34.71 -15.35
CA LEU A 1160 -29.76 34.73 -13.89
C LEU A 1160 -30.04 36.13 -13.32
N ASP A 1161 -30.91 36.21 -12.31
CA ASP A 1161 -31.27 37.44 -11.61
C ASP A 1161 -31.27 37.17 -10.11
N VAL A 1162 -30.31 37.74 -9.40
CA VAL A 1162 -30.05 37.49 -7.98
C VAL A 1162 -30.22 38.80 -7.23
N VAL A 1163 -31.11 38.80 -6.23
CA VAL A 1163 -31.22 39.86 -5.23
C VAL A 1163 -30.44 39.42 -4.00
N VAL A 1164 -29.65 40.32 -3.43
CA VAL A 1164 -28.71 40.02 -2.35
C VAL A 1164 -28.83 41.09 -1.29
N ASP A 1165 -29.10 40.72 -0.04
CA ASP A 1165 -29.02 41.64 1.08
C ASP A 1165 -27.56 41.71 1.56
N ALA A 1166 -26.98 42.91 1.57
CA ALA A 1166 -25.63 43.14 2.04
C ALA A 1166 -25.58 43.26 3.58
N GLU A 1167 -24.47 42.82 4.17
CA GLU A 1167 -24.19 43.04 5.59
C GLU A 1167 -24.16 44.55 5.93
N PRO A 1168 -24.57 44.97 7.13
CA PRO A 1168 -24.65 46.39 7.52
C PRO A 1168 -23.33 47.18 7.42
N THR A 1169 -22.19 46.50 7.33
CA THR A 1169 -20.83 47.06 7.26
C THR A 1169 -20.19 46.94 5.88
N ALA A 1170 -20.86 46.33 4.89
CA ALA A 1170 -20.30 46.08 3.56
C ALA A 1170 -20.71 47.16 2.55
N GLU A 1171 -19.79 47.55 1.66
CA GLU A 1171 -20.06 48.48 0.56
C GLU A 1171 -20.82 47.78 -0.57
N ALA A 1172 -21.97 48.33 -0.99
CA ALA A 1172 -22.84 47.67 -1.98
C ALA A 1172 -22.16 47.43 -3.35
N GLY A 1173 -21.19 48.27 -3.74
CA GLY A 1173 -20.37 48.06 -4.92
C GLY A 1173 -19.46 46.84 -4.81
N ALA A 1174 -18.72 46.72 -3.70
CA ALA A 1174 -17.83 45.61 -3.43
C ALA A 1174 -18.57 44.27 -3.30
N VAL A 1175 -19.75 44.25 -2.66
CA VAL A 1175 -20.59 43.04 -2.55
C VAL A 1175 -21.05 42.57 -3.93
N ARG A 1176 -21.52 43.49 -4.78
CA ARG A 1176 -21.93 43.16 -6.16
C ARG A 1176 -20.77 42.56 -6.94
N ASP A 1177 -19.61 43.18 -6.89
CA ASP A 1177 -18.44 42.77 -7.68
C ASP A 1177 -17.86 41.44 -7.15
N ALA A 1178 -17.95 41.16 -5.84
CA ALA A 1178 -17.64 39.86 -5.25
C ALA A 1178 -18.61 38.74 -5.69
N VAL A 1179 -19.92 39.00 -5.73
CA VAL A 1179 -20.93 38.04 -6.23
C VAL A 1179 -20.73 37.77 -7.73
N LEU A 1180 -20.40 38.81 -8.52
CA LEU A 1180 -20.08 38.64 -9.94
C LEU A 1180 -18.84 37.78 -10.15
N ALA A 1181 -17.78 37.95 -9.35
CA ALA A 1181 -16.58 37.13 -9.41
C ALA A 1181 -16.86 35.67 -9.00
N ALA A 1182 -17.61 35.44 -7.92
CA ALA A 1182 -17.93 34.09 -7.43
C ALA A 1182 -18.79 33.27 -8.41
N VAL A 1183 -19.64 33.92 -9.22
CA VAL A 1183 -20.57 33.25 -10.14
C VAL A 1183 -20.04 33.21 -11.58
N ALA A 1184 -19.40 34.28 -12.06
CA ALA A 1184 -19.05 34.48 -13.47
C ALA A 1184 -17.61 35.01 -13.70
N GLY A 1185 -16.75 34.96 -12.68
CA GLY A 1185 -15.30 35.24 -12.79
C GLY A 1185 -14.50 33.99 -13.15
N GLN A 1186 -13.20 34.16 -13.40
CA GLN A 1186 -12.28 33.02 -13.54
C GLN A 1186 -12.19 32.24 -12.23
N GLY A 1187 -12.37 30.92 -12.29
CA GLY A 1187 -12.54 30.04 -11.13
C GLY A 1187 -13.90 30.16 -10.43
N GLY A 1188 -14.88 30.87 -11.00
CA GLY A 1188 -16.24 30.99 -10.50
C GLY A 1188 -17.13 29.80 -10.83
N LEU A 1189 -18.37 29.79 -10.30
CA LEU A 1189 -19.31 28.68 -10.46
C LEU A 1189 -19.61 28.28 -11.92
N PHE A 1190 -19.65 29.26 -12.84
CA PHE A 1190 -19.87 29.04 -14.28
C PHE A 1190 -18.63 29.33 -15.13
N ASP A 1191 -17.44 29.17 -14.54
CA ASP A 1191 -16.21 28.99 -15.32
C ASP A 1191 -16.27 27.59 -15.99
N PRO A 1192 -16.09 27.47 -17.32
CA PRO A 1192 -16.16 26.19 -18.03
C PRO A 1192 -15.27 25.09 -17.43
N ASP A 1193 -14.06 25.45 -16.96
CA ASP A 1193 -13.10 24.49 -16.39
C ASP A 1193 -13.50 24.01 -14.99
N VAL A 1194 -14.45 24.69 -14.34
CA VAL A 1194 -15.03 24.35 -13.03
C VAL A 1194 -16.40 23.66 -13.18
N SER A 1195 -17.27 24.17 -14.07
CA SER A 1195 -18.62 23.63 -14.29
C SER A 1195 -18.61 22.30 -15.08
N GLY A 1196 -17.59 22.09 -15.92
CA GLY A 1196 -17.42 20.87 -16.71
C GLY A 1196 -18.55 20.63 -17.73
N LEU A 1197 -18.71 19.35 -18.12
CA LEU A 1197 -19.71 18.86 -19.06
C LEU A 1197 -20.85 18.15 -18.34
N GLY A 1198 -22.10 18.39 -18.74
CA GLY A 1198 -23.25 17.60 -18.27
C GLY A 1198 -23.63 17.78 -16.80
N GLY A 1199 -23.14 18.82 -16.13
CA GLY A 1199 -23.54 19.18 -14.77
C GLY A 1199 -24.88 19.93 -14.78
N ASP A 1200 -25.93 19.29 -14.27
CA ASP A 1200 -27.21 19.95 -13.99
C ASP A 1200 -26.98 21.13 -13.01
N VAL A 1201 -27.39 22.34 -13.39
CA VAL A 1201 -27.15 23.52 -12.57
C VAL A 1201 -28.18 23.56 -11.46
N HIS A 1202 -27.73 23.35 -10.22
CA HIS A 1202 -28.58 23.36 -9.03
C HIS A 1202 -28.71 24.76 -8.42
N LEU A 1203 -29.95 25.17 -8.13
CA LEU A 1203 -30.25 26.45 -7.49
C LEU A 1203 -29.60 26.56 -6.09
N ALA A 1204 -29.46 25.43 -5.39
CA ALA A 1204 -28.77 25.36 -4.10
C ALA A 1204 -27.27 25.68 -4.20
N GLU A 1205 -26.63 25.35 -5.32
CA GLU A 1205 -25.21 25.66 -5.56
C GLU A 1205 -25.01 27.13 -5.92
N LEU A 1206 -25.93 27.69 -6.72
CA LEU A 1206 -25.98 29.13 -6.95
C LEU A 1206 -26.20 29.89 -5.62
N TYR A 1207 -27.13 29.45 -4.76
CA TYR A 1207 -27.29 30.04 -3.44
C TYR A 1207 -26.03 29.91 -2.57
N ARG A 1208 -25.34 28.76 -2.60
CA ARG A 1208 -24.08 28.55 -1.86
C ARG A 1208 -22.96 29.46 -2.35
N ALA A 1209 -22.79 29.61 -3.66
CA ALA A 1209 -21.77 30.48 -4.25
C ALA A 1209 -22.04 31.96 -3.95
N VAL A 1210 -23.31 32.39 -4.01
CA VAL A 1210 -23.71 33.77 -3.66
C VAL A 1210 -23.57 34.03 -2.16
N ALA A 1211 -24.00 33.12 -1.29
CA ALA A 1211 -23.87 33.27 0.16
C ALA A 1211 -22.40 33.19 0.65
N GLY A 1212 -21.53 32.49 -0.08
CA GLY A 1212 -20.09 32.48 0.15
C GLY A 1212 -19.37 33.75 -0.29
N ALA A 1213 -20.01 34.65 -1.05
CA ALA A 1213 -19.42 35.92 -1.44
C ALA A 1213 -19.34 36.88 -0.24
N ARG A 1214 -18.20 37.54 -0.08
CA ARG A 1214 -17.90 38.40 1.08
C ARG A 1214 -18.89 39.57 1.21
N GLY A 1215 -19.54 39.67 2.37
CA GLY A 1215 -20.49 40.76 2.69
C GLY A 1215 -21.94 40.49 2.33
N VAL A 1216 -22.31 39.24 2.03
CA VAL A 1216 -23.69 38.79 1.78
C VAL A 1216 -24.34 38.29 3.08
N ALA A 1217 -25.47 38.88 3.46
CA ALA A 1217 -26.27 38.47 4.62
C ALA A 1217 -27.45 37.56 4.22
N SER A 1218 -28.03 37.76 3.04
CA SER A 1218 -29.16 36.99 2.50
C SER A 1218 -29.16 37.02 0.98
N ALA A 1219 -29.73 36.01 0.32
CA ALA A 1219 -29.84 35.95 -1.13
C ALA A 1219 -31.19 35.39 -1.58
N HIS A 1220 -31.73 35.92 -2.67
CA HIS A 1220 -32.98 35.51 -3.29
C HIS A 1220 -32.88 35.55 -4.82
N VAL A 1221 -33.00 34.40 -5.48
CA VAL A 1221 -32.93 34.29 -6.95
C VAL A 1221 -34.31 34.51 -7.56
N ARG A 1222 -34.42 35.54 -8.41
CA ARG A 1222 -35.65 35.93 -9.13
C ARG A 1222 -35.81 35.26 -10.49
N ARG A 1223 -34.71 34.99 -11.19
CA ARG A 1223 -34.67 34.30 -12.49
C ARG A 1223 -33.57 33.26 -12.48
N PHE A 1224 -33.91 32.06 -12.92
CA PHE A 1224 -33.08 30.87 -12.95
C PHE A 1224 -33.51 30.00 -14.13
N ARG A 1225 -32.99 30.28 -15.33
CA ARG A 1225 -33.37 29.58 -16.56
C ARG A 1225 -32.25 29.61 -17.61
N ARG A 1226 -32.37 28.79 -18.67
CA ARG A 1226 -31.52 28.90 -19.87
C ARG A 1226 -31.84 30.19 -20.64
N LEU A 1227 -30.84 30.80 -21.28
CA LEU A 1227 -30.99 31.96 -22.15
C LEU A 1227 -31.49 31.54 -23.54
N ALA A 1228 -32.76 31.14 -23.63
CA ALA A 1228 -33.42 30.79 -24.89
C ALA A 1228 -34.82 31.40 -25.00
N LEU A 1229 -35.28 31.60 -26.23
CA LEU A 1229 -36.62 32.12 -26.51
C LEU A 1229 -37.67 31.15 -25.92
N HIS A 1230 -38.50 31.64 -25.00
CA HIS A 1230 -39.50 30.86 -24.25
C HIS A 1230 -38.95 29.77 -23.30
N ALA A 1231 -37.69 29.88 -22.85
CA ALA A 1231 -37.20 29.01 -21.78
C ALA A 1231 -38.07 29.14 -20.49
N PRO A 1232 -38.55 28.02 -19.91
CA PRO A 1232 -39.35 28.07 -18.69
C PRO A 1232 -38.49 28.48 -17.49
N GLU A 1233 -39.11 29.21 -16.56
CA GLU A 1233 -38.51 29.58 -15.28
C GLU A 1233 -38.32 28.33 -14.40
N ARG A 1234 -37.13 28.13 -13.81
CA ARG A 1234 -36.81 26.90 -13.06
C ARG A 1234 -36.67 27.11 -11.55
N VAL A 1235 -36.87 28.32 -11.03
CA VAL A 1235 -36.74 28.64 -9.57
C VAL A 1235 -37.51 27.65 -8.69
N THR A 1236 -38.75 27.28 -9.04
CA THR A 1236 -39.57 26.33 -8.25
C THR A 1236 -39.14 24.87 -8.37
N GLN A 1237 -38.38 24.52 -9.42
CA GLN A 1237 -37.87 23.16 -9.65
C GLN A 1237 -36.45 22.99 -9.09
N GLY A 1238 -35.76 24.11 -8.80
CA GLY A 1238 -34.42 24.11 -8.21
C GLY A 1238 -33.30 23.60 -9.10
N VAL A 1239 -33.57 23.25 -10.36
CA VAL A 1239 -32.58 22.66 -11.29
C VAL A 1239 -32.80 23.17 -12.72
N ILE A 1240 -31.73 23.62 -13.38
CA ILE A 1240 -31.67 23.77 -14.84
C ILE A 1240 -30.89 22.56 -15.38
N ALA A 1241 -31.60 21.64 -16.02
CA ALA A 1241 -30.94 20.48 -16.62
C ALA A 1241 -29.95 20.91 -17.72
N ILE A 1242 -28.79 20.25 -17.82
CA ILE A 1242 -27.74 20.46 -18.84
C ILE A 1242 -27.42 19.10 -19.48
N ALA A 1243 -27.42 19.02 -20.81
CA ALA A 1243 -27.11 17.77 -21.49
C ALA A 1243 -25.62 17.41 -21.38
N ALA A 1244 -25.29 16.13 -21.53
CA ALA A 1244 -23.92 15.64 -21.35
C ALA A 1244 -22.90 16.15 -22.41
N ASP A 1245 -23.39 16.75 -23.50
CA ASP A 1245 -22.60 17.46 -24.52
C ASP A 1245 -22.68 19.00 -24.40
N GLU A 1246 -23.34 19.53 -23.37
CA GLU A 1246 -23.53 20.95 -23.10
C GLU A 1246 -22.66 21.45 -21.93
N VAL A 1247 -22.23 22.71 -22.01
CA VAL A 1247 -21.55 23.46 -20.95
C VAL A 1247 -22.38 24.70 -20.60
N ALA A 1248 -22.72 24.87 -19.33
CA ALA A 1248 -23.41 26.05 -18.85
C ALA A 1248 -22.44 27.23 -18.72
N ILE A 1249 -22.76 28.38 -19.31
CA ILE A 1249 -21.92 29.57 -19.27
C ILE A 1249 -22.70 30.82 -18.87
N VAL A 1250 -22.06 31.69 -18.09
CA VAL A 1250 -22.59 32.99 -17.69
C VAL A 1250 -21.47 34.02 -17.71
N ARG A 1251 -21.61 35.06 -18.54
CA ARG A 1251 -20.72 36.23 -18.53
C ARG A 1251 -21.40 37.45 -17.89
N GLY A 1252 -20.59 38.43 -17.52
CA GLY A 1252 -20.89 39.49 -16.54
C GLY A 1252 -22.03 40.48 -16.89
N PRO A 1253 -22.23 41.52 -16.05
CA PRO A 1253 -23.46 42.32 -16.03
C PRO A 1253 -23.64 43.14 -17.32
N GLY A 1254 -24.60 42.76 -18.14
CA GLY A 1254 -24.82 43.39 -19.43
C GLY A 1254 -26.05 42.87 -20.20
N ARG A 1255 -26.20 43.38 -21.43
CA ARG A 1255 -27.25 42.91 -22.37
C ARG A 1255 -27.05 41.42 -22.70
N PRO A 1256 -28.11 40.69 -23.07
CA PRO A 1256 -27.99 39.29 -23.51
C PRO A 1256 -27.01 39.13 -24.68
N THR A 1257 -25.87 38.51 -24.38
CA THR A 1257 -24.94 37.89 -25.33
C THR A 1257 -25.33 36.43 -25.53
N ALA A 1258 -24.62 35.68 -26.37
CA ALA A 1258 -24.81 34.22 -26.45
C ALA A 1258 -24.34 33.49 -25.17
N ASP A 1259 -23.48 34.13 -24.39
CA ASP A 1259 -22.68 33.53 -23.32
C ASP A 1259 -23.33 33.69 -21.92
N GLY A 1260 -24.65 33.93 -21.88
CA GLY A 1260 -25.41 34.12 -20.64
C GLY A 1260 -25.46 35.55 -20.11
N VAL A 1261 -26.29 35.76 -19.08
CA VAL A 1261 -26.55 37.04 -18.41
C VAL A 1261 -26.62 36.81 -16.91
N LEU A 1262 -25.81 37.56 -16.15
CA LEU A 1262 -25.95 37.70 -14.70
C LEU A 1262 -26.39 39.13 -14.33
N SER A 1263 -27.53 39.22 -13.64
CA SER A 1263 -28.00 40.45 -13.00
C SER A 1263 -27.95 40.29 -11.48
N VAL A 1264 -27.26 41.22 -10.80
CA VAL A 1264 -27.14 41.25 -9.33
C VAL A 1264 -27.70 42.56 -8.81
N THR A 1265 -28.72 42.48 -7.95
CA THR A 1265 -29.33 43.63 -7.26
C THR A 1265 -28.97 43.55 -5.79
N VAL A 1266 -28.23 44.53 -5.27
CA VAL A 1266 -27.86 44.59 -3.85
C VAL A 1266 -28.85 45.46 -3.08
N CYS A 1267 -29.35 44.96 -1.96
CA CYS A 1267 -30.24 45.64 -1.02
C CYS A 1267 -29.51 45.85 0.32
N GLY A 1268 -29.65 47.02 0.94
CA GLY A 1268 -28.89 47.36 2.15
C GLY A 1268 -27.40 47.63 1.91
N GLY A 1269 -26.60 47.52 2.97
CA GLY A 1269 -25.18 47.89 2.98
C GLY A 1269 -24.92 49.39 3.17
N LEU A 1270 -23.63 49.74 3.23
CA LEU A 1270 -23.15 51.13 3.20
C LEU A 1270 -23.09 51.63 1.74
N THR A 1271 -23.53 52.87 1.54
CA THR A 1271 -23.60 53.58 0.23
C THR A 1271 -22.33 54.35 -0.08
#